data_AF-A0A534JZ10-F1
#
_entry.id   AF-A0A534JZ10-F1
#
_cell.length_a   1.000
_cell.length_b   1.000
_cell.length_c   1.000
_cell.angle_alpha   90.00
_cell.angle_beta   90.00
_cell.angle_gamma   90.00
#
_symmetry.space_group_name_H-M   'P 1'
#
loop_
_entity.id
_entity.type
_entity.pdbx_description
1 polymer ?
#
loop_
_entity_poly.entity_id
_entity_poly.type
_entity_poly.pdbx_seq_one_letter_code
_entity_poly.pdbx_strand_id
1 'polypeptide(L)'
;MIRAADIRPCPNCASRVVPVSNCNTCGSVAVRPDVEEVDRRIACVECGTENPTLFVCEKCNNRFLFEEVAGPAKEKFACILCGTFVEVDAKSCPACGAIFEEESKPATAAPRKQRPKRRVRGEFADPDVDEIARIPGVGRAKAEALCRAGFNALWKIKRATDEEIGRIKAIGPRGAKTIKDSLRFILLLPRRKSKEEVLSEEFTCPLCACVTSLFAKSCKDCGAEFDEEEIDDAIRKEVEKEADRGLLAFYDVHLEESPQDAALWYARALLLLDLGEFQEALRSIDGAIRLDPSRRSMIVRSRVLSSMKDATKAAEALRGTLGGLIEEGEARVEVAADEEVRATSDALEALTSLAVRECPTCGEGLLPDARVCPACGAKVEPVPAPSPELGLEALEEEPPVPPPEPEPAAEPELTPEPEEVAALSELERMFAAPPRPEPPPEPEEPAEAAPKETPEAEEFEEEVSVEEAPEPAPPPAPPPPARRPIEAPRPRARELASPQARARRGLINGKGLINGSGRVNGLVNGLGFMDSSALTEFRLPQRSLLLRYGIVAGSLLLAFAVAASLFPAPPGNQLAIAIDGNPGDWTGIPKYADPSPAPDPNVAIQVYGVYPEGNFLSFLVQVSGQALGDPAGYDAFYAFIDTDASAATGFQVGGLGADYVAQVYGGTGRVASATLFAFPPNAELNWSRRLPVAGISAAASGSSLEFGVRTDDLAGFSATGSTILIGADDFDGAASRAGAAITATFGAVRIRQVPLLSVVPSGTAPALRLDISAVGVMGASDSWTVGPFSFSSTTGLTVTPSSIRVTLTPASPSASVTVSVSAIGLPLSTPLAVSLLAAPAPRPITVVGEGLEAYYVVVPPGIRVDGLFLDWTARGTADTDPVPIVRGSLDIARFGGAANASGTFFMLQVAGPLYEGSLAPQKLVPAPGGGGGGTSAPPLRVTGEDLARVYIDSNSSDSAGLFVAGIYADTMVEVRGANGRLTSQAVFRWQSGWVPAPTVTLQVAKNATALEGSLGLNPATLNATEMVFETTDWSNVGDVTNVLLTRSSGPPGGTRGAPTLGPMDGSDAATAVAKPLSGDPTVDGDCSDSVYSGAGTFSDTGIAGKAGTSGSYVYICVDVTADGDSDGADEGRIYFDALHDGGAAPQPDDRRFAVFSGTSTIVASKGDGSTWVACDSSCDAGDGASGAFSGAHEVYEFKIRFTDVWGTDTPSAGQEAGFAVRAIDASGGGVTTWGSTSPPSDTNPATWGHIDAPEFQDIAVPLAGVLVLFVLFRRRRAA
;
A
#
# COMPACT_ATOMS: atom_id res chain seq x y z
N MET A 1 59.57 21.52 -24.12
CA MET A 1 60.65 21.94 -23.21
C MET A 1 60.43 23.36 -22.71
N ILE A 2 60.37 23.53 -21.39
CA ILE A 2 60.20 24.82 -20.68
C ILE A 2 61.29 24.89 -19.60
N ARG A 3 61.92 26.05 -19.43
CA ARG A 3 62.92 26.24 -18.38
C ARG A 3 62.26 26.13 -17.02
N ALA A 4 62.87 25.41 -16.07
CA ALA A 4 62.31 25.20 -14.74
C ALA A 4 62.01 26.52 -13.99
N ALA A 5 62.72 27.61 -14.33
CA ALA A 5 62.48 28.94 -13.80
C ALA A 5 61.23 29.64 -14.39
N ASP A 6 60.77 29.24 -15.58
CA ASP A 6 59.63 29.82 -16.27
C ASP A 6 58.31 29.07 -15.93
N ILE A 7 58.38 28.14 -14.97
CA ILE A 7 57.23 27.36 -14.50
C ILE A 7 56.45 28.16 -13.46
N ARG A 8 55.12 28.18 -13.61
CA ARG A 8 54.24 28.93 -12.72
C ARG A 8 54.39 28.42 -11.27
N PRO A 9 54.46 29.32 -10.27
CA PRO A 9 54.49 28.92 -8.88
C PRO A 9 53.21 28.18 -8.49
N CYS A 10 53.28 27.41 -7.40
CA CYS A 10 52.18 26.59 -6.92
C CYS A 10 50.88 27.41 -6.80
N PRO A 11 49.80 27.06 -7.51
CA PRO A 11 48.53 27.81 -7.45
C PRO A 11 47.94 27.92 -6.04
N ASN A 12 48.26 26.97 -5.16
CA ASN A 12 47.69 26.88 -3.83
C ASN A 12 48.45 27.67 -2.75
N CYS A 13 49.76 27.86 -2.91
CA CYS A 13 50.57 28.52 -1.87
C CYS A 13 51.66 29.46 -2.40
N ALA A 14 51.67 29.69 -3.72
CA ALA A 14 52.63 30.50 -4.48
C ALA A 14 54.10 30.10 -4.33
N SER A 15 54.41 28.95 -3.71
CA SER A 15 55.79 28.46 -3.57
C SER A 15 56.29 27.78 -4.84
N ARG A 16 57.61 27.64 -4.97
CA ARG A 16 58.27 26.98 -6.11
C ARG A 16 57.81 25.52 -6.26
N VAL A 17 57.68 25.08 -7.51
CA VAL A 17 57.43 23.69 -7.89
C VAL A 17 58.67 23.12 -8.58
N VAL A 18 58.99 21.85 -8.30
CA VAL A 18 60.17 21.15 -8.81
C VAL A 18 59.77 19.85 -9.49
N PRO A 19 60.42 19.44 -10.59
CA PRO A 19 60.03 18.24 -11.32
C PRO A 19 60.38 16.97 -10.52
N VAL A 20 59.64 15.89 -10.78
CA VAL A 20 59.77 14.59 -10.14
C VAL A 20 59.71 13.51 -11.21
N SER A 21 60.70 12.61 -11.20
CA SER A 21 60.69 11.40 -11.99
C SER A 21 60.10 10.27 -11.17
N ASN A 22 58.92 9.79 -11.56
CA ASN A 22 58.30 8.58 -11.02
C ASN A 22 58.37 7.48 -12.08
N CYS A 23 59.13 6.42 -11.84
CA CYS A 23 59.36 5.38 -12.82
C CYS A 23 58.38 4.21 -12.66
N ASN A 24 57.53 4.01 -13.66
CA ASN A 24 56.57 2.91 -13.67
C ASN A 24 57.21 1.55 -13.98
N THR A 25 58.48 1.53 -14.42
CA THR A 25 59.21 0.31 -14.79
C THR A 25 59.98 -0.28 -13.61
N CYS A 26 60.75 0.54 -12.90
CA CYS A 26 61.56 0.07 -11.77
C CYS A 26 61.02 0.51 -10.39
N GLY A 27 59.99 1.36 -10.36
CA GLY A 27 59.36 1.84 -9.13
C GLY A 27 60.12 2.99 -8.43
N SER A 28 61.24 3.45 -8.97
CA SER A 28 62.03 4.52 -8.35
C SER A 28 61.30 5.87 -8.43
N VAL A 29 61.27 6.62 -7.34
CA VAL A 29 60.73 7.99 -7.29
C VAL A 29 61.82 8.94 -6.82
N ALA A 30 62.17 9.93 -7.65
CA ALA A 30 63.18 10.92 -7.33
C ALA A 30 62.72 12.33 -7.70
N VAL A 31 62.88 13.29 -6.78
CA VAL A 31 62.72 14.72 -7.09
C VAL A 31 63.95 15.16 -7.87
N ARG A 32 63.75 15.90 -8.95
CA ARG A 32 64.76 16.26 -9.95
C ARG A 32 65.01 17.77 -10.02
N PRO A 33 65.38 18.43 -8.90
CA PRO A 33 65.62 19.88 -8.91
C PRO A 33 66.85 20.27 -9.75
N ASP A 34 67.67 19.27 -10.14
CA ASP A 34 68.83 19.36 -11.01
C ASP A 34 68.47 19.62 -12.49
N VAL A 35 67.21 19.45 -12.87
CA VAL A 35 66.78 19.59 -14.27
C VAL A 35 66.45 21.06 -14.57
N GLU A 36 67.35 21.74 -15.28
CA GLU A 36 67.19 23.15 -15.66
C GLU A 36 66.13 23.38 -16.75
N GLU A 37 65.96 22.41 -17.66
CA GLU A 37 64.96 22.41 -18.72
C GLU A 37 64.12 21.15 -18.67
N VAL A 38 62.81 21.32 -18.56
CA VAL A 38 61.88 20.22 -18.32
C VAL A 38 60.99 20.03 -19.55
N ASP A 39 60.90 18.79 -20.02
CA ASP A 39 59.96 18.40 -21.08
C ASP A 39 58.76 17.63 -20.53
N ARG A 40 57.78 17.29 -21.39
CA ARG A 40 56.61 16.48 -20.99
C ARG A 40 56.99 15.07 -20.48
N ARG A 41 58.19 14.60 -20.80
CA ARG A 41 58.75 13.35 -20.31
C ARG A 41 60.09 13.60 -19.63
N ILE A 42 60.34 12.86 -18.56
CA ILE A 42 61.55 12.88 -17.76
C ILE A 42 62.12 11.46 -17.65
N ALA A 43 63.41 11.32 -17.95
CA ALA A 43 64.09 10.04 -17.83
C ALA A 43 64.31 9.66 -16.36
N CYS A 44 64.04 8.40 -16.05
CA CYS A 44 64.36 7.80 -14.76
C CYS A 44 65.88 7.74 -14.57
N VAL A 45 66.37 8.17 -13.39
CA VAL A 45 67.81 8.13 -13.07
C VAL A 45 68.32 6.70 -12.93
N GLU A 46 67.49 5.79 -12.42
CA GLU A 46 67.92 4.40 -12.14
C GLU A 46 67.92 3.51 -13.38
N CYS A 47 66.85 3.48 -14.17
CA CYS A 47 66.74 2.57 -15.33
C CYS A 47 66.69 3.28 -16.70
N GLY A 48 66.78 4.61 -16.74
CA GLY A 48 66.80 5.39 -17.99
C GLY A 48 65.46 5.45 -18.74
N THR A 49 64.42 4.76 -18.28
CA THR A 49 63.10 4.78 -18.93
C THR A 49 62.48 6.17 -18.86
N GLU A 50 61.91 6.65 -19.96
CA GLU A 50 61.16 7.91 -19.98
C GLU A 50 59.79 7.75 -19.33
N ASN A 51 59.46 8.64 -18.40
CA ASN A 51 58.18 8.69 -17.72
C ASN A 51 57.58 10.09 -17.86
N PRO A 52 56.26 10.26 -17.71
CA PRO A 52 55.65 11.59 -17.70
C PRO A 52 56.27 12.47 -16.61
N THR A 53 56.54 13.73 -16.94
CA THR A 53 57.08 14.69 -15.98
C THR A 53 55.97 15.16 -15.05
N LEU A 54 56.19 14.99 -13.76
CA LEU A 54 55.35 15.53 -12.69
C LEU A 54 56.11 16.63 -11.97
N PHE A 55 55.39 17.53 -11.30
CA PHE A 55 55.99 18.54 -10.42
C PHE A 55 55.47 18.37 -8.99
N VAL A 56 56.28 18.74 -8.00
CA VAL A 56 55.90 18.82 -6.59
C VAL A 56 56.20 20.22 -6.07
N CYS A 57 55.28 20.81 -5.31
CA CYS A 57 55.54 22.05 -4.59
C CYS A 57 56.45 21.79 -3.38
N GLU A 58 57.53 22.56 -3.24
CA GLU A 58 58.47 22.41 -2.13
C GLU A 58 57.85 22.70 -0.75
N LYS A 59 56.75 23.47 -0.69
CA LYS A 59 56.14 23.91 0.57
C LYS A 59 54.91 23.10 0.97
N CYS A 60 53.93 22.95 0.07
CA CYS A 60 52.70 22.21 0.38
C CYS A 60 52.72 20.75 -0.10
N ASN A 61 53.81 20.33 -0.75
CA ASN A 61 53.99 18.99 -1.31
C ASN A 61 52.94 18.55 -2.35
N ASN A 62 52.10 19.49 -2.82
CA ASN A 62 51.12 19.21 -3.87
C ASN A 62 51.81 18.88 -5.18
N ARG A 63 51.27 17.89 -5.87
CA ARG A 63 51.75 17.41 -7.17
C ARG A 63 50.97 18.09 -8.30
N PHE A 64 51.66 18.43 -9.39
CA PHE A 64 51.09 19.07 -10.58
C PHE A 64 51.54 18.35 -11.85
N LEU A 65 50.66 18.34 -12.86
CA LEU A 65 50.98 17.86 -14.21
C LEU A 65 51.75 18.94 -14.99
N PHE A 66 52.45 18.53 -16.05
CA PHE A 66 53.25 19.43 -16.87
C PHE A 66 52.42 20.58 -17.46
N GLU A 67 51.23 20.27 -17.97
CA GLU A 67 50.32 21.23 -18.60
C GLU A 67 49.74 22.27 -17.62
N GLU A 68 49.63 21.93 -16.33
CA GLU A 68 49.04 22.81 -15.31
C GLU A 68 49.97 23.97 -14.95
N VAL A 69 51.28 23.75 -15.03
CA VAL A 69 52.28 24.73 -14.55
C VAL A 69 53.17 25.29 -15.67
N ALA A 70 53.12 24.75 -16.89
CA ALA A 70 54.04 25.11 -17.96
C ALA A 70 53.33 25.54 -19.29
N GLY A 71 53.37 26.85 -19.65
CA GLY A 71 53.00 27.41 -20.98
C GLY A 71 52.24 28.78 -20.98
N PRO A 72 52.32 29.63 -22.05
CA PRO A 72 51.70 30.97 -22.08
C PRO A 72 50.42 31.14 -22.96
N ALA A 73 49.51 31.98 -22.43
CA ALA A 73 48.44 32.87 -22.96
C ALA A 73 47.29 32.41 -23.92
N LYS A 74 46.07 32.55 -23.37
CA LYS A 74 44.70 32.90 -23.86
C LYS A 74 44.20 32.46 -25.25
N GLU A 75 43.00 31.89 -25.23
CA GLU A 75 42.23 31.35 -26.36
C GLU A 75 41.92 32.41 -27.44
N LYS A 76 41.79 31.99 -28.70
CA LYS A 76 41.39 32.80 -29.88
C LYS A 76 40.22 32.13 -30.56
N PHE A 77 39.35 32.88 -31.24
CA PHE A 77 38.21 32.32 -31.97
C PHE A 77 38.29 32.63 -33.48
N ALA A 78 37.66 31.81 -34.31
CA ALA A 78 37.61 32.04 -35.75
C ALA A 78 36.51 33.03 -36.10
N CYS A 79 36.82 34.07 -36.87
CA CYS A 79 35.82 34.99 -37.39
C CYS A 79 34.82 34.24 -38.27
N ILE A 80 33.53 34.28 -37.91
CA ILE A 80 32.47 33.52 -38.57
C ILE A 80 32.28 33.83 -40.06
N LEU A 81 32.70 35.01 -40.51
CA LEU A 81 32.53 35.45 -41.89
C LEU A 81 33.64 34.99 -42.84
N CYS A 82 34.88 34.87 -42.36
CA CYS A 82 36.02 34.55 -43.23
C CYS A 82 36.96 33.46 -42.69
N GLY A 83 36.70 32.93 -41.49
CA GLY A 83 37.49 31.88 -40.86
C GLY A 83 38.85 32.32 -40.31
N THR A 84 39.18 33.61 -40.36
CA THR A 84 40.46 34.11 -39.82
C THR A 84 40.41 34.15 -38.29
N PHE A 85 41.40 33.56 -37.62
CA PHE A 85 41.48 33.53 -36.16
C PHE A 85 41.84 34.91 -35.58
N VAL A 86 40.99 35.38 -34.67
CA VAL A 86 41.07 36.68 -33.99
C VAL A 86 41.02 36.51 -32.47
N GLU A 87 41.61 37.46 -31.75
CA GLU A 87 41.59 37.49 -30.28
C GLU A 87 40.15 37.68 -29.75
N VAL A 88 39.83 37.15 -28.57
CA VAL A 88 38.46 37.16 -28.00
C VAL A 88 37.92 38.58 -27.79
N ASP A 89 38.79 39.57 -27.62
CA ASP A 89 38.45 40.98 -27.43
C ASP A 89 38.65 41.85 -28.69
N ALA A 90 38.98 41.24 -29.84
CA ALA A 90 39.09 41.97 -31.09
C ALA A 90 37.71 42.52 -31.46
N LYS A 91 37.60 43.85 -31.63
CA LYS A 91 36.35 44.53 -32.00
C LYS A 91 36.03 44.48 -33.49
N SER A 92 37.00 44.08 -34.32
CA SER A 92 36.74 43.82 -35.73
C SER A 92 37.76 42.85 -36.32
N CYS A 93 37.38 42.15 -37.38
CA CYS A 93 38.25 41.24 -38.09
C CYS A 93 39.16 42.00 -39.06
N PRO A 94 40.49 41.94 -38.91
CA PRO A 94 41.42 42.70 -39.75
C PRO A 94 41.49 42.18 -41.19
N ALA A 95 41.02 40.97 -41.46
CA ALA A 95 41.05 40.35 -42.79
C ALA A 95 39.84 40.69 -43.66
N CYS A 96 38.64 40.75 -43.08
CA CYS A 96 37.40 41.02 -43.82
C CYS A 96 36.67 42.29 -43.38
N GLY A 97 37.13 42.97 -42.33
CA GLY A 97 36.53 44.19 -41.81
C GLY A 97 35.26 43.99 -40.98
N ALA A 98 34.87 42.75 -40.68
CA ALA A 98 33.66 42.47 -39.88
C ALA A 98 33.79 43.09 -38.47
N ILE A 99 32.91 44.02 -38.12
CA ILE A 99 32.92 44.72 -36.82
C ILE A 99 32.00 43.95 -35.86
N PHE A 100 32.50 43.68 -34.66
CA PHE A 100 31.79 43.04 -33.57
C PHE A 100 31.31 44.14 -32.60
N GLU A 101 30.15 44.73 -32.87
CA GLU A 101 29.56 45.80 -32.05
C GLU A 101 28.37 45.30 -31.22
N GLU A 102 28.41 45.65 -29.92
CA GLU A 102 27.30 45.55 -28.97
C GLU A 102 26.35 46.73 -29.19
N GLU A 103 25.09 46.49 -29.57
CA GLU A 103 24.03 47.50 -29.42
C GLU A 103 22.68 46.90 -28.98
N SER A 104 22.24 47.46 -27.85
CA SER A 104 20.91 47.52 -27.22
C SER A 104 19.77 46.68 -27.80
N LYS A 105 19.41 45.60 -27.10
CA LYS A 105 18.13 44.89 -27.23
C LYS A 105 17.02 45.56 -26.39
N PRO A 106 15.77 45.55 -26.86
CA PRO A 106 14.60 45.82 -26.02
C PRO A 106 14.57 44.82 -24.86
N ALA A 107 14.09 45.25 -23.70
CA ALA A 107 14.12 44.53 -22.42
C ALA A 107 13.74 43.05 -22.58
N THR A 108 14.77 42.24 -22.77
CA THR A 108 14.73 40.79 -22.82
C THR A 108 15.22 40.34 -21.46
N ALA A 109 14.45 39.45 -20.82
CA ALA A 109 14.72 38.93 -19.49
C ALA A 109 16.21 38.61 -19.30
N ALA A 110 16.78 39.05 -18.18
CA ALA A 110 18.17 38.82 -17.85
C ALA A 110 18.54 37.34 -18.07
N PRO A 111 19.73 37.04 -18.61
CA PRO A 111 20.15 35.65 -18.83
C PRO A 111 20.10 34.89 -17.50
N ARG A 112 19.31 33.82 -17.44
CA ARG A 112 19.13 32.98 -16.24
C ARG A 112 20.51 32.52 -15.73
N LYS A 113 20.84 32.88 -14.48
CA LYS A 113 22.06 32.44 -13.77
C LYS A 113 22.13 30.91 -13.81
N GLN A 114 23.20 30.33 -14.34
CA GLN A 114 23.35 28.86 -14.39
C GLN A 114 23.57 28.32 -12.98
N ARG A 115 22.57 27.61 -12.45
CA ARG A 115 22.60 27.02 -11.09
C ARG A 115 23.08 25.57 -11.15
N PRO A 116 24.13 25.16 -10.41
CA PRO A 116 24.50 23.76 -10.27
C PRO A 116 23.37 22.93 -9.65
N LYS A 117 23.31 21.63 -9.99
CA LYS A 117 22.34 20.69 -9.43
C LYS A 117 22.84 20.11 -8.12
N ARG A 118 21.96 19.96 -7.11
CA ARG A 118 22.24 19.13 -5.92
C ARG A 118 22.34 17.66 -6.31
N ARG A 119 23.00 16.86 -5.49
CA ARG A 119 23.00 15.40 -5.57
C ARG A 119 21.91 14.82 -4.68
N VAL A 120 21.17 13.82 -5.15
CA VAL A 120 20.13 13.12 -4.36
C VAL A 120 20.80 12.08 -3.46
N ARG A 121 20.28 11.88 -2.24
CA ARG A 121 20.83 10.91 -1.29
C ARG A 121 20.84 9.50 -1.91
N GLY A 122 22.02 8.86 -1.89
CA GLY A 122 22.24 7.53 -2.47
C GLY A 122 22.63 7.53 -3.95
N GLU A 123 22.65 8.69 -4.63
CA GLU A 123 23.17 8.81 -5.99
C GLU A 123 24.71 8.82 -5.99
N PHE A 124 25.32 8.03 -6.86
CA PHE A 124 26.77 8.01 -7.09
C PHE A 124 27.07 7.71 -8.56
N ALA A 125 28.21 8.18 -9.03
CA ALA A 125 28.70 8.01 -10.39
C ALA A 125 29.98 7.16 -10.41
N ASP A 126 30.37 6.66 -11.59
CA ASP A 126 31.61 5.89 -11.76
C ASP A 126 32.87 6.59 -11.21
N PRO A 127 33.04 7.93 -11.32
CA PRO A 127 34.17 8.61 -10.69
C PRO A 127 34.20 8.46 -9.16
N ASP A 128 33.04 8.40 -8.49
CA ASP A 128 32.96 8.21 -7.04
C ASP A 128 33.42 6.80 -6.65
N VAL A 129 32.97 5.79 -7.42
CA VAL A 129 33.39 4.38 -7.26
C VAL A 129 34.89 4.25 -7.52
N ASP A 130 35.40 4.87 -8.58
CA ASP A 130 36.81 4.84 -8.95
C ASP A 130 37.68 5.56 -7.90
N GLU A 131 37.19 6.64 -7.30
CA GLU A 131 37.86 7.35 -6.21
C GLU A 131 37.94 6.48 -4.95
N ILE A 132 36.85 5.81 -4.58
CA ILE A 132 36.81 4.91 -3.41
C ILE A 132 37.60 3.62 -3.66
N ALA A 133 37.62 3.12 -4.89
CA ALA A 133 38.39 1.94 -5.27
C ALA A 133 39.90 2.16 -5.16
N ARG A 134 40.38 3.42 -5.13
CA ARG A 134 41.79 3.76 -4.86
C ARG A 134 42.21 3.46 -3.42
N ILE A 135 41.28 3.26 -2.49
CA ILE A 135 41.61 2.80 -1.14
C ILE A 135 42.28 1.41 -1.25
N PRO A 136 43.53 1.26 -0.79
CA PRO A 136 44.22 -0.02 -0.84
C PRO A 136 43.39 -1.13 -0.18
N GLY A 137 43.08 -2.19 -0.93
CA GLY A 137 42.32 -3.36 -0.47
C GLY A 137 40.79 -3.28 -0.61
N VAL A 138 40.25 -2.16 -1.12
CA VAL A 138 38.81 -2.00 -1.42
C VAL A 138 38.49 -2.58 -2.80
N GLY A 139 39.11 -2.08 -3.87
CA GLY A 139 38.78 -2.48 -5.24
C GLY A 139 37.34 -2.12 -5.64
N ARG A 140 36.98 -2.31 -6.92
CA ARG A 140 35.71 -1.79 -7.47
C ARG A 140 34.46 -2.35 -6.78
N ALA A 141 34.39 -3.66 -6.54
CA ALA A 141 33.21 -4.30 -5.96
C ALA A 141 32.87 -3.82 -4.53
N LYS A 142 33.88 -3.61 -3.67
CA LYS A 142 33.67 -3.07 -2.32
C LYS A 142 33.41 -1.56 -2.37
N ALA A 143 34.00 -0.84 -3.33
CA ALA A 143 33.72 0.57 -3.55
C ALA A 143 32.25 0.79 -3.94
N GLU A 144 31.71 -0.02 -4.84
CA GLU A 144 30.27 0.03 -5.19
C GLU A 144 29.37 -0.30 -3.99
N ALA A 145 29.75 -1.27 -3.16
CA ALA A 145 29.00 -1.60 -1.95
C ALA A 145 29.00 -0.44 -0.93
N LEU A 146 30.12 0.29 -0.80
CA LEU A 146 30.22 1.50 0.03
C LEU A 146 29.36 2.63 -0.54
N CYS A 147 29.42 2.87 -1.86
CA CYS A 147 28.61 3.89 -2.52
C CYS A 147 27.11 3.62 -2.38
N ARG A 148 26.66 2.37 -2.57
CA ARG A 148 25.25 1.96 -2.38
C ARG A 148 24.77 2.14 -0.94
N ALA A 149 25.66 2.02 0.03
CA ALA A 149 25.38 2.28 1.44
C ALA A 149 25.43 3.77 1.83
N GLY A 150 25.58 4.68 0.86
CA GLY A 150 25.62 6.14 1.07
C GLY A 150 27.02 6.69 1.37
N PHE A 151 28.06 5.86 1.36
CA PHE A 151 29.46 6.30 1.54
C PHE A 151 30.13 6.58 0.19
N ASN A 152 29.51 7.43 -0.61
CA ASN A 152 29.92 7.78 -1.98
C ASN A 152 31.04 8.85 -2.06
N ALA A 153 31.71 9.15 -0.95
CA ALA A 153 32.87 10.04 -0.93
C ALA A 153 33.86 9.60 0.17
N LEU A 154 35.16 9.81 -0.06
CA LEU A 154 36.21 9.39 0.88
C LEU A 154 36.08 10.04 2.26
N TRP A 155 35.62 11.29 2.33
CA TRP A 155 35.39 11.98 3.61
C TRP A 155 34.23 11.37 4.40
N LYS A 156 33.20 10.83 3.75
CA LYS A 156 32.07 10.14 4.40
C LYS A 156 32.55 8.83 5.04
N ILE A 157 33.35 8.05 4.32
CA ILE A 157 33.97 6.83 4.85
C ILE A 157 34.89 7.15 6.03
N LYS A 158 35.66 8.24 5.95
CA LYS A 158 36.52 8.69 7.06
C LYS A 158 35.72 9.10 8.31
N ARG A 159 34.57 9.74 8.12
CA ARG A 159 33.70 10.23 9.21
C ARG A 159 32.88 9.12 9.86
N ALA A 160 32.54 8.09 9.10
CA ALA A 160 31.81 6.92 9.57
C ALA A 160 32.58 6.13 10.64
N THR A 161 31.84 5.54 11.56
CA THR A 161 32.35 4.59 12.55
C THR A 161 32.67 3.24 11.90
N ASP A 162 33.54 2.47 12.55
CA ASP A 162 33.91 1.13 12.08
C ASP A 162 32.69 0.20 12.05
N GLU A 163 31.73 0.43 12.94
CA GLU A 163 30.46 -0.30 13.06
C GLU A 163 29.51 0.03 11.90
N GLU A 164 29.37 1.30 11.51
CA GLU A 164 28.53 1.73 10.39
C GLU A 164 28.98 1.11 9.06
N ILE A 165 30.29 1.11 8.80
CA ILE A 165 30.86 0.46 7.62
C ILE A 165 30.78 -1.07 7.75
N GLY A 166 30.97 -1.60 8.96
CA GLY A 166 30.99 -3.03 9.24
C GLY A 166 29.65 -3.74 9.05
N ARG A 167 28.53 -3.01 9.13
CA ARG A 167 27.18 -3.51 8.82
C ARG A 167 26.95 -3.78 7.34
N ILE A 168 27.79 -3.23 6.45
CA ILE A 168 27.69 -3.50 5.02
C ILE A 168 28.16 -4.94 4.78
N LYS A 169 27.24 -5.83 4.37
CA LYS A 169 27.49 -7.28 4.20
C LYS A 169 28.73 -7.59 3.36
N ALA A 170 28.98 -6.83 2.29
CA ALA A 170 30.14 -6.99 1.41
C ALA A 170 31.48 -6.53 2.02
N ILE A 171 31.44 -5.84 3.17
CA ILE A 171 32.61 -5.28 3.86
C ILE A 171 32.88 -6.03 5.16
N GLY A 172 31.88 -6.15 6.04
CA GLY A 172 31.99 -6.77 7.36
C GLY A 172 32.87 -5.99 8.35
N PRO A 173 32.87 -6.36 9.64
CA PRO A 173 33.58 -5.62 10.70
C PRO A 173 35.11 -5.63 10.52
N ARG A 174 35.69 -6.74 10.03
CA ARG A 174 37.12 -6.82 9.70
C ARG A 174 37.48 -5.98 8.49
N GLY A 175 36.63 -5.98 7.45
CA GLY A 175 36.84 -5.16 6.27
C GLY A 175 36.76 -3.66 6.59
N ALA A 176 35.81 -3.26 7.44
CA ALA A 176 35.66 -1.87 7.87
C ALA A 176 36.94 -1.31 8.51
N LYS A 177 37.54 -2.09 9.42
CA LYS A 177 38.81 -1.71 10.07
C LYS A 177 39.95 -1.58 9.07
N THR A 178 40.09 -2.55 8.16
CA THR A 178 41.10 -2.51 7.09
C THR A 178 40.92 -1.29 6.18
N ILE A 179 39.68 -0.96 5.82
CA ILE A 179 39.36 0.21 4.97
C ILE A 179 39.74 1.51 5.67
N LYS A 180 39.43 1.64 6.96
CA LYS A 180 39.76 2.84 7.74
C LYS A 180 41.24 2.97 8.06
N ASP A 181 41.95 1.86 8.24
CA ASP A 181 43.40 1.87 8.39
C ASP A 181 44.10 2.19 7.06
N SER A 182 43.59 1.66 5.94
CA SER A 182 44.06 1.98 4.59
C SER A 182 43.82 3.44 4.19
N LEU A 183 42.73 4.05 4.65
CA LEU A 183 42.41 5.46 4.43
C LEU A 183 43.48 6.42 4.98
N ARG A 184 44.30 5.99 5.94
CA ARG A 184 45.41 6.78 6.50
C ARG A 184 46.53 7.05 5.49
N PHE A 185 46.61 6.25 4.43
CA PHE A 185 47.61 6.38 3.35
C PHE A 185 47.13 7.25 2.19
N ILE A 186 45.85 7.68 2.18
CA ILE A 186 45.29 8.58 1.19
C ILE A 186 45.29 10.01 1.75
N LEU A 187 46.00 10.92 1.07
CA LEU A 187 45.96 12.35 1.38
C LEU A 187 44.61 12.93 0.94
N LEU A 188 43.72 13.16 1.90
CA LEU A 188 42.47 13.88 1.69
C LEU A 188 42.69 15.36 1.97
N LEU A 189 42.63 16.19 0.92
CA LEU A 189 42.39 17.63 1.06
C LEU A 189 41.26 18.04 0.14
N PRO A 190 40.00 17.88 0.57
CA PRO A 190 38.89 18.50 -0.13
C PRO A 190 38.94 20.01 0.10
N ARG A 191 38.54 20.78 -0.92
CA ARG A 191 38.35 22.23 -0.76
C ARG A 191 37.11 22.45 0.11
N ARG A 192 37.32 22.80 1.38
CA ARG A 192 36.22 23.22 2.27
C ARG A 192 35.67 24.54 1.77
N LYS A 193 34.37 24.58 1.46
CA LYS A 193 33.69 25.83 1.14
C LYS A 193 33.60 26.70 2.40
N SER A 194 33.91 27.97 2.25
CA SER A 194 33.74 29.00 3.29
C SER A 194 32.26 29.21 3.61
N LYS A 195 31.95 29.83 4.76
CA LYS A 195 30.56 30.13 5.16
C LYS A 195 29.87 31.02 4.12
N GLU A 196 30.63 31.94 3.57
CA GLU A 196 30.21 32.87 2.53
C GLU A 196 29.90 32.10 1.24
N GLU A 197 30.78 31.21 0.78
CA GLU A 197 30.52 30.37 -0.41
C GLU A 197 29.30 29.45 -0.24
N VAL A 198 29.11 28.84 0.94
CA VAL A 198 27.96 27.96 1.22
C VAL A 198 26.63 28.74 1.21
N LEU A 199 26.65 29.99 1.67
CA LEU A 199 25.47 30.84 1.74
C LEU A 199 25.21 31.61 0.44
N SER A 200 26.22 31.85 -0.40
CA SER A 200 26.09 32.59 -1.66
C SER A 200 25.80 31.72 -2.89
N GLU A 201 26.01 30.41 -2.79
CA GLU A 201 25.81 29.51 -3.93
C GLU A 201 24.36 29.03 -4.04
N GLU A 202 23.72 29.35 -5.16
CA GLU A 202 22.40 28.85 -5.52
C GLU A 202 22.48 27.49 -6.19
N PHE A 203 21.67 26.55 -5.71
CA PHE A 203 21.53 25.23 -6.30
C PHE A 203 20.13 25.00 -6.85
N THR A 204 19.99 23.99 -7.69
CA THR A 204 18.69 23.46 -8.10
C THR A 204 18.53 22.02 -7.68
N CYS A 205 17.31 21.64 -7.32
CA CYS A 205 16.95 20.24 -7.20
C CYS A 205 17.13 19.54 -8.57
N PRO A 206 17.86 18.43 -8.67
CA PRO A 206 18.04 17.73 -9.95
C PRO A 206 16.73 17.13 -10.49
N LEU A 207 15.72 16.95 -9.62
CA LEU A 207 14.48 16.23 -9.93
C LEU A 207 13.36 17.14 -10.41
N CYS A 208 13.24 18.33 -9.81
CA CYS A 208 12.18 19.28 -10.11
C CYS A 208 12.69 20.70 -10.40
N ALA A 209 14.01 20.94 -10.43
CA ALA A 209 14.62 22.26 -10.66
C ALA A 209 14.26 23.36 -9.64
N CYS A 210 13.57 23.04 -8.53
CA CYS A 210 13.31 24.01 -7.46
C CYS A 210 14.62 24.56 -6.89
N VAL A 211 14.70 25.88 -6.74
CA VAL A 211 15.92 26.55 -6.24
C VAL A 211 16.10 26.23 -4.77
N THR A 212 17.32 25.88 -4.39
CA THR A 212 17.66 25.45 -3.04
C THR A 212 19.09 25.86 -2.69
N SER A 213 19.48 25.67 -1.44
CA SER A 213 20.84 25.96 -0.96
C SER A 213 21.64 24.67 -0.82
N LEU A 214 22.95 24.75 -0.52
CA LEU A 214 23.80 23.58 -0.22
C LEU A 214 23.43 22.89 1.11
N PHE A 215 22.82 23.63 2.04
CA PHE A 215 22.53 23.16 3.40
C PHE A 215 21.10 22.64 3.58
N ALA A 216 20.22 22.81 2.58
CA ALA A 216 18.89 22.19 2.60
C ALA A 216 19.04 20.66 2.64
N LYS A 217 18.27 20.01 3.53
CA LYS A 217 18.24 18.54 3.70
C LYS A 217 17.34 17.85 2.68
N SER A 218 16.27 18.53 2.27
CA SER A 218 15.32 18.03 1.28
C SER A 218 14.79 19.15 0.40
N CYS A 219 14.27 18.79 -0.76
CA CYS A 219 13.60 19.71 -1.67
C CYS A 219 12.21 20.06 -1.14
N LYS A 220 11.89 21.35 -1.03
CA LYS A 220 10.59 21.86 -0.53
C LYS A 220 9.42 21.68 -1.52
N ASP A 221 9.70 21.14 -2.69
CA ASP A 221 8.69 20.91 -3.72
C ASP A 221 8.42 19.42 -3.94
N CYS A 222 9.46 18.65 -4.32
CA CYS A 222 9.34 17.22 -4.60
C CYS A 222 9.76 16.32 -3.43
N GLY A 223 10.11 16.87 -2.26
CA GLY A 223 10.49 16.08 -1.08
C GLY A 223 11.84 15.35 -1.16
N ALA A 224 12.53 15.39 -2.31
CA ALA A 224 13.80 14.68 -2.51
C ALA A 224 14.84 15.00 -1.43
N GLU A 225 15.34 13.97 -0.74
CA GLU A 225 16.45 14.11 0.21
C GLU A 225 17.75 14.38 -0.55
N PHE A 226 18.46 15.43 -0.16
CA PHE A 226 19.74 15.76 -0.76
C PHE A 226 20.87 15.03 -0.05
N ASP A 227 21.86 14.62 -0.83
CA ASP A 227 23.07 14.01 -0.31
C ASP A 227 23.88 15.03 0.49
N GLU A 228 24.60 14.53 1.51
CA GLU A 228 25.47 15.37 2.32
C GLU A 228 26.67 15.84 1.50
N GLU A 229 26.91 17.15 1.54
CA GLU A 229 28.04 17.81 0.91
C GLU A 229 29.10 18.20 1.96
N GLU A 230 30.35 18.31 1.51
CA GLU A 230 31.46 18.62 2.42
C GLU A 230 31.47 20.10 2.80
N ILE A 231 31.08 20.37 4.04
CA ILE A 231 31.04 21.70 4.67
C ILE A 231 31.77 21.60 6.01
N ASP A 232 32.32 22.72 6.48
CA ASP A 232 32.92 22.79 7.83
C ASP A 232 31.92 22.40 8.92
N ASP A 233 32.34 21.53 9.85
CA ASP A 233 31.47 20.97 10.89
C ASP A 233 30.88 22.02 11.83
N ALA A 234 31.57 23.15 12.04
CA ALA A 234 31.04 24.25 12.84
C ALA A 234 29.92 25.00 12.11
N ILE A 235 30.07 25.18 10.80
CA ILE A 235 29.06 25.82 9.94
C ILE A 235 27.82 24.93 9.84
N ARG A 236 28.00 23.63 9.58
CA ARG A 236 26.88 22.67 9.49
C ARG A 236 26.01 22.69 10.75
N LYS A 237 26.62 22.58 11.94
CA LYS A 237 25.89 22.62 13.22
C LYS A 237 25.18 23.94 13.48
N GLU A 238 25.73 25.06 12.99
CA GLU A 238 25.11 26.37 13.13
C GLU A 238 23.87 26.50 12.24
N VAL A 239 23.96 26.06 10.99
CA VAL A 239 22.85 26.12 10.02
C VAL A 239 21.74 25.11 10.34
N GLU A 240 22.08 23.89 10.76
CA GLU A 240 21.10 22.85 11.10
C GLU A 240 20.22 23.20 12.29
N LYS A 241 20.71 24.04 13.21
CA LYS A 241 19.94 24.45 14.40
C LYS A 241 18.72 25.30 14.02
N GLU A 242 18.76 25.98 12.88
CA GLU A 242 17.69 26.85 12.37
C GLU A 242 17.53 26.70 10.85
N ALA A 243 17.46 25.46 10.35
CA ALA A 243 17.55 25.13 8.93
C ALA A 243 16.53 25.91 8.05
N ASP A 244 15.26 26.00 8.47
CA ASP A 244 14.24 26.71 7.70
C ASP A 244 14.42 28.23 7.75
N ARG A 245 14.86 28.80 8.88
CA ARG A 245 15.16 30.25 8.97
C ARG A 245 16.40 30.61 8.15
N GLY A 246 17.42 29.75 8.15
CA GLY A 246 18.59 29.91 7.30
C GLY A 246 18.23 29.85 5.82
N LEU A 247 17.30 28.97 5.44
CA LEU A 247 16.82 28.85 4.06
C LEU A 247 15.96 30.04 3.64
N LEU A 248 15.14 30.58 4.54
CA LEU A 248 14.35 31.78 4.28
C LEU A 248 15.26 33.01 4.09
N ALA A 249 16.24 33.19 4.99
CA ALA A 249 17.24 34.26 4.86
C ALA A 249 18.06 34.12 3.58
N PHE A 250 18.39 32.88 3.17
CA PHE A 250 19.03 32.60 1.90
C PHE A 250 18.19 33.12 0.72
N TYR A 251 16.88 32.81 0.68
CA TYR A 251 16.02 33.31 -0.39
C TYR A 251 15.86 34.84 -0.34
N ASP A 252 15.70 35.43 0.84
CA ASP A 252 15.56 36.87 1.00
C ASP A 252 16.79 37.62 0.46
N VAL A 253 18.01 37.21 0.82
CA VAL A 253 19.25 37.84 0.33
C VAL A 253 19.39 37.72 -1.19
N HIS A 254 19.11 36.56 -1.77
CA HIS A 254 19.23 36.39 -3.22
C HIS A 254 18.14 37.13 -4.00
N LEU A 255 16.96 37.32 -3.40
CA LEU A 255 15.90 38.15 -3.97
C LEU A 255 16.20 39.64 -3.86
N GLU A 256 17.00 40.08 -2.89
CA GLU A 256 17.53 41.45 -2.88
C GLU A 256 18.50 41.68 -4.06
N GLU A 257 19.35 40.69 -4.37
CA GLU A 257 20.29 40.75 -5.49
C GLU A 257 19.60 40.58 -6.86
N SER A 258 18.62 39.68 -6.94
CA SER A 258 17.90 39.33 -8.16
C SER A 258 16.37 39.36 -7.97
N PRO A 259 15.76 40.54 -7.83
CA PRO A 259 14.32 40.67 -7.55
C PRO A 259 13.40 40.13 -8.65
N GLN A 260 13.94 39.94 -9.86
CA GLN A 260 13.21 39.49 -11.05
C GLN A 260 13.32 37.96 -11.27
N ASP A 261 13.85 37.21 -10.30
CA ASP A 261 13.99 35.75 -10.42
C ASP A 261 12.74 35.01 -9.93
N ALA A 262 11.89 34.61 -10.87
CA ALA A 262 10.64 33.91 -10.57
C ALA A 262 10.84 32.61 -9.77
N ALA A 263 11.96 31.90 -9.98
CA ALA A 263 12.20 30.60 -9.34
C ALA A 263 12.61 30.74 -7.87
N LEU A 264 13.28 31.84 -7.49
CA LEU A 264 13.55 32.19 -6.09
C LEU A 264 12.26 32.57 -5.36
N TRP A 265 11.39 33.39 -5.98
CA TRP A 265 10.07 33.72 -5.43
C TRP A 265 9.20 32.49 -5.21
N TYR A 266 9.22 31.57 -6.18
CA TYR A 266 8.51 30.29 -6.12
C TYR A 266 9.02 29.40 -4.97
N ALA A 267 10.34 29.21 -4.86
CA ALA A 267 10.93 28.38 -3.81
C ALA A 267 10.71 28.97 -2.40
N ARG A 268 10.78 30.30 -2.29
CA ARG A 268 10.45 31.04 -1.06
C ARG A 268 8.99 30.81 -0.64
N ALA A 269 8.05 30.86 -1.60
CA ALA A 269 6.63 30.64 -1.31
C ALA A 269 6.35 29.25 -0.73
N LEU A 270 6.99 28.20 -1.28
CA LEU A 270 6.89 26.83 -0.77
C LEU A 270 7.41 26.72 0.68
N LEU A 271 8.56 27.33 0.97
CA LEU A 271 9.11 27.32 2.32
C LEU A 271 8.19 28.04 3.33
N LEU A 272 7.61 29.18 2.94
CA LEU A 272 6.70 29.94 3.80
C LEU A 272 5.38 29.22 4.03
N LEU A 273 4.89 28.48 3.02
CA LEU A 273 3.74 27.59 3.16
C LEU A 273 4.02 26.50 4.21
N ASP A 274 5.18 25.84 4.15
CA ASP A 274 5.60 24.83 5.12
C ASP A 274 5.74 25.41 6.54
N LEU A 275 6.19 26.65 6.66
CA LEU A 275 6.33 27.37 7.93
C LEU A 275 4.98 27.87 8.49
N GLY A 276 3.90 27.81 7.72
CA GLY A 276 2.58 28.33 8.09
C GLY A 276 2.43 29.85 7.95
N GLU A 277 3.39 30.53 7.33
CA GLU A 277 3.41 31.99 7.11
C GLU A 277 2.68 32.33 5.80
N PHE A 278 1.37 32.08 5.79
CA PHE A 278 0.59 32.03 4.55
C PHE A 278 0.47 33.39 3.82
N GLN A 279 0.43 34.51 4.54
CA GLN A 279 0.35 35.86 3.95
C GLN A 279 1.62 36.20 3.16
N GLU A 280 2.77 35.88 3.71
CA GLU A 280 4.08 36.04 3.08
C GLU A 280 4.25 35.04 1.93
N ALA A 281 3.74 33.81 2.07
CA ALA A 281 3.73 32.81 1.01
C ALA A 281 2.92 33.29 -0.21
N LEU A 282 1.76 33.91 0.03
CA LEU A 282 0.89 34.42 -1.03
C LEU A 282 1.56 35.59 -1.77
N ARG A 283 2.15 36.53 -1.02
CA ARG A 283 2.93 37.63 -1.63
C ARG A 283 4.09 37.13 -2.48
N SER A 284 4.73 36.04 -2.04
CA SER A 284 5.88 35.44 -2.75
C SER A 284 5.45 34.74 -4.02
N ILE A 285 4.37 33.95 -3.98
CA ILE A 285 3.89 33.22 -5.16
C ILE A 285 3.23 34.14 -6.17
N ASP A 286 2.56 35.22 -5.73
CA ASP A 286 2.10 36.30 -6.61
C ASP A 286 3.29 36.98 -7.30
N GLY A 287 4.40 37.19 -6.57
CA GLY A 287 5.66 37.65 -7.14
C GLY A 287 6.20 36.71 -8.22
N ALA A 288 6.22 35.40 -7.95
CA ALA A 288 6.66 34.40 -8.92
C ALA A 288 5.79 34.40 -10.19
N ILE A 289 4.47 34.41 -10.04
CA ILE A 289 3.51 34.38 -11.17
C ILE A 289 3.58 35.65 -12.01
N ARG A 290 3.79 36.82 -11.39
CA ARG A 290 4.01 38.08 -12.14
C ARG A 290 5.22 38.02 -13.07
N LEU A 291 6.24 37.23 -12.71
CA LEU A 291 7.50 37.13 -13.44
C LEU A 291 7.52 35.95 -14.42
N ASP A 292 6.99 34.80 -14.01
CA ASP A 292 6.86 33.59 -14.80
C ASP A 292 5.51 32.92 -14.43
N PRO A 293 4.44 33.17 -15.21
CA PRO A 293 3.12 32.60 -15.01
C PRO A 293 3.12 31.12 -15.41
N SER A 294 3.88 30.33 -14.67
CA SER A 294 3.97 28.89 -14.84
C SER A 294 2.81 28.21 -14.12
N ARG A 295 2.29 27.17 -14.75
CA ARG A 295 1.26 26.30 -14.19
C ARG A 295 1.60 25.80 -12.78
N ARG A 296 2.88 25.49 -12.54
CA ARG A 296 3.40 25.06 -11.24
C ARG A 296 3.25 26.14 -10.16
N SER A 297 3.49 27.40 -10.49
CA SER A 297 3.32 28.53 -9.56
C SER A 297 1.85 28.77 -9.23
N MET A 298 0.96 28.58 -10.21
CA MET A 298 -0.49 28.70 -10.04
C MET A 298 -1.05 27.64 -9.08
N ILE A 299 -0.57 26.39 -9.15
CA ILE A 299 -0.95 25.31 -8.22
C ILE A 299 -0.52 25.64 -6.78
N VAL A 300 0.71 26.13 -6.60
CA VAL A 300 1.20 26.50 -5.26
C VAL A 300 0.41 27.67 -4.69
N ARG A 301 0.04 28.66 -5.52
CA ARG A 301 -0.81 29.78 -5.10
C ARG A 301 -2.16 29.30 -4.58
N SER A 302 -2.77 28.34 -5.28
CA SER A 302 -4.02 27.71 -4.82
C SER A 302 -3.86 27.03 -3.46
N ARG A 303 -2.77 26.28 -3.23
CA ARG A 303 -2.46 25.65 -1.93
C ARG A 303 -2.30 26.66 -0.80
N VAL A 304 -1.61 27.77 -1.07
CA VAL A 304 -1.44 28.86 -0.09
C VAL A 304 -2.79 29.47 0.29
N LEU A 305 -3.63 29.79 -0.70
CA LEU A 305 -4.96 30.38 -0.48
C LEU A 305 -5.89 29.45 0.29
N SER A 306 -5.88 28.14 -0.02
CA SER A 306 -6.62 27.13 0.73
C SER A 306 -6.20 27.08 2.22
N SER A 307 -4.89 27.21 2.48
CA SER A 307 -4.34 27.16 3.84
C SER A 307 -4.68 28.41 4.68
N MET A 308 -5.02 29.54 4.04
CA MET A 308 -5.35 30.80 4.71
C MET A 308 -6.75 30.85 5.33
N LYS A 309 -7.64 29.89 5.02
CA LYS A 309 -9.07 29.88 5.45
C LYS A 309 -9.86 31.16 5.10
N ASP A 310 -9.36 31.98 4.16
CA ASP A 310 -10.01 33.20 3.68
C ASP A 310 -10.55 32.93 2.26
N ALA A 311 -11.74 32.32 2.21
CA ALA A 311 -12.31 31.69 1.02
C ALA A 311 -12.69 32.67 -0.10
N THR A 312 -13.06 33.90 0.24
CA THR A 312 -13.41 34.99 -0.69
C THR A 312 -12.20 35.43 -1.52
N LYS A 313 -11.05 35.67 -0.88
CA LYS A 313 -9.80 36.01 -1.59
C LYS A 313 -9.28 34.84 -2.42
N ALA A 314 -9.48 33.61 -1.96
CA ALA A 314 -9.11 32.40 -2.70
C ALA A 314 -9.90 32.29 -4.01
N ALA A 315 -11.22 32.50 -3.97
CA ALA A 315 -12.11 32.44 -5.14
C ALA A 315 -11.77 33.50 -6.19
N GLU A 316 -11.59 34.76 -5.76
CA GLU A 316 -11.28 35.89 -6.63
C GLU A 316 -9.93 35.71 -7.34
N ALA A 317 -8.94 35.22 -6.59
CA ALA A 317 -7.62 34.85 -7.07
C ALA A 317 -7.65 33.69 -8.08
N LEU A 318 -8.42 32.63 -7.83
CA LEU A 318 -8.57 31.46 -8.71
C LEU A 318 -9.26 31.83 -10.03
N ARG A 319 -10.28 32.70 -10.01
CA ARG A 319 -10.94 33.22 -11.23
C ARG A 319 -9.97 33.97 -12.15
N GLY A 320 -9.10 34.82 -11.59
CA GLY A 320 -8.07 35.50 -12.37
C GLY A 320 -7.01 34.56 -12.97
N THR A 321 -6.77 33.42 -12.30
CA THR A 321 -5.82 32.39 -12.77
C THR A 321 -6.41 31.57 -13.92
N LEU A 322 -7.71 31.26 -13.84
CA LEU A 322 -8.47 30.58 -14.90
C LEU A 322 -8.61 31.45 -16.15
N GLY A 323 -8.86 32.75 -15.97
CA GLY A 323 -8.96 33.73 -17.05
C GLY A 323 -7.63 34.00 -17.80
N GLY A 324 -6.48 33.62 -17.22
CA GLY A 324 -5.18 33.70 -17.89
C GLY A 324 -4.76 32.43 -18.64
N LEU A 325 -5.42 31.29 -18.39
CA LEU A 325 -5.16 30.01 -19.05
C LEU A 325 -6.08 29.74 -20.24
N ILE A 326 -7.18 30.50 -20.35
CA ILE A 326 -8.15 30.43 -21.43
C ILE A 326 -7.88 31.62 -22.35
N GLU A 327 -7.26 31.41 -23.52
CA GLU A 327 -7.28 32.44 -24.56
C GLU A 327 -8.75 32.67 -25.01
N GLU A 328 -9.16 33.94 -24.90
CA GLU A 328 -10.35 34.59 -25.45
C GLU A 328 -11.62 33.72 -25.61
N GLY A 329 -12.43 33.72 -24.56
CA GLY A 329 -13.84 33.33 -24.62
C GLY A 329 -14.60 33.89 -23.42
N GLU A 330 -15.50 34.82 -23.68
CA GLU A 330 -16.26 35.62 -22.71
C GLU A 330 -16.82 34.84 -21.52
N ALA A 331 -16.35 35.13 -20.30
CA ALA A 331 -17.10 34.89 -19.07
C ALA A 331 -16.59 35.78 -17.93
N ARG A 332 -17.08 37.03 -17.87
CA ARG A 332 -17.11 37.79 -16.60
C ARG A 332 -18.39 37.43 -15.87
N VAL A 333 -18.28 36.72 -14.76
CA VAL A 333 -19.40 36.44 -13.86
C VAL A 333 -19.13 37.14 -12.52
N GLU A 334 -19.95 38.14 -12.18
CA GLU A 334 -20.02 38.70 -10.82
C GLU A 334 -20.93 37.80 -9.98
N VAL A 335 -20.42 37.25 -8.87
CA VAL A 335 -21.21 36.35 -8.00
C VAL A 335 -20.83 36.52 -6.53
N ALA A 336 -21.86 36.49 -5.66
CA ALA A 336 -21.82 36.75 -4.23
C ALA A 336 -21.09 35.69 -3.37
N ALA A 337 -20.74 36.08 -2.14
CA ALA A 337 -19.77 35.44 -1.23
C ALA A 337 -20.00 33.96 -0.82
N ASP A 338 -21.19 33.36 -1.04
CA ASP A 338 -21.45 31.93 -0.75
C ASP A 338 -21.23 31.01 -1.97
N GLU A 339 -21.30 31.55 -3.18
CA GLU A 339 -20.99 30.84 -4.44
C GLU A 339 -19.47 30.78 -4.71
N GLU A 340 -18.70 31.62 -4.01
CA GLU A 340 -17.25 31.72 -4.11
C GLU A 340 -16.51 30.48 -3.59
N VAL A 341 -17.01 29.84 -2.52
CA VAL A 341 -16.43 28.60 -1.98
C VAL A 341 -16.58 27.44 -2.97
N ARG A 342 -17.73 27.38 -3.65
CA ARG A 342 -18.03 26.37 -4.68
C ARG A 342 -17.19 26.59 -5.93
N ALA A 343 -17.12 27.83 -6.41
CA ALA A 343 -16.25 28.19 -7.53
C ALA A 343 -14.75 27.93 -7.23
N THR A 344 -14.33 28.07 -5.97
CA THR A 344 -12.97 27.72 -5.52
C THR A 344 -12.73 26.21 -5.58
N SER A 345 -13.70 25.41 -5.12
CA SER A 345 -13.67 23.94 -5.17
C SER A 345 -13.64 23.44 -6.62
N ASP A 346 -14.53 23.96 -7.46
CA ASP A 346 -14.67 23.57 -8.86
C ASP A 346 -13.42 23.97 -9.68
N ALA A 347 -12.85 25.16 -9.42
CA ALA A 347 -11.60 25.60 -10.06
C ALA A 347 -10.38 24.78 -9.58
N LEU A 348 -10.36 24.37 -8.32
CA LEU A 348 -9.32 23.49 -7.76
C LEU A 348 -9.42 22.08 -8.37
N GLU A 349 -10.63 21.56 -8.54
CA GLU A 349 -10.92 20.27 -9.18
C GLU A 349 -10.55 20.28 -10.67
N ALA A 350 -10.87 21.36 -11.39
CA ALA A 350 -10.45 21.57 -12.77
C ALA A 350 -8.90 21.69 -12.92
N LEU A 351 -8.21 22.30 -11.96
CA LEU A 351 -6.74 22.39 -11.97
C LEU A 351 -6.06 21.06 -11.65
N THR A 352 -6.66 20.27 -10.74
CA THR A 352 -6.15 18.97 -10.29
C THR A 352 -6.35 17.89 -11.37
N SER A 353 -7.43 17.99 -12.15
CA SER A 353 -7.72 17.08 -13.27
C SER A 353 -6.87 17.33 -14.53
N LEU A 354 -6.22 18.49 -14.68
CA LEU A 354 -5.58 18.87 -15.94
C LEU A 354 -4.15 18.34 -16.18
N ALA A 355 -3.46 17.67 -15.25
CA ALA A 355 -2.19 16.96 -15.52
C ALA A 355 -1.55 16.38 -14.27
N VAL A 356 -1.90 15.13 -13.99
CA VAL A 356 -1.10 14.27 -13.14
C VAL A 356 -0.89 13.00 -13.95
N ARG A 357 0.37 12.66 -14.23
CA ARG A 357 0.71 11.36 -14.80
C ARG A 357 1.06 10.42 -13.66
N GLU A 358 0.64 9.18 -13.73
CA GLU A 358 1.00 8.22 -12.69
C GLU A 358 2.47 7.83 -12.82
N CYS A 359 3.14 7.71 -11.69
CA CYS A 359 4.44 7.07 -11.70
C CYS A 359 4.28 5.59 -12.08
N PRO A 360 4.98 5.11 -13.12
CA PRO A 360 4.89 3.72 -13.56
C PRO A 360 5.43 2.71 -12.53
N THR A 361 6.06 3.17 -11.47
CA THR A 361 6.62 2.32 -10.40
C THR A 361 5.78 2.34 -9.13
N CYS A 362 5.25 3.49 -8.74
CA CYS A 362 4.59 3.69 -7.43
C CYS A 362 3.11 4.05 -7.53
N GLY A 363 2.59 4.39 -8.72
CA GLY A 363 1.23 4.88 -8.92
C GLY A 363 0.99 6.31 -8.39
N GLU A 364 1.99 6.94 -7.75
CA GLU A 364 1.87 8.30 -7.22
C GLU A 364 1.68 9.31 -8.35
N GLY A 365 0.86 10.33 -8.08
CA GLY A 365 0.65 11.42 -9.01
C GLY A 365 1.89 12.27 -9.25
N LEU A 366 2.40 12.27 -10.49
CA LEU A 366 3.56 13.05 -10.90
C LEU A 366 3.16 14.26 -11.73
N LEU A 367 3.88 15.37 -11.52
CA LEU A 367 3.89 16.47 -12.48
C LEU A 367 4.46 15.99 -13.83
N PRO A 368 4.00 16.50 -14.98
CA PRO A 368 4.46 16.09 -16.31
C PRO A 368 6.00 16.12 -16.51
N ASP A 369 6.67 17.03 -15.81
CA ASP A 369 8.12 17.26 -15.85
C ASP A 369 8.89 16.58 -14.69
N ALA A 370 8.21 15.91 -13.77
CA ALA A 370 8.83 15.23 -12.64
C ALA A 370 9.74 14.10 -13.13
N ARG A 371 11.04 14.17 -12.81
CA ARG A 371 12.01 13.15 -13.23
C ARG A 371 12.23 12.03 -12.22
N VAL A 372 11.69 12.18 -11.01
CA VAL A 372 11.72 11.17 -9.95
C VAL A 372 10.39 11.19 -9.20
N CYS A 373 9.82 10.00 -8.92
CA CYS A 373 8.65 9.85 -8.06
C CYS A 373 9.01 10.26 -6.62
N PRO A 374 8.32 11.25 -6.03
CA PRO A 374 8.58 11.68 -4.67
C PRO A 374 8.20 10.61 -3.64
N ALA A 375 7.27 9.71 -3.97
CA ALA A 375 6.83 8.64 -3.08
C ALA A 375 7.74 7.40 -3.07
N CYS A 376 8.41 7.06 -4.18
CA CYS A 376 9.24 5.83 -4.26
C CYS A 376 10.67 6.03 -4.75
N GLY A 377 11.06 7.24 -5.15
CA GLY A 377 12.40 7.53 -5.66
C GLY A 377 12.69 6.99 -7.06
N ALA A 378 11.72 6.36 -7.74
CA ALA A 378 11.91 5.85 -9.10
C ALA A 378 12.21 6.99 -10.08
N LYS A 379 13.27 6.86 -10.88
CA LYS A 379 13.58 7.77 -11.98
C LYS A 379 12.55 7.55 -13.09
N VAL A 380 11.91 8.63 -13.52
CA VAL A 380 10.81 8.63 -14.47
C VAL A 380 11.21 9.49 -15.66
N GLU A 381 11.09 8.98 -16.88
CA GLU A 381 11.40 9.76 -18.07
C GLU A 381 10.46 10.98 -18.17
N PRO A 382 10.99 12.17 -18.49
CA PRO A 382 10.16 13.34 -18.78
C PRO A 382 9.46 13.14 -20.13
N VAL A 383 8.20 13.56 -20.22
CA VAL A 383 7.54 13.70 -21.52
C VAL A 383 8.21 14.86 -22.25
N PRO A 384 8.64 14.72 -23.52
CA PRO A 384 9.17 15.85 -24.27
C PRO A 384 8.12 16.97 -24.29
N ALA A 385 8.53 18.19 -23.94
CA ALA A 385 7.66 19.34 -24.16
C ALA A 385 7.26 19.36 -25.64
N PRO A 386 5.99 19.66 -25.98
CA PRO A 386 5.63 19.86 -27.36
C PRO A 386 6.59 20.91 -27.95
N SER A 387 7.31 20.53 -29.00
CA SER A 387 8.14 21.45 -29.75
C SER A 387 7.24 22.60 -30.24
N PRO A 388 7.66 23.87 -30.19
CA PRO A 388 6.89 24.99 -30.74
C PRO A 388 6.74 24.96 -32.28
N GLU A 389 7.18 23.88 -32.93
CA GLU A 389 7.42 23.83 -34.38
C GLU A 389 6.45 22.92 -35.15
N LEU A 390 5.44 22.32 -34.53
CA LEU A 390 4.38 21.60 -35.27
C LEU A 390 3.04 22.31 -35.14
N GLY A 391 2.97 23.49 -35.75
CA GLY A 391 1.76 24.29 -35.90
C GLY A 391 1.86 25.42 -36.93
N LEU A 392 2.87 25.42 -37.79
CA LEU A 392 3.09 26.48 -38.79
C LEU A 392 3.12 25.98 -40.25
N GLU A 393 3.01 24.67 -40.51
CA GLU A 393 2.96 24.12 -41.87
C GLU A 393 1.59 23.54 -42.27
N ALA A 394 0.53 23.79 -41.50
CA ALA A 394 -0.84 23.36 -41.82
C ALA A 394 -1.86 24.52 -41.91
N LEU A 395 -1.40 25.74 -42.21
CA LEU A 395 -2.25 26.93 -42.40
C LEU A 395 -2.13 27.56 -43.80
N GLU A 396 -1.81 26.77 -44.83
CA GLU A 396 -1.85 27.21 -46.23
C GLU A 396 -2.72 26.31 -47.13
N GLU A 397 -3.90 25.89 -46.66
CA GLU A 397 -4.98 25.51 -47.59
C GLU A 397 -6.13 26.52 -47.46
N GLU A 398 -6.29 27.33 -48.52
CA GLU A 398 -7.45 28.21 -48.71
C GLU A 398 -8.75 27.40 -48.62
N PRO A 399 -9.80 27.92 -47.96
CA PRO A 399 -11.07 27.23 -47.86
C PRO A 399 -11.71 27.06 -49.25
N PRO A 400 -12.34 25.90 -49.55
CA PRO A 400 -13.00 25.70 -50.83
C PRO A 400 -14.19 26.65 -50.96
N VAL A 401 -14.19 27.40 -52.06
CA VAL A 401 -15.28 28.28 -52.49
C VAL A 401 -16.57 27.48 -52.62
N PRO A 402 -17.67 27.86 -51.93
CA PRO A 402 -18.95 27.19 -52.10
C PRO A 402 -19.50 27.42 -53.53
N PRO A 403 -20.15 26.41 -54.13
CA PRO A 403 -20.70 26.55 -55.47
C PRO A 403 -21.85 27.59 -55.50
N PRO A 404 -22.03 28.31 -56.62
CA PRO A 404 -22.95 29.44 -56.70
C PRO A 404 -24.42 29.00 -56.67
N GLU A 405 -25.23 29.77 -55.95
CA GLU A 405 -26.69 29.64 -55.88
C GLU A 405 -27.34 29.83 -57.27
N PRO A 406 -28.34 29.01 -57.64
CA PRO A 406 -29.21 29.31 -58.78
C PRO A 406 -30.36 30.26 -58.37
N GLU A 407 -30.58 31.28 -59.20
CA GLU A 407 -31.63 32.30 -59.11
C GLU A 407 -33.09 31.77 -59.19
N PRO A 408 -34.09 32.55 -58.75
CA PRO A 408 -35.48 32.11 -58.55
C PRO A 408 -36.39 32.36 -59.76
N ALA A 409 -37.37 31.46 -59.98
CA ALA A 409 -38.68 31.60 -60.67
C ALA A 409 -39.18 30.18 -61.07
N ALA A 410 -40.44 29.77 -61.04
CA ALA A 410 -41.74 30.38 -60.81
C ALA A 410 -42.76 29.27 -60.46
N GLU A 411 -43.80 29.62 -59.72
CA GLU A 411 -45.12 28.93 -59.65
C GLU A 411 -45.75 28.76 -61.06
N PRO A 412 -46.73 27.85 -61.34
CA PRO A 412 -47.99 27.79 -60.57
C PRO A 412 -48.86 26.48 -60.59
N GLU A 413 -49.98 26.60 -59.88
CA GLU A 413 -51.35 26.09 -60.16
C GLU A 413 -51.97 24.88 -59.41
N LEU A 414 -53.05 25.22 -58.67
CA LEU A 414 -54.43 24.63 -58.61
C LEU A 414 -54.79 23.46 -57.65
N THR A 415 -55.32 23.82 -56.47
CA THR A 415 -56.64 23.51 -55.79
C THR A 415 -57.43 22.20 -56.07
N PRO A 416 -58.42 21.73 -55.24
CA PRO A 416 -59.09 22.34 -54.06
C PRO A 416 -59.39 21.43 -52.81
N GLU A 417 -59.93 22.10 -51.78
CA GLU A 417 -60.62 21.82 -50.47
C GLU A 417 -61.60 20.60 -50.31
N PRO A 418 -62.35 20.37 -49.18
CA PRO A 418 -62.55 21.12 -47.89
C PRO A 418 -62.66 20.29 -46.56
N GLU A 419 -62.61 21.00 -45.40
CA GLU A 419 -63.67 21.08 -44.35
C GLU A 419 -63.15 21.59 -42.97
N GLU A 420 -63.12 22.92 -42.83
CA GLU A 420 -63.95 23.78 -41.95
C GLU A 420 -64.45 23.40 -40.52
N VAL A 421 -64.30 24.41 -39.64
CA VAL A 421 -65.09 24.94 -38.50
C VAL A 421 -64.96 24.46 -37.04
N ALA A 422 -64.65 25.48 -36.20
CA ALA A 422 -65.34 25.90 -34.96
C ALA A 422 -64.60 25.62 -33.64
N ALA A 423 -64.52 26.50 -32.65
CA ALA A 423 -64.78 27.93 -32.52
C ALA A 423 -64.26 28.30 -31.12
N LEU A 424 -63.37 29.29 -31.01
CA LEU A 424 -63.00 29.93 -29.74
C LEU A 424 -63.44 31.39 -29.84
N SER A 425 -64.73 31.65 -29.62
CA SER A 425 -65.30 32.99 -29.39
C SER A 425 -66.77 32.87 -28.98
N GLU A 426 -67.06 32.53 -27.72
CA GLU A 426 -68.26 33.02 -27.06
C GLU A 426 -68.08 33.01 -25.55
N LEU A 427 -68.39 34.14 -24.91
CA LEU A 427 -68.49 34.41 -23.47
C LEU A 427 -67.32 35.17 -22.81
N GLU A 428 -66.95 36.30 -23.41
CA GLU A 428 -67.30 37.55 -22.71
C GLU A 428 -68.81 37.59 -22.53
N ARG A 429 -69.27 37.13 -21.38
CA ARG A 429 -70.53 37.52 -20.73
C ARG A 429 -70.53 36.77 -19.42
N MET A 430 -69.91 37.37 -18.42
CA MET A 430 -70.51 37.51 -17.10
C MET A 430 -69.62 38.42 -16.25
N PHE A 431 -69.92 39.71 -16.39
CA PHE A 431 -69.84 40.73 -15.35
C PHE A 431 -68.46 41.34 -15.00
N ALA A 432 -68.30 42.55 -15.56
CA ALA A 432 -67.70 43.75 -14.99
C ALA A 432 -67.47 43.77 -13.46
N ALA A 433 -66.27 44.22 -13.07
CA ALA A 433 -66.05 44.92 -11.80
C ALA A 433 -66.80 46.27 -11.83
N PRO A 434 -67.46 46.68 -10.73
CA PRO A 434 -66.82 47.52 -9.70
C PRO A 434 -67.50 47.38 -8.30
N PRO A 435 -67.34 48.29 -7.32
CA PRO A 435 -66.16 48.94 -6.73
C PRO A 435 -65.99 48.55 -5.23
N ARG A 436 -64.92 49.04 -4.58
CA ARG A 436 -64.73 48.97 -3.11
C ARG A 436 -65.94 49.55 -2.34
N PRO A 437 -66.29 48.98 -1.18
CA PRO A 437 -66.94 49.70 -0.09
C PRO A 437 -65.92 50.10 0.98
N GLU A 438 -65.99 51.37 1.37
CA GLU A 438 -65.35 51.97 2.54
C GLU A 438 -65.80 51.34 3.86
N PRO A 439 -64.99 51.41 4.93
CA PRO A 439 -65.43 51.14 6.30
C PRO A 439 -65.90 52.43 7.02
N PRO A 440 -66.92 52.34 7.90
CA PRO A 440 -66.96 53.23 9.07
C PRO A 440 -67.46 52.51 10.35
N PRO A 441 -67.48 53.14 11.53
CA PRO A 441 -66.48 54.01 12.18
C PRO A 441 -66.14 53.53 13.62
N GLU A 442 -65.22 54.24 14.29
CA GLU A 442 -64.75 54.07 15.70
C GLU A 442 -65.88 54.25 16.76
N PRO A 443 -65.60 53.99 18.07
CA PRO A 443 -65.09 55.11 18.90
C PRO A 443 -64.02 54.77 19.98
N GLU A 444 -63.16 55.77 20.17
CA GLU A 444 -62.70 56.37 21.45
C GLU A 444 -61.46 55.81 22.19
N GLU A 445 -60.31 56.38 21.80
CA GLU A 445 -59.32 57.17 22.61
C GLU A 445 -59.88 57.85 23.91
N PRO A 446 -59.05 58.32 24.90
CA PRO A 446 -57.86 59.14 24.63
C PRO A 446 -56.68 59.17 25.64
N ALA A 447 -55.63 59.86 25.16
CA ALA A 447 -54.85 60.94 25.78
C ALA A 447 -53.34 60.65 25.86
N GLU A 448 -52.55 61.07 24.85
CA GLU A 448 -51.98 62.42 24.61
C GLU A 448 -50.76 62.76 25.48
N ALA A 449 -49.58 62.98 24.87
CA ALA A 449 -49.16 64.31 24.43
C ALA A 449 -47.68 64.34 23.99
N ALA A 450 -47.46 65.02 22.87
CA ALA A 450 -46.25 65.28 22.09
C ALA A 450 -45.41 66.46 22.69
N PRO A 451 -44.48 67.19 22.01
CA PRO A 451 -44.09 67.13 20.59
C PRO A 451 -42.62 67.45 20.17
N LYS A 452 -42.35 67.10 18.88
CA LYS A 452 -41.71 67.88 17.77
C LYS A 452 -40.20 68.19 17.67
N GLU A 453 -39.69 67.73 16.51
CA GLU A 453 -38.98 68.44 15.41
C GLU A 453 -37.49 68.85 15.57
N THR A 454 -36.65 68.12 14.82
CA THR A 454 -35.57 68.53 13.86
C THR A 454 -35.28 70.03 13.68
N PRO A 455 -34.04 70.49 13.31
CA PRO A 455 -33.38 70.08 12.05
C PRO A 455 -31.83 70.12 11.98
N GLU A 456 -31.37 70.00 10.73
CA GLU A 456 -30.06 69.76 10.11
C GLU A 456 -28.94 70.82 10.26
N ALA A 457 -27.72 70.33 9.98
CA ALA A 457 -26.62 70.89 9.17
C ALA A 457 -25.78 72.12 9.61
N GLU A 458 -24.49 71.80 9.80
CA GLU A 458 -23.28 72.40 9.17
C GLU A 458 -22.68 73.75 9.61
N GLU A 459 -21.32 73.74 9.54
CA GLU A 459 -20.32 74.83 9.53
C GLU A 459 -20.01 75.59 10.84
N PHE A 460 -18.81 76.13 11.11
CA PHE A 460 -17.37 75.87 10.88
C PHE A 460 -16.65 77.03 11.65
N GLU A 461 -15.33 76.90 11.92
CA GLU A 461 -14.35 77.95 12.38
C GLU A 461 -14.30 78.31 13.89
N GLU A 462 -13.24 77.90 14.64
CA GLU A 462 -11.90 78.53 14.85
C GLU A 462 -11.93 79.68 15.88
N GLU A 463 -11.05 79.86 16.87
CA GLU A 463 -9.63 79.52 17.08
C GLU A 463 -9.21 79.74 18.59
N VAL A 464 -8.17 79.01 19.06
CA VAL A 464 -7.02 79.41 19.95
C VAL A 464 -7.26 79.81 21.44
N SER A 465 -6.46 79.47 22.47
CA SER A 465 -5.44 78.46 22.86
C SER A 465 -5.28 78.56 24.42
N VAL A 466 -4.80 77.57 25.20
CA VAL A 466 -3.38 77.24 25.48
C VAL A 466 -3.27 75.96 26.36
N GLU A 467 -2.43 75.01 25.89
CA GLU A 467 -1.55 74.01 26.57
C GLU A 467 -2.11 72.87 27.46
N GLU A 468 -1.61 71.62 27.40
CA GLU A 468 -0.63 70.94 26.54
C GLU A 468 -0.76 69.41 26.73
N ALA A 469 -0.37 68.66 25.70
CA ALA A 469 -0.59 67.22 25.44
C ALA A 469 0.71 66.39 25.68
N PRO A 470 1.03 65.26 24.99
CA PRO A 470 0.24 64.29 24.21
C PRO A 470 0.62 62.79 24.41
N GLU A 471 -0.11 61.93 23.67
CA GLU A 471 0.06 60.48 23.42
C GLU A 471 1.40 60.07 22.76
N PRO A 472 1.73 58.76 22.71
CA PRO A 472 1.40 57.96 21.51
C PRO A 472 1.04 56.47 21.76
N ALA A 473 0.16 55.95 20.89
CA ALA A 473 0.29 54.76 20.01
C ALA A 473 0.78 53.37 20.55
N PRO A 474 0.49 52.28 19.81
CA PRO A 474 0.23 50.94 20.32
C PRO A 474 1.51 50.20 20.74
N PRO A 475 1.45 49.26 21.70
CA PRO A 475 2.61 48.44 21.97
C PRO A 475 2.63 47.13 21.15
N PRO A 476 3.85 46.63 20.89
CA PRO A 476 4.19 45.77 19.76
C PRO A 476 4.51 44.33 20.21
N ALA A 477 4.76 43.46 19.24
CA ALA A 477 5.38 42.15 19.47
C ALA A 477 6.79 42.30 20.10
N PRO A 478 7.20 41.42 21.04
CA PRO A 478 8.61 41.31 21.43
C PRO A 478 9.37 40.17 20.70
N PRO A 479 10.68 40.34 20.42
CA PRO A 479 11.48 39.53 19.49
C PRO A 479 12.52 38.62 20.24
N PRO A 480 13.50 37.96 19.56
CA PRO A 480 14.15 36.73 20.01
C PRO A 480 15.37 36.97 20.94
N PRO A 481 15.89 35.95 21.65
CA PRO A 481 17.15 36.10 22.35
C PRO A 481 18.35 35.76 21.45
N ALA A 482 19.12 36.79 21.09
CA ALA A 482 20.48 36.66 20.60
C ALA A 482 21.52 36.84 21.73
N ARG A 483 22.37 35.82 21.82
CA ARG A 483 23.71 35.63 22.38
C ARG A 483 24.55 36.80 22.96
N ARG A 484 25.26 36.41 24.05
CA ARG A 484 26.68 36.68 24.46
C ARG A 484 26.99 38.05 25.11
N PRO A 485 28.14 38.25 25.81
CA PRO A 485 29.11 37.30 26.42
C PRO A 485 29.66 37.71 27.84
N ILE A 486 30.36 36.74 28.47
CA ILE A 486 31.62 36.86 29.24
C ILE A 486 31.69 37.68 30.56
N GLU A 487 32.12 36.92 31.57
CA GLU A 487 32.92 37.20 32.79
C GLU A 487 32.35 37.80 34.08
N ALA A 488 32.88 37.16 35.14
CA ALA A 488 32.77 37.24 36.60
C ALA A 488 32.73 38.66 37.23
N PRO A 489 32.44 38.85 38.54
CA PRO A 489 32.45 37.88 39.65
C PRO A 489 31.29 38.02 40.70
N ARG A 490 31.24 37.05 41.63
CA ARG A 490 30.63 37.15 42.98
C ARG A 490 31.30 38.31 43.78
N PRO A 491 30.70 38.98 44.79
CA PRO A 491 30.11 38.29 45.96
C PRO A 491 28.99 38.98 46.78
N ARG A 492 28.30 38.12 47.55
CA ARG A 492 27.82 38.25 48.95
C ARG A 492 27.54 39.64 49.57
N ALA A 493 26.26 39.78 49.92
CA ALA A 493 25.72 39.85 51.29
C ALA A 493 25.74 41.16 52.09
N ARG A 494 24.65 41.26 52.87
CA ARG A 494 24.38 42.10 54.06
C ARG A 494 24.10 43.58 53.77
N GLU A 495 23.17 44.26 54.43
CA GLU A 495 22.58 44.03 55.76
C GLU A 495 21.29 44.86 55.94
N LEU A 496 20.33 44.26 56.67
CA LEU A 496 19.34 44.81 57.61
C LEU A 496 18.88 46.30 57.53
N ALA A 497 17.57 46.53 57.60
CA ALA A 497 16.82 46.66 58.87
C ALA A 497 15.35 47.15 58.74
N SER A 498 14.41 46.32 59.21
CA SER A 498 13.28 46.69 60.10
C SER A 498 12.10 47.55 59.55
N PRO A 499 10.97 47.70 60.27
CA PRO A 499 9.81 46.80 60.12
C PRO A 499 8.45 47.52 59.99
N GLN A 500 7.42 46.90 59.36
CA GLN A 500 6.00 47.04 59.73
C GLN A 500 5.08 46.11 58.90
N ALA A 501 3.85 45.93 59.36
CA ALA A 501 2.94 44.83 59.09
C ALA A 501 1.91 45.02 57.94
N ARG A 502 1.33 43.88 57.52
CA ARG A 502 0.00 43.59 56.89
C ARG A 502 -0.11 43.37 55.35
N ALA A 503 -0.64 42.16 55.04
CA ALA A 503 -1.73 41.81 54.09
C ALA A 503 -1.45 41.05 52.75
N ARG A 504 -2.01 39.82 52.70
CA ARG A 504 -2.75 39.07 51.62
C ARG A 504 -2.08 38.43 50.37
N ARG A 505 -2.33 37.09 50.28
CA ARG A 505 -2.64 36.14 49.14
C ARG A 505 -1.68 36.05 47.92
N GLY A 506 -1.43 34.92 47.24
CA GLY A 506 -1.87 33.50 47.21
C GLY A 506 -0.99 32.73 46.18
N LEU A 507 -0.59 31.46 46.39
CA LEU A 507 -1.16 30.20 45.84
C LEU A 507 -0.83 29.92 44.34
N ILE A 508 -0.41 28.74 43.82
CA ILE A 508 0.15 27.43 44.26
C ILE A 508 0.70 26.69 43.00
N ASN A 509 1.35 25.55 43.23
CA ASN A 509 2.10 24.63 42.37
C ASN A 509 1.50 23.20 42.39
N GLY A 510 2.05 22.27 41.55
CA GLY A 510 2.24 20.81 41.85
C GLY A 510 1.57 19.84 40.83
N LYS A 511 2.14 18.76 40.22
CA LYS A 511 3.16 17.68 40.44
C LYS A 511 2.77 16.45 41.33
N GLY A 512 2.68 15.24 40.74
CA GLY A 512 3.50 14.00 41.00
C GLY A 512 3.14 12.89 42.05
N LEU A 513 3.02 11.62 41.56
CA LEU A 513 3.72 10.33 41.94
C LEU A 513 3.37 9.38 43.17
N ILE A 514 3.15 8.07 42.84
CA ILE A 514 3.47 6.70 43.43
C ILE A 514 2.90 6.02 44.74
N ASN A 515 2.57 4.70 44.56
CA ASN A 515 2.72 3.42 45.35
C ASN A 515 2.02 3.09 46.71
N GLY A 516 1.19 2.00 46.72
CA GLY A 516 1.44 0.69 47.39
C GLY A 516 1.13 0.40 48.90
N SER A 517 0.33 -0.67 49.13
CA SER A 517 0.18 -1.58 50.31
C SER A 517 -0.79 -1.25 51.49
N GLY A 518 -1.53 -2.28 51.96
CA GLY A 518 -2.75 -2.16 52.78
C GLY A 518 -2.71 -2.65 54.24
N ARG A 519 -3.90 -2.76 54.88
CA ARG A 519 -4.24 -3.67 56.01
C ARG A 519 -5.73 -3.57 56.43
N VAL A 520 -6.24 -4.71 56.94
CA VAL A 520 -7.61 -5.13 57.31
C VAL A 520 -7.98 -4.88 58.79
N ASN A 521 -9.29 -4.72 59.11
CA ASN A 521 -10.10 -5.53 60.08
C ASN A 521 -11.33 -4.82 60.72
N GLY A 522 -12.50 -5.47 60.66
CA GLY A 522 -13.19 -6.03 61.85
C GLY A 522 -14.15 -5.19 62.73
N LEU A 523 -15.46 -5.44 62.57
CA LEU A 523 -16.54 -5.67 63.56
C LEU A 523 -16.64 -4.89 64.90
N VAL A 524 -17.81 -4.23 65.05
CA VAL A 524 -18.81 -4.29 66.15
C VAL A 524 -18.32 -4.54 67.59
N ASN A 525 -18.66 -3.61 68.50
CA ASN A 525 -19.27 -3.93 69.80
C ASN A 525 -19.97 -2.72 70.43
N GLY A 526 -21.30 -2.79 70.46
CA GLY A 526 -22.13 -2.05 71.42
C GLY A 526 -22.37 -2.92 72.64
N LEU A 527 -22.00 -2.40 73.81
CA LEU A 527 -22.42 -2.77 75.17
C LEU A 527 -22.25 -1.46 75.96
N GLY A 528 -23.17 -0.94 76.79
CA GLY A 528 -24.39 -1.46 77.38
C GLY A 528 -24.54 -0.80 78.76
N PHE A 529 -25.68 -0.11 78.95
CA PHE A 529 -26.42 0.09 80.20
C PHE A 529 -25.99 1.07 81.33
N MET A 530 -26.96 1.98 81.57
CA MET A 530 -27.57 2.48 82.82
C MET A 530 -26.90 3.57 83.71
N ASP A 531 -27.51 4.75 83.60
CA ASP A 531 -28.38 5.39 84.62
C ASP A 531 -27.75 5.90 85.93
N SER A 532 -27.75 7.24 86.11
CA SER A 532 -28.46 7.95 87.20
C SER A 532 -27.93 9.38 87.44
N SER A 533 -28.84 10.32 87.24
CA SER A 533 -29.13 11.49 88.09
C SER A 533 -28.14 12.67 88.25
N ALA A 534 -28.74 13.86 88.09
CA ALA A 534 -28.35 15.22 88.52
C ALA A 534 -27.30 15.99 87.70
N LEU A 535 -27.43 17.28 87.43
CA LEU A 535 -28.54 18.20 87.19
C LEU A 535 -27.86 19.49 86.66
N THR A 536 -28.61 20.25 85.85
CA THR A 536 -28.49 21.70 85.57
C THR A 536 -27.40 22.26 84.63
N GLU A 537 -27.92 22.82 83.53
CA GLU A 537 -27.43 23.91 82.64
C GLU A 537 -26.20 23.69 81.74
N PHE A 538 -26.48 23.28 80.48
CA PHE A 538 -25.63 23.58 79.32
C PHE A 538 -26.26 24.71 78.49
N ARG A 539 -25.53 25.82 78.35
CA ARG A 539 -25.79 26.83 77.33
C ARG A 539 -25.63 26.20 75.95
N LEU A 540 -26.66 26.29 75.10
CA LEU A 540 -26.58 25.94 73.68
C LEU A 540 -25.71 26.97 72.93
N PRO A 541 -24.60 26.59 72.29
CA PRO A 541 -23.95 27.43 71.30
C PRO A 541 -24.75 27.40 69.99
N GLN A 542 -24.90 28.56 69.36
CA GLN A 542 -25.67 28.76 68.12
C GLN A 542 -25.23 27.78 67.02
N ARG A 543 -26.19 27.00 66.51
CA ARG A 543 -26.00 26.09 65.37
C ARG A 543 -25.76 26.88 64.09
N SER A 544 -24.75 26.49 63.33
CA SER A 544 -24.36 27.11 62.06
C SER A 544 -25.48 27.05 61.01
N LEU A 545 -25.90 28.22 60.53
CA LEU A 545 -26.88 28.40 59.45
C LEU A 545 -26.50 27.65 58.15
N LEU A 546 -25.21 27.38 57.93
CA LEU A 546 -24.68 26.65 56.77
C LEU A 546 -25.27 25.25 56.58
N LEU A 547 -25.51 24.49 57.65
CA LEU A 547 -26.08 23.14 57.55
C LEU A 547 -27.55 23.19 57.12
N ARG A 548 -28.29 24.21 57.56
CA ARG A 548 -29.69 24.41 57.15
C ARG A 548 -29.79 24.83 55.69
N TYR A 549 -28.95 25.75 55.24
CA TYR A 549 -28.93 26.14 53.83
C TYR A 549 -28.44 25.01 52.93
N GLY A 550 -27.48 24.19 53.38
CA GLY A 550 -27.03 23.00 52.66
C GLY A 550 -28.13 21.95 52.49
N ILE A 551 -28.92 21.68 53.54
CA ILE A 551 -30.06 20.75 53.46
C ILE A 551 -31.16 21.32 52.57
N VAL A 552 -31.47 22.62 52.67
CA VAL A 552 -32.49 23.26 51.81
C VAL A 552 -32.05 23.27 50.35
N ALA A 553 -30.79 23.59 50.06
CA ALA A 553 -30.25 23.55 48.70
C ALA A 553 -30.25 22.13 48.13
N GLY A 554 -29.84 21.13 48.93
CA GLY A 554 -29.90 19.72 48.52
C GLY A 554 -31.33 19.22 48.30
N SER A 555 -32.27 19.65 49.14
CA SER A 555 -33.70 19.30 49.00
C SER A 555 -34.33 19.98 47.79
N LEU A 556 -33.96 21.23 47.49
CA LEU A 556 -34.41 21.95 46.30
C LEU A 556 -33.82 21.36 45.02
N LEU A 557 -32.55 20.94 45.04
CA LEU A 557 -31.93 20.22 43.91
C LEU A 557 -32.62 18.88 43.66
N LEU A 558 -32.92 18.12 44.71
CA LEU A 558 -33.65 16.86 44.59
C LEU A 558 -35.09 17.09 44.10
N ALA A 559 -35.77 18.11 44.63
CA ALA A 559 -37.11 18.49 44.18
C ALA A 559 -37.10 18.97 42.73
N PHE A 560 -36.06 19.68 42.29
CA PHE A 560 -35.89 20.11 40.90
C PHE A 560 -35.61 18.92 39.98
N ALA A 561 -34.80 17.95 40.41
CA ALA A 561 -34.56 16.72 39.66
C ALA A 561 -35.83 15.86 39.53
N VAL A 562 -36.61 15.74 40.61
CA VAL A 562 -37.90 15.03 40.59
C VAL A 562 -38.93 15.78 39.75
N ALA A 563 -39.01 17.11 39.87
CA ALA A 563 -39.89 17.93 39.04
C ALA A 563 -39.49 17.83 37.56
N ALA A 564 -38.20 17.89 37.22
CA ALA A 564 -37.69 17.70 35.86
C ALA A 564 -38.03 16.31 35.28
N SER A 565 -38.10 15.27 36.11
CA SER A 565 -38.55 13.93 35.68
C SER A 565 -40.08 13.79 35.53
N LEU A 566 -40.85 14.76 36.06
CA LEU A 566 -42.32 14.77 36.01
C LEU A 566 -42.88 15.72 34.94
N PHE A 567 -42.04 16.56 34.33
CA PHE A 567 -42.41 17.29 33.13
C PHE A 567 -42.22 16.38 31.91
N PRO A 568 -43.27 16.06 31.13
CA PRO A 568 -43.06 15.43 29.84
C PRO A 568 -42.16 16.34 29.01
N ALA A 569 -41.14 15.76 28.38
CA ALA A 569 -40.32 16.48 27.42
C ALA A 569 -41.27 17.18 26.42
N PRO A 570 -40.97 18.43 26.00
CA PRO A 570 -41.72 19.02 24.90
C PRO A 570 -41.68 18.01 23.74
N PRO A 571 -42.79 17.81 22.99
CA PRO A 571 -42.77 16.91 21.85
C PRO A 571 -41.78 17.47 20.83
N GLY A 572 -40.52 17.06 20.92
CA GLY A 572 -39.62 17.08 19.80
C GLY A 572 -40.22 16.15 18.76
N ASN A 573 -40.12 16.49 17.49
CA ASN A 573 -40.45 15.58 16.40
C ASN A 573 -39.66 14.28 16.62
N GLN A 574 -40.28 13.28 17.25
CA GLN A 574 -39.70 11.95 17.35
C GLN A 574 -39.72 11.37 15.95
N LEU A 575 -38.55 10.90 15.50
CA LEU A 575 -38.46 10.09 14.30
C LEU A 575 -39.40 8.89 14.47
N ALA A 576 -40.08 8.50 13.39
CA ALA A 576 -40.90 7.31 13.31
C ALA A 576 -40.09 6.03 13.62
N ILE A 577 -38.79 6.03 13.32
CA ILE A 577 -37.84 4.98 13.70
C ILE A 577 -36.91 5.49 14.81
N ALA A 578 -36.90 4.81 15.95
CA ALA A 578 -35.95 4.98 17.03
C ALA A 578 -34.81 3.97 16.87
N ILE A 579 -33.55 4.42 16.90
CA ILE A 579 -32.38 3.53 16.84
C ILE A 579 -32.14 2.92 18.22
N ASP A 580 -32.88 1.87 18.57
CA ASP A 580 -32.81 1.18 19.86
C ASP A 580 -32.57 -0.35 19.74
N GLY A 581 -32.50 -0.85 18.50
CA GLY A 581 -32.26 -2.24 18.16
C GLY A 581 -33.52 -3.10 18.17
N ASN A 582 -34.67 -2.53 18.55
CA ASN A 582 -35.95 -3.22 18.58
C ASN A 582 -36.73 -2.94 17.28
N PRO A 583 -36.90 -3.95 16.39
CA PRO A 583 -37.52 -3.76 15.08
C PRO A 583 -39.06 -3.54 15.13
N GLY A 584 -39.61 -3.19 16.29
CA GLY A 584 -41.05 -3.05 16.52
C GLY A 584 -41.66 -1.82 15.86
N ASP A 585 -40.93 -0.71 15.80
CA ASP A 585 -41.31 0.52 15.09
C ASP A 585 -41.21 0.39 13.56
N TRP A 586 -40.45 -0.59 13.05
CA TRP A 586 -40.48 -1.03 11.65
C TRP A 586 -41.76 -1.78 11.24
N THR A 587 -42.78 -1.84 12.12
CA THR A 587 -44.08 -2.43 11.79
C THR A 587 -44.83 -1.56 10.78
N GLY A 588 -45.16 -2.13 9.63
CA GLY A 588 -45.82 -1.40 8.53
C GLY A 588 -44.87 -0.63 7.61
N ILE A 589 -43.58 -0.58 7.94
CA ILE A 589 -42.54 -0.07 7.04
C ILE A 589 -42.05 -1.22 6.14
N PRO A 590 -42.05 -1.05 4.81
CA PRO A 590 -41.60 -2.09 3.89
C PRO A 590 -40.14 -2.50 4.12
N LYS A 591 -39.88 -3.81 4.03
CA LYS A 591 -38.56 -4.43 4.23
C LYS A 591 -38.26 -5.42 3.10
N TYR A 592 -36.98 -5.62 2.81
CA TYR A 592 -36.50 -6.57 1.83
C TYR A 592 -36.26 -7.91 2.52
N ALA A 593 -37.06 -8.92 2.19
CA ALA A 593 -36.80 -10.31 2.54
C ALA A 593 -35.98 -10.95 1.40
N ASP A 594 -34.68 -10.75 1.43
CA ASP A 594 -33.72 -11.24 0.43
C ASP A 594 -32.54 -11.90 1.18
N PRO A 595 -32.71 -13.16 1.61
CA PRO A 595 -31.74 -13.83 2.45
C PRO A 595 -30.43 -14.09 1.69
N SER A 596 -29.32 -13.74 2.33
CA SER A 596 -27.95 -13.92 1.86
C SER A 596 -27.23 -14.89 2.81
N PRO A 597 -27.00 -16.14 2.39
CA PRO A 597 -26.41 -17.15 3.26
C PRO A 597 -24.94 -16.85 3.54
N ALA A 598 -24.51 -17.11 4.77
CA ALA A 598 -23.10 -17.15 5.17
C ALA A 598 -22.88 -18.34 6.13
N PRO A 599 -21.66 -18.90 6.19
CA PRO A 599 -21.30 -19.95 7.15
C PRO A 599 -21.53 -19.54 8.61
N ASP A 600 -21.19 -18.30 8.96
CA ASP A 600 -21.52 -17.72 10.26
C ASP A 600 -22.95 -17.13 10.24
N PRO A 601 -23.87 -17.64 11.09
CA PRO A 601 -25.23 -17.13 11.18
C PRO A 601 -25.35 -15.68 11.70
N ASN A 602 -24.35 -15.16 12.41
CA ASN A 602 -24.35 -13.80 12.97
C ASN A 602 -24.16 -12.71 11.90
N VAL A 603 -23.62 -13.08 10.73
CA VAL A 603 -23.45 -12.19 9.57
C VAL A 603 -24.30 -12.62 8.37
N ALA A 604 -25.08 -13.71 8.47
CA ALA A 604 -25.97 -14.17 7.41
C ALA A 604 -27.28 -13.35 7.33
N ILE A 605 -27.32 -12.33 6.47
CA ILE A 605 -28.45 -11.41 6.30
C ILE A 605 -29.73 -12.16 5.89
N GLN A 606 -30.86 -11.87 6.55
CA GLN A 606 -32.19 -12.40 6.24
C GLN A 606 -33.14 -11.32 5.75
N VAL A 607 -33.11 -10.16 6.42
CA VAL A 607 -33.98 -9.03 6.13
C VAL A 607 -33.17 -7.76 6.26
N TYR A 608 -33.42 -6.79 5.38
CA TYR A 608 -32.90 -5.44 5.53
C TYR A 608 -33.91 -4.38 5.12
N GLY A 609 -33.73 -3.15 5.58
CA GLY A 609 -34.61 -2.03 5.30
C GLY A 609 -33.89 -0.71 5.37
N VAL A 610 -34.36 0.25 4.57
CA VAL A 610 -33.97 1.66 4.64
C VAL A 610 -35.23 2.50 4.66
N TYR A 611 -35.28 3.48 5.56
CA TYR A 611 -36.43 4.38 5.68
C TYR A 611 -35.94 5.84 5.75
N PRO A 612 -36.30 6.68 4.76
CA PRO A 612 -36.00 8.11 4.80
C PRO A 612 -37.06 8.86 5.62
N GLU A 613 -36.62 9.68 6.57
CA GLU A 613 -37.47 10.57 7.35
C GLU A 613 -36.79 11.92 7.57
N GLY A 614 -37.30 12.96 6.91
CA GLY A 614 -36.65 14.29 6.93
C GLY A 614 -35.21 14.19 6.42
N ASN A 615 -34.24 14.58 7.26
CA ASN A 615 -32.81 14.54 6.94
C ASN A 615 -32.12 13.29 7.52
N PHE A 616 -32.87 12.20 7.72
CA PHE A 616 -32.38 10.99 8.36
C PHE A 616 -32.69 9.74 7.52
N LEU A 617 -31.72 8.84 7.43
CA LEU A 617 -31.88 7.49 6.89
C LEU A 617 -31.71 6.50 8.02
N SER A 618 -32.78 5.78 8.34
CA SER A 618 -32.73 4.67 9.29
C SER A 618 -32.53 3.37 8.52
N PHE A 619 -31.65 2.52 9.04
CA PHE A 619 -31.33 1.20 8.51
C PHE A 619 -31.72 0.12 9.51
N LEU A 620 -32.23 -0.99 8.99
CA LEU A 620 -32.44 -2.23 9.72
C LEU A 620 -31.73 -3.35 8.98
N VAL A 621 -31.01 -4.19 9.73
CA VAL A 621 -30.46 -5.46 9.25
C VAL A 621 -30.85 -6.54 10.25
N GLN A 622 -31.40 -7.65 9.76
CA GLN A 622 -31.71 -8.82 10.56
C GLN A 622 -30.96 -10.03 10.01
N VAL A 623 -30.29 -10.76 10.89
CA VAL A 623 -29.49 -11.95 10.57
C VAL A 623 -30.17 -13.24 11.03
N SER A 624 -29.67 -14.41 10.63
CA SER A 624 -30.24 -15.70 11.08
C SER A 624 -29.83 -16.07 12.51
N GLY A 625 -28.67 -15.59 12.97
CA GLY A 625 -28.14 -15.72 14.32
C GLY A 625 -28.40 -14.50 15.20
N GLN A 626 -27.37 -14.10 15.95
CA GLN A 626 -27.41 -12.90 16.79
C GLN A 626 -26.57 -11.80 16.13
N ALA A 627 -27.14 -10.61 15.92
CA ALA A 627 -26.40 -9.49 15.33
C ALA A 627 -25.27 -9.05 16.27
N LEU A 628 -24.05 -8.90 15.75
CA LEU A 628 -22.85 -8.62 16.53
C LEU A 628 -22.59 -9.70 17.59
N GLY A 629 -22.95 -10.95 17.30
CA GLY A 629 -23.05 -12.06 18.24
C GLY A 629 -21.73 -12.75 18.59
N ASP A 630 -20.65 -12.47 17.85
CA ASP A 630 -19.35 -13.11 18.06
C ASP A 630 -18.83 -12.91 19.52
N PRO A 631 -18.57 -14.00 20.26
CA PRO A 631 -18.05 -13.93 21.63
C PRO A 631 -16.54 -13.72 21.74
N ALA A 632 -15.77 -14.03 20.68
CA ALA A 632 -14.31 -14.02 20.68
C ALA A 632 -13.72 -12.87 19.87
N GLY A 633 -14.42 -12.42 18.83
CA GLY A 633 -14.04 -11.32 17.95
C GLY A 633 -15.13 -10.24 17.82
N TYR A 634 -15.27 -9.73 16.61
CA TYR A 634 -16.26 -8.72 16.25
C TYR A 634 -16.91 -9.08 14.92
N ASP A 635 -18.21 -8.89 14.82
CA ASP A 635 -18.89 -8.80 13.53
C ASP A 635 -19.00 -7.33 13.09
N ALA A 636 -19.08 -7.10 11.79
CA ALA A 636 -19.30 -5.78 11.23
C ALA A 636 -20.43 -5.77 10.19
N PHE A 637 -21.11 -4.63 10.11
CA PHE A 637 -22.17 -4.32 9.16
C PHE A 637 -21.86 -3.01 8.45
N TYR A 638 -22.17 -2.97 7.17
CA TYR A 638 -21.85 -1.87 6.28
C TYR A 638 -23.08 -1.44 5.48
N ALA A 639 -23.31 -0.13 5.37
CA ALA A 639 -24.12 0.45 4.30
C ALA A 639 -23.23 1.29 3.40
N PHE A 640 -22.94 0.77 2.21
CA PHE A 640 -22.22 1.47 1.16
C PHE A 640 -23.20 2.34 0.39
N ILE A 641 -22.91 3.63 0.27
CA ILE A 641 -23.80 4.63 -0.32
C ILE A 641 -23.07 5.30 -1.47
N ASP A 642 -23.61 5.13 -2.67
CA ASP A 642 -23.18 5.78 -3.91
C ASP A 642 -24.18 6.92 -4.19
N THR A 643 -23.70 8.15 -4.09
CA THR A 643 -24.55 9.35 -4.17
C THR A 643 -24.76 9.84 -5.59
N ASP A 644 -23.84 9.54 -6.50
CA ASP A 644 -23.84 10.00 -7.89
C ASP A 644 -24.31 8.94 -8.91
N ALA A 645 -24.56 7.72 -8.43
CA ALA A 645 -24.96 6.53 -9.20
C ALA A 645 -23.92 6.13 -10.26
N SER A 646 -22.65 6.44 -10.04
CA SER A 646 -21.54 6.13 -10.93
C SER A 646 -20.62 5.09 -10.29
N ALA A 647 -20.59 3.90 -10.89
CA ALA A 647 -19.64 2.84 -10.50
C ALA A 647 -18.16 3.18 -10.77
N ALA A 648 -17.86 4.35 -11.35
CA ALA A 648 -16.51 4.82 -11.67
C ALA A 648 -15.91 5.72 -10.56
N THR A 649 -16.71 6.21 -9.64
CA THR A 649 -16.33 7.13 -8.54
C THR A 649 -16.47 6.41 -7.20
N GLY A 650 -15.77 6.84 -6.14
CA GLY A 650 -15.84 6.17 -4.84
C GLY A 650 -15.19 4.77 -4.77
N PHE A 651 -15.45 4.03 -3.69
CA PHE A 651 -14.93 2.68 -3.44
C PHE A 651 -15.75 1.61 -4.18
N GLN A 652 -15.09 0.77 -4.97
CA GLN A 652 -15.77 -0.24 -5.76
C GLN A 652 -16.22 -1.41 -4.89
N VAL A 653 -17.53 -1.65 -4.83
CA VAL A 653 -18.11 -2.75 -4.06
C VAL A 653 -19.43 -3.22 -4.68
N GLY A 654 -19.51 -4.49 -5.07
CA GLY A 654 -20.77 -5.07 -5.58
C GLY A 654 -21.37 -4.34 -6.79
N GLY A 655 -20.52 -3.71 -7.60
CA GLY A 655 -20.92 -2.92 -8.76
C GLY A 655 -21.26 -1.45 -8.47
N LEU A 656 -21.21 -1.01 -7.21
CA LEU A 656 -21.34 0.38 -6.80
C LEU A 656 -19.98 1.06 -6.76
N GLY A 657 -20.00 2.37 -6.97
CA GLY A 657 -18.93 3.29 -6.68
C GLY A 657 -19.24 4.05 -5.38
N ALA A 658 -19.02 3.41 -4.24
CA ALA A 658 -19.51 3.94 -2.97
C ALA A 658 -18.73 5.20 -2.55
N ASP A 659 -19.41 6.35 -2.50
CA ASP A 659 -18.86 7.60 -1.98
C ASP A 659 -18.75 7.58 -0.45
N TYR A 660 -19.63 6.85 0.22
CA TYR A 660 -19.68 6.75 1.67
C TYR A 660 -19.86 5.31 2.14
N VAL A 661 -19.40 5.03 3.36
CA VAL A 661 -19.74 3.80 4.07
C VAL A 661 -20.09 4.09 5.52
N ALA A 662 -21.30 3.71 5.94
CA ALA A 662 -21.66 3.62 7.35
C ALA A 662 -21.19 2.26 7.87
N GLN A 663 -20.26 2.28 8.82
CA GLN A 663 -19.69 1.08 9.43
C GLN A 663 -20.15 0.96 10.87
N VAL A 664 -20.69 -0.21 11.22
CA VAL A 664 -21.03 -0.59 12.60
C VAL A 664 -20.34 -1.90 12.91
N TYR A 665 -19.60 -1.99 14.02
CA TYR A 665 -18.99 -3.25 14.45
C TYR A 665 -19.08 -3.44 15.96
N GLY A 666 -18.97 -4.69 16.40
CA GLY A 666 -19.09 -5.07 17.80
C GLY A 666 -19.19 -6.57 17.99
N GLY A 667 -19.33 -6.99 19.24
CA GLY A 667 -19.32 -8.41 19.64
C GLY A 667 -20.22 -8.63 20.86
N THR A 668 -20.55 -9.89 21.17
CA THR A 668 -21.43 -10.28 22.29
C THR A 668 -22.82 -9.63 22.30
N GLY A 669 -23.35 -9.31 21.11
CA GLY A 669 -24.61 -8.61 20.88
C GLY A 669 -24.58 -7.11 21.16
N ARG A 670 -23.40 -6.49 21.20
CA ARG A 670 -23.23 -5.08 21.56
C ARG A 670 -22.44 -4.32 20.50
N VAL A 671 -22.88 -3.10 20.21
CA VAL A 671 -22.15 -2.16 19.37
C VAL A 671 -20.89 -1.69 20.09
N ALA A 672 -19.72 -1.87 19.47
CA ALA A 672 -18.46 -1.32 19.93
C ALA A 672 -18.17 0.05 19.31
N SER A 673 -18.48 0.21 18.00
CA SER A 673 -18.32 1.48 17.28
C SER A 673 -19.32 1.58 16.14
N ALA A 674 -19.70 2.81 15.81
CA ALA A 674 -20.54 3.13 14.67
C ALA A 674 -20.09 4.48 14.07
N THR A 675 -19.68 4.49 12.81
CA THR A 675 -19.07 5.67 12.16
C THR A 675 -19.38 5.72 10.67
N LEU A 676 -19.70 6.91 10.17
CA LEU A 676 -19.79 7.21 8.76
C LEU A 676 -18.43 7.66 8.23
N PHE A 677 -18.00 7.07 7.12
CA PHE A 677 -16.79 7.45 6.39
C PHE A 677 -17.13 7.90 4.97
N ALA A 678 -16.31 8.79 4.41
CA ALA A 678 -16.32 9.17 3.01
C ALA A 678 -15.09 8.62 2.30
N PHE A 679 -15.24 8.23 1.04
CA PHE A 679 -14.15 7.84 0.17
C PHE A 679 -13.71 9.05 -0.67
N PRO A 680 -12.44 9.47 -0.56
CA PRO A 680 -11.91 10.50 -1.44
C PRO A 680 -11.71 9.94 -2.86
N PRO A 681 -11.53 10.80 -3.88
CA PRO A 681 -11.14 10.36 -5.22
C PRO A 681 -9.88 9.48 -5.22
N ASN A 682 -9.83 8.50 -6.11
CA ASN A 682 -8.77 7.48 -6.20
C ASN A 682 -8.74 6.51 -4.99
N ALA A 683 -9.91 6.20 -4.44
CA ALA A 683 -10.09 5.22 -3.36
C ALA A 683 -10.76 3.92 -3.85
N GLU A 684 -10.88 3.72 -5.17
CA GLU A 684 -11.67 2.66 -5.84
C GLU A 684 -11.36 1.27 -5.28
N LEU A 685 -10.10 1.02 -4.98
CA LEU A 685 -9.67 -0.21 -4.33
C LEU A 685 -9.09 0.04 -2.95
N ASN A 686 -8.86 1.28 -2.52
CA ASN A 686 -8.06 1.57 -1.33
C ASN A 686 -8.93 1.89 -0.11
N TRP A 687 -9.37 0.83 0.58
CA TRP A 687 -10.16 0.91 1.81
C TRP A 687 -9.56 1.85 2.86
N SER A 688 -8.23 1.91 2.94
CA SER A 688 -7.51 2.69 3.95
C SER A 688 -7.58 4.21 3.73
N ARG A 689 -8.10 4.68 2.59
CA ARG A 689 -8.25 6.12 2.30
C ARG A 689 -9.54 6.73 2.82
N ARG A 690 -10.47 5.92 3.34
CA ARG A 690 -11.73 6.41 3.90
C ARG A 690 -11.46 7.41 5.04
N LEU A 691 -12.17 8.54 5.03
CA LEU A 691 -12.03 9.61 6.00
C LEU A 691 -13.27 9.65 6.90
N PRO A 692 -13.11 9.74 8.23
CA PRO A 692 -14.26 9.80 9.12
C PRO A 692 -15.03 11.10 8.88
N VAL A 693 -16.36 10.99 8.76
CA VAL A 693 -17.28 12.11 8.56
C VAL A 693 -18.00 12.43 9.86
N ALA A 694 -18.70 11.43 10.42
CA ALA A 694 -19.51 11.59 11.62
C ALA A 694 -19.63 10.28 12.40
N GLY A 695 -19.76 10.39 13.73
CA GLY A 695 -20.26 9.28 14.55
C GLY A 695 -21.76 9.10 14.32
N ILE A 696 -22.22 7.86 14.20
CA ILE A 696 -23.64 7.55 13.95
C ILE A 696 -24.26 6.77 15.11
N SER A 697 -25.58 6.82 15.22
CA SER A 697 -26.30 6.02 16.24
C SER A 697 -26.49 4.60 15.72
N ALA A 698 -26.23 3.60 16.55
CA ALA A 698 -26.49 2.21 16.25
C ALA A 698 -26.85 1.43 17.52
N ALA A 699 -27.72 0.43 17.40
CA ALA A 699 -28.14 -0.43 18.48
C ALA A 699 -28.50 -1.84 17.95
N ALA A 700 -28.12 -2.87 18.70
CA ALA A 700 -28.39 -4.27 18.35
C ALA A 700 -29.19 -4.96 19.46
N SER A 701 -30.13 -5.82 19.07
CA SER A 701 -30.92 -6.66 19.97
C SER A 701 -31.33 -7.96 19.29
N GLY A 702 -30.88 -9.08 19.86
CA GLY A 702 -31.11 -10.41 19.29
C GLY A 702 -30.57 -10.48 17.86
N SER A 703 -31.42 -10.83 16.90
CA SER A 703 -31.05 -10.93 15.48
C SER A 703 -31.03 -9.59 14.74
N SER A 704 -31.40 -8.48 15.38
CA SER A 704 -31.63 -7.19 14.71
C SER A 704 -30.54 -6.17 15.05
N LEU A 705 -30.11 -5.43 14.04
CA LEU A 705 -29.26 -4.25 14.15
C LEU A 705 -29.96 -3.07 13.48
N GLU A 706 -29.97 -1.93 14.17
CA GLU A 706 -30.45 -0.65 13.64
C GLU A 706 -29.34 0.38 13.69
N PHE A 707 -29.28 1.25 12.68
CA PHE A 707 -28.39 2.40 12.70
C PHE A 707 -28.93 3.53 11.83
N GLY A 708 -28.46 4.75 12.09
CA GLY A 708 -29.01 5.96 11.49
C GLY A 708 -27.96 6.91 10.95
N VAL A 709 -28.15 7.37 9.71
CA VAL A 709 -27.25 8.30 9.00
C VAL A 709 -28.00 9.59 8.67
N ARG A 710 -27.37 10.75 8.87
CA ARG A 710 -27.95 12.02 8.44
C ARG A 710 -27.67 12.26 6.96
N THR A 711 -28.69 12.60 6.19
CA THR A 711 -28.54 12.89 4.75
C THR A 711 -27.73 14.16 4.51
N ASP A 712 -27.69 15.08 5.48
CA ASP A 712 -26.87 16.31 5.40
C ASP A 712 -25.36 16.00 5.41
N ASP A 713 -24.96 14.83 5.91
CA ASP A 713 -23.57 14.37 5.92
C ASP A 713 -23.20 13.64 4.61
N LEU A 714 -24.17 13.45 3.70
CA LEU A 714 -24.04 12.77 2.41
C LEU A 714 -24.19 13.79 1.27
N ALA A 715 -23.07 14.37 0.83
CA ALA A 715 -23.09 15.34 -0.27
C ALA A 715 -23.72 14.73 -1.53
N GLY A 716 -24.68 15.43 -2.15
CA GLY A 716 -25.33 14.95 -3.38
C GLY A 716 -26.40 13.87 -3.18
N PHE A 717 -26.75 13.50 -1.94
CA PHE A 717 -27.73 12.46 -1.69
C PHE A 717 -29.10 12.72 -2.34
N SER A 718 -29.63 11.68 -2.97
CA SER A 718 -30.93 11.64 -3.62
C SER A 718 -31.67 10.37 -3.21
N ALA A 719 -32.88 10.51 -2.65
CA ALA A 719 -33.66 9.36 -2.20
C ALA A 719 -34.01 8.36 -3.32
N THR A 720 -34.06 8.82 -4.58
CA THR A 720 -34.36 8.01 -5.77
C THR A 720 -33.13 7.73 -6.63
N GLY A 721 -32.08 8.53 -6.53
CA GLY A 721 -30.87 8.44 -7.35
C GLY A 721 -29.72 7.72 -6.66
N SER A 722 -29.54 7.94 -5.36
CA SER A 722 -28.42 7.36 -4.61
C SER A 722 -28.69 5.89 -4.29
N THR A 723 -27.73 5.04 -4.65
CA THR A 723 -27.83 3.60 -4.47
C THR A 723 -27.11 3.15 -3.20
N ILE A 724 -27.64 2.11 -2.58
CA ILE A 724 -27.19 1.61 -1.29
C ILE A 724 -27.02 0.10 -1.37
N LEU A 725 -25.88 -0.40 -0.90
CA LEU A 725 -25.61 -1.81 -0.74
C LEU A 725 -25.32 -2.13 0.73
N ILE A 726 -26.03 -3.14 1.26
CA ILE A 726 -25.83 -3.62 2.63
C ILE A 726 -24.90 -4.83 2.62
N GLY A 727 -23.93 -4.86 3.53
CA GLY A 727 -23.00 -5.98 3.72
C GLY A 727 -22.75 -6.29 5.19
N ALA A 728 -22.26 -7.49 5.47
CA ALA A 728 -21.83 -7.96 6.78
C ALA A 728 -20.56 -8.84 6.65
N ASP A 729 -19.70 -8.82 7.66
CA ASP A 729 -18.37 -9.48 7.67
C ASP A 729 -18.00 -9.88 9.10
N ASP A 730 -17.47 -11.08 9.29
CA ASP A 730 -17.02 -11.63 10.60
C ASP A 730 -15.51 -11.41 10.87
N PHE A 731 -14.77 -10.87 9.90
CA PHE A 731 -13.31 -10.75 9.89
C PHE A 731 -12.51 -12.07 9.96
N ASP A 732 -13.17 -13.21 9.79
CA ASP A 732 -12.60 -14.57 9.82
C ASP A 732 -13.00 -15.40 8.57
N GLY A 733 -13.61 -14.77 7.57
CA GLY A 733 -13.82 -15.30 6.22
C GLY A 733 -15.29 -15.52 5.85
N ALA A 734 -16.23 -15.42 6.79
CA ALA A 734 -17.65 -15.39 6.47
C ALA A 734 -18.13 -13.96 6.23
N ALA A 735 -18.67 -13.72 5.03
CA ALA A 735 -19.28 -12.45 4.68
C ALA A 735 -20.61 -12.68 3.96
N SER A 736 -21.53 -11.71 4.06
CA SER A 736 -22.74 -11.70 3.26
C SER A 736 -23.08 -10.30 2.78
N ARG A 737 -23.89 -10.21 1.72
CA ARG A 737 -24.35 -8.93 1.16
C ARG A 737 -25.76 -9.05 0.63
N ALA A 738 -26.49 -7.93 0.64
CA ALA A 738 -27.78 -7.83 -0.02
C ALA A 738 -27.68 -8.26 -1.50
N GLY A 739 -28.65 -9.03 -1.99
CA GLY A 739 -28.66 -9.56 -3.34
C GLY A 739 -29.07 -8.55 -4.41
N ALA A 740 -29.47 -7.34 -4.01
CA ALA A 740 -29.66 -6.20 -4.88
C ALA A 740 -29.31 -4.88 -4.18
N ALA A 741 -28.75 -3.95 -4.94
CA ALA A 741 -28.62 -2.56 -4.53
C ALA A 741 -30.00 -1.88 -4.51
N ILE A 742 -30.23 -1.05 -3.51
CA ILE A 742 -31.51 -0.38 -3.26
C ILE A 742 -31.34 1.14 -3.28
N THR A 743 -32.44 1.87 -3.27
CA THR A 743 -32.44 3.31 -2.99
C THR A 743 -33.26 3.56 -1.72
N ALA A 744 -33.37 4.80 -1.25
CA ALA A 744 -34.25 5.11 -0.13
C ALA A 744 -35.75 4.97 -0.49
N THR A 745 -36.07 4.90 -1.78
CA THR A 745 -37.40 4.47 -2.24
C THR A 745 -37.50 2.95 -2.35
N PHE A 746 -38.56 2.38 -1.78
CA PHE A 746 -38.72 0.94 -1.71
C PHE A 746 -38.88 0.24 -3.08
N GLY A 747 -38.25 -0.92 -3.20
CA GLY A 747 -38.21 -1.79 -4.38
C GLY A 747 -36.91 -1.73 -5.17
N ALA A 748 -36.51 -2.86 -5.75
CA ALA A 748 -35.37 -2.98 -6.67
C ALA A 748 -35.67 -4.06 -7.73
N VAL A 749 -34.86 -4.13 -8.78
CA VAL A 749 -34.96 -5.16 -9.83
C VAL A 749 -33.66 -5.94 -9.90
N ARG A 750 -33.74 -7.26 -9.77
CA ARG A 750 -32.61 -8.17 -9.99
C ARG A 750 -32.76 -8.87 -11.34
N ILE A 751 -31.74 -8.76 -12.19
CA ILE A 751 -31.66 -9.46 -13.48
C ILE A 751 -30.54 -10.49 -13.40
N ARG A 752 -30.89 -11.78 -13.37
CA ARG A 752 -29.93 -12.87 -13.43
C ARG A 752 -29.70 -13.30 -14.87
N GLN A 753 -28.45 -13.23 -15.33
CA GLN A 753 -28.01 -13.78 -16.60
C GLN A 753 -27.69 -15.28 -16.44
N VAL A 754 -28.21 -16.10 -17.35
CA VAL A 754 -28.04 -17.56 -17.34
C VAL A 754 -27.65 -18.03 -18.73
N PRO A 755 -26.37 -18.37 -19.00
CA PRO A 755 -25.96 -18.93 -20.27
C PRO A 755 -26.64 -20.29 -20.48
N LEU A 756 -27.15 -20.52 -21.68
CA LEU A 756 -27.85 -21.75 -22.07
C LEU A 756 -26.99 -22.68 -22.91
N LEU A 757 -25.93 -22.15 -23.54
CA LEU A 757 -25.05 -22.87 -24.45
C LEU A 757 -23.60 -22.48 -24.16
N SER A 758 -22.71 -23.45 -24.24
CA SER A 758 -21.25 -23.25 -24.25
C SER A 758 -20.64 -23.44 -25.66
N VAL A 759 -21.45 -23.95 -26.61
CA VAL A 759 -21.15 -24.00 -28.04
C VAL A 759 -22.39 -23.57 -28.83
N VAL A 760 -22.25 -22.54 -29.67
CA VAL A 760 -23.35 -22.01 -30.49
C VAL A 760 -23.34 -22.69 -31.87
N PRO A 761 -24.47 -23.28 -32.33
CA PRO A 761 -24.54 -23.93 -33.63
C PRO A 761 -24.48 -22.93 -34.79
N SER A 762 -24.39 -23.41 -36.04
CA SER A 762 -24.24 -22.58 -37.23
C SER A 762 -25.48 -21.74 -37.61
N GLY A 763 -26.58 -21.83 -36.86
CA GLY A 763 -27.81 -21.09 -37.09
C GLY A 763 -28.22 -20.27 -35.87
N THR A 764 -29.41 -19.66 -35.91
CA THR A 764 -29.94 -18.93 -34.76
C THR A 764 -30.32 -19.90 -33.64
N ALA A 765 -29.84 -19.66 -32.42
CA ALA A 765 -30.16 -20.48 -31.25
C ALA A 765 -30.39 -19.62 -30.00
N PRO A 766 -31.29 -20.02 -29.08
CA PRO A 766 -31.40 -19.42 -27.76
C PRO A 766 -30.13 -19.74 -26.97
N ALA A 767 -29.38 -18.72 -26.58
CA ALA A 767 -28.06 -18.91 -25.97
C ALA A 767 -27.91 -18.27 -24.59
N LEU A 768 -28.74 -17.29 -24.25
CA LEU A 768 -28.74 -16.65 -22.93
C LEU A 768 -30.18 -16.45 -22.45
N ARG A 769 -30.44 -16.63 -21.15
CA ARG A 769 -31.72 -16.29 -20.52
C ARG A 769 -31.49 -15.20 -19.47
N LEU A 770 -32.34 -14.17 -19.49
CA LEU A 770 -32.42 -13.16 -18.44
C LEU A 770 -33.60 -13.50 -17.54
N ASP A 771 -33.34 -13.86 -16.28
CA ASP A 771 -34.36 -14.06 -15.24
C ASP A 771 -34.50 -12.76 -14.44
N ILE A 772 -35.61 -12.06 -14.64
CA ILE A 772 -35.89 -10.73 -14.10
C ILE A 772 -36.85 -10.89 -12.92
N SER A 773 -36.52 -10.29 -11.78
CA SER A 773 -37.33 -10.37 -10.57
C SER A 773 -37.37 -9.05 -9.83
N ALA A 774 -38.54 -8.70 -9.30
CA ALA A 774 -38.70 -7.64 -8.32
C ALA A 774 -38.09 -8.11 -6.97
N VAL A 775 -37.30 -7.24 -6.35
CA VAL A 775 -36.76 -7.42 -5.01
C VAL A 775 -37.48 -6.44 -4.07
N GLY A 776 -38.08 -6.99 -3.02
CA GLY A 776 -39.07 -6.29 -2.18
C GLY A 776 -40.51 -6.45 -2.69
N VAL A 777 -41.47 -6.13 -1.83
CA VAL A 777 -42.91 -6.27 -2.13
C VAL A 777 -43.38 -5.15 -3.06
N MET A 778 -43.98 -5.50 -4.19
CA MET A 778 -44.62 -4.51 -5.08
C MET A 778 -45.95 -4.03 -4.49
N GLY A 779 -46.22 -2.72 -4.54
CA GLY A 779 -47.52 -2.16 -4.13
C GLY A 779 -48.64 -2.68 -5.04
N ALA A 780 -49.86 -2.83 -4.51
CA ALA A 780 -50.97 -3.50 -5.21
C ALA A 780 -51.33 -2.91 -6.60
N SER A 781 -51.00 -1.65 -6.85
CA SER A 781 -51.21 -0.94 -8.13
C SER A 781 -49.92 -0.65 -8.90
N ASP A 782 -48.78 -1.14 -8.43
CA ASP A 782 -47.48 -0.86 -9.05
C ASP A 782 -47.32 -1.67 -10.35
N SER A 783 -46.62 -1.07 -11.30
CA SER A 783 -46.24 -1.70 -12.57
C SER A 783 -44.85 -1.20 -12.95
N TRP A 784 -43.87 -2.12 -13.04
CA TRP A 784 -42.49 -1.77 -13.36
C TRP A 784 -42.12 -2.31 -14.74
N THR A 785 -41.93 -1.41 -15.70
CA THR A 785 -41.46 -1.76 -17.04
C THR A 785 -39.93 -1.77 -17.04
N VAL A 786 -39.35 -2.92 -17.42
CA VAL A 786 -37.91 -3.15 -17.53
C VAL A 786 -37.53 -3.28 -19.00
N GLY A 787 -36.52 -2.53 -19.43
CA GLY A 787 -36.04 -2.45 -20.81
C GLY A 787 -36.31 -1.09 -21.48
N PRO A 788 -35.82 -0.86 -22.71
CA PRO A 788 -35.32 -1.84 -23.66
C PRO A 788 -34.00 -2.50 -23.23
N PHE A 789 -33.84 -3.80 -23.52
CA PHE A 789 -32.58 -4.51 -23.26
C PHE A 789 -31.55 -4.19 -24.34
N SER A 790 -30.37 -3.75 -23.94
CA SER A 790 -29.20 -3.61 -24.81
C SER A 790 -28.10 -4.56 -24.37
N PHE A 791 -27.29 -5.03 -25.33
CA PHE A 791 -26.28 -6.06 -25.10
C PHE A 791 -24.92 -5.60 -25.60
N SER A 792 -23.87 -5.92 -24.85
CA SER A 792 -22.51 -5.99 -25.37
C SER A 792 -22.33 -7.36 -26.02
N SER A 793 -21.77 -7.42 -27.23
CA SER A 793 -21.59 -8.68 -27.94
C SER A 793 -20.39 -8.68 -28.87
N THR A 794 -19.83 -9.86 -29.14
CA THR A 794 -18.78 -10.06 -30.16
C THR A 794 -19.20 -9.45 -31.50
N THR A 795 -18.29 -8.72 -32.14
CA THR A 795 -18.52 -8.05 -33.43
C THR A 795 -19.00 -9.05 -34.48
N GLY A 796 -20.08 -8.72 -35.18
CA GLY A 796 -20.69 -9.57 -36.21
C GLY A 796 -21.73 -10.57 -35.71
N LEU A 797 -21.97 -10.67 -34.39
CA LEU A 797 -23.14 -11.39 -33.88
C LEU A 797 -24.43 -10.61 -34.13
N THR A 798 -25.49 -11.33 -34.47
CA THR A 798 -26.86 -10.83 -34.33
C THR A 798 -27.42 -11.32 -33.00
N VAL A 799 -27.83 -10.39 -32.13
CA VAL A 799 -28.43 -10.68 -30.83
C VAL A 799 -29.89 -10.22 -30.83
N THR A 800 -30.80 -11.16 -30.57
CA THR A 800 -32.25 -10.92 -30.63
C THR A 800 -32.93 -11.41 -29.34
N PRO A 801 -33.37 -10.49 -28.45
CA PRO A 801 -34.17 -10.87 -27.30
C PRO A 801 -35.60 -11.25 -27.71
N SER A 802 -36.22 -12.21 -27.01
CA SER A 802 -37.60 -12.66 -27.26
C SER A 802 -38.65 -11.59 -26.96
N SER A 803 -38.29 -10.62 -26.12
CA SER A 803 -39.05 -9.40 -25.90
C SER A 803 -38.09 -8.24 -25.67
N ILE A 804 -38.44 -7.06 -26.19
CA ILE A 804 -37.64 -5.83 -26.00
C ILE A 804 -37.85 -5.28 -24.60
N ARG A 805 -39.03 -5.47 -24.00
CA ARG A 805 -39.39 -5.00 -22.66
C ARG A 805 -40.22 -6.03 -21.91
N VAL A 806 -40.20 -5.98 -20.59
CA VAL A 806 -41.10 -6.77 -19.75
C VAL A 806 -41.71 -5.91 -18.67
N THR A 807 -42.91 -6.25 -18.23
CA THR A 807 -43.62 -5.52 -17.18
C THR A 807 -43.84 -6.44 -15.98
N LEU A 808 -43.33 -6.02 -14.83
CA LEU A 808 -43.54 -6.69 -13.55
C LEU A 808 -44.75 -6.06 -12.85
N THR A 809 -45.58 -6.88 -12.23
CA THR A 809 -46.74 -6.47 -11.44
C THR A 809 -46.80 -7.30 -10.16
N PRO A 810 -47.59 -6.93 -9.14
CA PRO A 810 -47.77 -7.78 -7.96
C PRO A 810 -48.26 -9.20 -8.26
N ALA A 811 -49.04 -9.38 -9.33
CA ALA A 811 -49.51 -10.70 -9.77
C ALA A 811 -48.45 -11.49 -10.57
N SER A 812 -47.45 -10.79 -11.11
CA SER A 812 -46.36 -11.35 -11.91
C SER A 812 -45.03 -10.62 -11.60
N PRO A 813 -44.45 -10.83 -10.41
CA PRO A 813 -43.29 -10.07 -9.94
C PRO A 813 -41.97 -10.53 -10.57
N SER A 814 -42.01 -11.55 -11.43
CA SER A 814 -40.85 -12.09 -12.15
C SER A 814 -41.20 -12.40 -13.59
N ALA A 815 -40.21 -12.36 -14.47
CA ALA A 815 -40.33 -12.76 -15.86
C ALA A 815 -38.99 -13.22 -16.44
N SER A 816 -39.01 -13.92 -17.57
CA SER A 816 -37.81 -14.35 -18.26
C SER A 816 -37.78 -13.86 -19.71
N VAL A 817 -36.60 -13.44 -20.18
CA VAL A 817 -36.35 -13.07 -21.58
C VAL A 817 -35.29 -14.01 -22.14
N THR A 818 -35.61 -14.68 -23.24
CA THR A 818 -34.65 -15.54 -23.94
C THR A 818 -33.95 -14.73 -25.02
N VAL A 819 -32.63 -14.71 -24.99
CA VAL A 819 -31.78 -14.02 -25.95
C VAL A 819 -31.23 -15.04 -26.93
N SER A 820 -31.61 -14.88 -28.20
CA SER A 820 -31.13 -15.71 -29.30
C SER A 820 -29.97 -15.05 -30.01
N VAL A 821 -28.98 -15.83 -30.40
CA VAL A 821 -27.78 -15.37 -31.10
C VAL A 821 -27.64 -16.05 -32.44
N SER A 822 -27.12 -15.33 -33.42
CA SER A 822 -26.70 -15.86 -34.72
C SER A 822 -25.32 -15.34 -35.08
N ALA A 823 -24.42 -16.26 -35.36
CA ALA A 823 -23.01 -16.02 -35.70
C ALA A 823 -22.71 -16.37 -37.18
N ILE A 824 -23.75 -16.33 -38.04
CA ILE A 824 -23.61 -16.64 -39.46
C ILE A 824 -22.55 -15.74 -40.10
N GLY A 825 -21.57 -16.35 -40.76
CA GLY A 825 -20.47 -15.64 -41.43
C GLY A 825 -19.20 -15.52 -40.59
N LEU A 826 -19.22 -15.90 -39.31
CA LEU A 826 -18.02 -15.95 -38.49
C LEU A 826 -17.21 -17.24 -38.74
N PRO A 827 -15.87 -17.21 -38.58
CA PRO A 827 -15.04 -18.41 -38.64
C PRO A 827 -15.41 -19.42 -37.56
N LEU A 828 -15.26 -20.72 -37.86
CA LEU A 828 -15.41 -21.78 -36.85
C LEU A 828 -14.44 -21.56 -35.68
N SER A 829 -14.81 -21.97 -34.46
CA SER A 829 -14.03 -21.79 -33.23
C SER A 829 -13.82 -20.33 -32.79
N THR A 830 -14.58 -19.38 -33.34
CA THR A 830 -14.56 -17.99 -32.85
C THR A 830 -15.18 -17.93 -31.45
N PRO A 831 -14.53 -17.28 -30.46
CA PRO A 831 -15.13 -17.03 -29.15
C PRO A 831 -16.25 -16.00 -29.27
N LEU A 832 -17.40 -16.33 -28.71
CA LEU A 832 -18.61 -15.51 -28.71
C LEU A 832 -18.93 -15.09 -27.29
N ALA A 833 -19.08 -13.78 -27.08
CA ALA A 833 -19.50 -13.19 -25.83
C ALA A 833 -20.79 -12.40 -26.05
N VAL A 834 -21.77 -12.52 -25.13
CA VAL A 834 -22.96 -11.66 -25.06
C VAL A 834 -23.31 -11.38 -23.61
N SER A 835 -23.34 -10.13 -23.19
CA SER A 835 -23.74 -9.72 -21.85
C SER A 835 -24.71 -8.54 -21.89
N LEU A 836 -25.59 -8.45 -20.90
CA LEU A 836 -26.52 -7.34 -20.75
C LEU A 836 -25.75 -6.06 -20.42
N LEU A 837 -25.92 -5.03 -21.24
CA LEU A 837 -25.29 -3.72 -21.06
C LEU A 837 -26.20 -2.76 -20.28
N ALA A 838 -27.48 -2.68 -20.65
CA ALA A 838 -28.45 -1.85 -19.93
C ALA A 838 -29.87 -2.42 -20.04
N ALA A 839 -30.69 -2.13 -19.01
CA ALA A 839 -32.09 -2.52 -18.96
C ALA A 839 -32.92 -1.51 -18.12
N PRO A 840 -33.19 -0.29 -18.62
CA PRO A 840 -33.82 0.78 -17.85
C PRO A 840 -35.09 0.33 -17.10
N ALA A 841 -35.26 0.81 -15.86
CA ALA A 841 -36.41 0.48 -15.01
C ALA A 841 -36.72 1.64 -14.05
N PRO A 842 -37.94 1.74 -13.48
CA PRO A 842 -38.30 2.77 -12.49
C PRO A 842 -37.73 2.53 -11.08
N ARG A 843 -36.86 1.53 -10.94
CA ARG A 843 -36.23 1.07 -9.71
C ARG A 843 -34.77 0.71 -10.01
N PRO A 844 -33.87 0.78 -9.01
CA PRO A 844 -32.47 0.39 -9.20
C PRO A 844 -32.37 -1.05 -9.71
N ILE A 845 -31.40 -1.30 -10.59
CA ILE A 845 -31.18 -2.60 -11.21
C ILE A 845 -29.87 -3.17 -10.72
N THR A 846 -29.90 -4.45 -10.32
CA THR A 846 -28.69 -5.24 -10.06
C THR A 846 -28.64 -6.39 -11.05
N VAL A 847 -27.58 -6.45 -11.85
CA VAL A 847 -27.32 -7.55 -12.78
C VAL A 847 -26.41 -8.55 -12.09
N VAL A 848 -26.82 -9.81 -12.06
CA VAL A 848 -26.05 -10.92 -11.46
C VAL A 848 -25.91 -12.07 -12.45
N GLY A 849 -24.93 -12.94 -12.23
CA GLY A 849 -24.67 -14.08 -13.12
C GLY A 849 -23.96 -13.70 -14.42
N GLU A 850 -23.46 -14.73 -15.10
CA GLU A 850 -22.61 -14.60 -16.28
C GLU A 850 -23.40 -14.37 -17.57
N GLY A 851 -22.81 -13.63 -18.50
CA GLY A 851 -23.28 -13.56 -19.87
C GLY A 851 -23.08 -14.89 -20.62
N LEU A 852 -23.41 -14.89 -21.91
CA LEU A 852 -23.00 -15.96 -22.81
C LEU A 852 -21.50 -15.87 -23.07
N GLU A 853 -20.81 -16.97 -22.88
CA GLU A 853 -19.42 -17.20 -23.23
C GLU A 853 -19.33 -18.58 -23.89
N ALA A 854 -19.12 -18.61 -25.22
CA ALA A 854 -19.26 -19.85 -25.99
C ALA A 854 -18.39 -19.88 -27.25
N TYR A 855 -18.02 -21.08 -27.71
CA TYR A 855 -17.39 -21.25 -29.03
C TYR A 855 -18.42 -21.37 -30.15
N TYR A 856 -18.09 -20.80 -31.32
CA TYR A 856 -18.89 -21.03 -32.53
C TYR A 856 -18.62 -22.41 -33.14
N VAL A 857 -19.65 -23.26 -33.17
CA VAL A 857 -19.74 -24.60 -33.79
C VAL A 857 -18.85 -25.68 -33.16
N VAL A 858 -17.59 -25.38 -32.86
CA VAL A 858 -16.60 -26.36 -32.41
C VAL A 858 -15.57 -25.71 -31.49
N VAL A 859 -15.18 -26.45 -30.45
CA VAL A 859 -14.09 -26.06 -29.54
C VAL A 859 -12.74 -26.14 -30.27
N PRO A 860 -11.82 -25.17 -30.11
CA PRO A 860 -10.49 -25.24 -30.67
C PRO A 860 -9.74 -26.53 -30.28
N PRO A 861 -8.93 -27.12 -31.18
CA PRO A 861 -8.19 -28.36 -30.88
C PRO A 861 -6.99 -28.17 -29.93
N GLY A 862 -6.56 -26.93 -29.67
CA GLY A 862 -5.47 -26.56 -28.76
C GLY A 862 -5.88 -25.42 -27.83
N ILE A 863 -5.04 -25.13 -26.84
CA ILE A 863 -5.32 -24.11 -25.81
C ILE A 863 -5.35 -22.72 -26.43
N ARG A 864 -6.37 -21.93 -26.11
CA ARG A 864 -6.46 -20.50 -26.45
C ARG A 864 -6.79 -19.70 -25.20
N VAL A 865 -5.98 -18.69 -24.92
CA VAL A 865 -6.24 -17.74 -23.85
C VAL A 865 -7.31 -16.75 -24.33
N ASP A 866 -8.58 -17.10 -24.15
CA ASP A 866 -9.74 -16.32 -24.62
C ASP A 866 -10.89 -16.22 -23.61
N GLY A 867 -10.73 -16.79 -22.41
CA GLY A 867 -11.69 -16.78 -21.32
C GLY A 867 -12.69 -17.93 -21.38
N LEU A 868 -12.60 -18.80 -22.39
CA LEU A 868 -13.44 -19.98 -22.54
C LEU A 868 -12.66 -21.25 -22.18
N PHE A 869 -13.16 -22.01 -21.20
CA PHE A 869 -12.41 -23.11 -20.59
C PHE A 869 -12.71 -24.49 -21.18
N LEU A 870 -13.49 -24.57 -22.27
CA LEU A 870 -13.91 -25.86 -22.83
C LEU A 870 -12.73 -26.67 -23.41
N ASP A 871 -11.70 -26.00 -23.90
CA ASP A 871 -10.44 -26.58 -24.38
C ASP A 871 -9.55 -27.14 -23.24
N TRP A 872 -9.81 -26.75 -21.99
CA TRP A 872 -9.19 -27.28 -20.77
C TRP A 872 -9.89 -28.51 -20.15
N THR A 873 -11.07 -28.89 -20.63
CA THR A 873 -11.88 -29.99 -20.04
C THR A 873 -11.08 -31.30 -19.87
N ALA A 874 -10.22 -31.63 -20.84
CA ALA A 874 -9.40 -32.84 -20.81
C ALA A 874 -8.00 -32.64 -20.16
N ARG A 875 -7.67 -31.43 -19.70
CA ARG A 875 -6.30 -31.03 -19.30
C ARG A 875 -6.19 -30.51 -17.86
N GLY A 876 -7.29 -30.25 -17.18
CA GLY A 876 -7.29 -29.85 -15.77
C GLY A 876 -7.35 -31.04 -14.80
N THR A 877 -6.75 -30.84 -13.65
CA THR A 877 -6.70 -31.70 -12.47
C THR A 877 -7.63 -31.09 -11.43
N ALA A 878 -8.49 -31.91 -10.80
CA ALA A 878 -9.30 -31.44 -9.68
C ALA A 878 -8.39 -31.19 -8.47
N ASP A 879 -8.69 -30.18 -7.68
CA ASP A 879 -8.09 -30.10 -6.37
C ASP A 879 -8.65 -31.19 -5.47
N THR A 880 -7.79 -31.77 -4.65
CA THR A 880 -8.11 -32.93 -3.82
C THR A 880 -7.64 -32.76 -2.39
N ASP A 881 -7.16 -31.58 -2.03
CA ASP A 881 -6.86 -31.28 -0.65
C ASP A 881 -8.15 -31.26 0.20
N PRO A 882 -8.09 -31.72 1.46
CA PRO A 882 -9.28 -31.92 2.28
C PRO A 882 -9.70 -30.68 3.08
N VAL A 883 -9.01 -29.55 2.95
CA VAL A 883 -9.21 -28.33 3.78
C VAL A 883 -9.87 -27.23 2.95
N PRO A 884 -11.20 -27.26 2.76
CA PRO A 884 -11.88 -26.24 1.98
C PRO A 884 -11.74 -24.86 2.62
N ILE A 885 -11.32 -23.87 1.83
CA ILE A 885 -11.29 -22.47 2.26
C ILE A 885 -12.72 -21.93 2.33
N VAL A 886 -13.10 -21.37 3.48
CA VAL A 886 -14.47 -20.86 3.74
C VAL A 886 -14.93 -19.89 2.63
N ARG A 887 -14.01 -19.05 2.13
CA ARG A 887 -14.24 -18.19 0.97
C ARG A 887 -14.00 -18.96 -0.32
N GLY A 888 -15.08 -19.37 -0.98
CA GLY A 888 -15.02 -20.07 -2.27
C GLY A 888 -14.31 -19.30 -3.39
N SER A 889 -14.19 -17.96 -3.31
CA SER A 889 -13.43 -17.15 -4.28
C SER A 889 -11.91 -17.41 -4.23
N LEU A 890 -11.42 -18.01 -3.14
CA LEU A 890 -10.03 -18.40 -2.93
C LEU A 890 -9.86 -19.92 -3.03
N ASP A 891 -10.85 -20.71 -2.59
CA ASP A 891 -10.84 -22.18 -2.65
C ASP A 891 -10.67 -22.71 -4.09
N ILE A 892 -9.52 -23.30 -4.39
CA ILE A 892 -9.16 -23.83 -5.70
C ILE A 892 -9.89 -25.16 -5.90
N ALA A 893 -10.73 -25.21 -6.94
CA ALA A 893 -11.48 -26.43 -7.25
C ALA A 893 -10.78 -27.28 -8.33
N ARG A 894 -10.04 -26.64 -9.24
CA ARG A 894 -9.39 -27.29 -10.38
C ARG A 894 -8.26 -26.42 -10.92
N PHE A 895 -7.18 -27.04 -11.35
CA PHE A 895 -6.02 -26.34 -11.94
C PHE A 895 -5.45 -27.12 -13.12
N GLY A 896 -4.61 -26.50 -13.94
CA GLY A 896 -4.07 -27.14 -15.13
C GLY A 896 -2.90 -26.37 -15.74
N GLY A 897 -2.08 -27.07 -16.51
CA GLY A 897 -0.82 -26.53 -17.02
C GLY A 897 -0.29 -27.35 -18.18
N ALA A 898 0.33 -26.67 -19.13
CA ALA A 898 0.95 -27.29 -20.30
C ALA A 898 2.18 -26.50 -20.73
N ALA A 899 3.33 -27.17 -20.84
CA ALA A 899 4.59 -26.58 -21.32
C ALA A 899 5.12 -27.41 -22.50
N ASN A 900 5.17 -26.82 -23.70
CA ASN A 900 5.70 -27.48 -24.89
C ASN A 900 6.15 -26.45 -25.95
N ALA A 901 6.50 -26.93 -27.15
CA ALA A 901 6.95 -26.07 -28.25
C ALA A 901 5.91 -25.02 -28.70
N SER A 902 4.62 -25.23 -28.43
CA SER A 902 3.54 -24.28 -28.72
C SER A 902 3.34 -23.21 -27.63
N GLY A 903 4.00 -23.34 -26.47
CA GLY A 903 3.95 -22.35 -25.39
C GLY A 903 3.89 -22.96 -24.00
N THR A 904 3.92 -22.08 -23.00
CA THR A 904 3.62 -22.40 -21.59
C THR A 904 2.27 -21.81 -21.24
N PHE A 905 1.34 -22.65 -20.79
CA PHE A 905 -0.05 -22.31 -20.49
C PHE A 905 -0.41 -22.78 -19.08
N PHE A 906 -1.32 -22.06 -18.44
CA PHE A 906 -1.82 -22.40 -17.12
C PHE A 906 -3.31 -22.05 -17.01
N MET A 907 -4.00 -22.75 -16.10
CA MET A 907 -5.41 -22.53 -15.79
C MET A 907 -5.65 -22.82 -14.31
N LEU A 908 -6.50 -22.00 -13.70
CA LEU A 908 -6.96 -22.11 -12.34
C LEU A 908 -8.48 -21.90 -12.31
N GLN A 909 -9.20 -22.67 -11.53
CA GLN A 909 -10.63 -22.52 -11.27
C GLN A 909 -10.88 -22.64 -9.78
N VAL A 910 -11.64 -21.70 -9.23
CA VAL A 910 -12.04 -21.65 -7.81
C VAL A 910 -13.50 -22.06 -7.62
N ALA A 911 -13.91 -22.38 -6.40
CA ALA A 911 -15.25 -22.86 -6.05
C ALA A 911 -16.35 -21.77 -6.12
N GLY A 912 -15.95 -20.50 -6.04
CA GLY A 912 -16.82 -19.33 -6.00
C GLY A 912 -16.47 -18.27 -7.08
N PRO A 913 -16.97 -17.03 -6.95
CA PRO A 913 -16.65 -15.97 -7.89
C PRO A 913 -15.18 -15.54 -7.78
N LEU A 914 -14.39 -15.81 -8.82
CA LEU A 914 -12.97 -15.47 -8.88
C LEU A 914 -12.76 -13.96 -8.83
N TYR A 915 -11.83 -13.53 -7.97
CA TYR A 915 -11.51 -12.13 -7.67
C TYR A 915 -12.68 -11.34 -7.10
N GLU A 916 -13.53 -11.97 -6.27
CA GLU A 916 -14.59 -11.26 -5.56
C GLU A 916 -14.02 -10.11 -4.72
N GLY A 917 -12.84 -10.32 -4.11
CA GLY A 917 -12.22 -9.39 -3.17
C GLY A 917 -12.92 -9.42 -1.81
N SER A 918 -12.42 -8.65 -0.86
CA SER A 918 -13.04 -8.45 0.45
C SER A 918 -13.98 -7.23 0.43
N LEU A 919 -15.17 -7.36 1.03
CA LEU A 919 -16.12 -6.25 1.18
C LEU A 919 -15.50 -5.07 1.93
N ALA A 920 -14.72 -5.35 2.97
CA ALA A 920 -14.09 -4.36 3.82
C ALA A 920 -12.76 -4.93 4.36
N PRO A 921 -11.62 -4.68 3.69
CA PRO A 921 -10.36 -5.34 4.01
C PRO A 921 -9.70 -4.71 5.24
N GLN A 922 -10.11 -5.20 6.40
CA GLN A 922 -9.62 -4.84 7.72
C GLN A 922 -9.85 -6.02 8.67
N LYS A 923 -9.04 -6.12 9.73
CA LYS A 923 -9.31 -7.02 10.85
C LYS A 923 -9.40 -6.21 12.12
N LEU A 924 -10.56 -6.24 12.76
CA LEU A 924 -10.78 -5.55 14.03
C LEU A 924 -10.85 -6.61 15.13
N VAL A 925 -10.02 -6.45 16.16
CA VAL A 925 -10.00 -7.36 17.31
C VAL A 925 -10.33 -6.59 18.60
N PRO A 926 -11.03 -7.20 19.57
CA PRO A 926 -11.24 -6.59 20.87
C PRO A 926 -9.90 -6.24 21.54
N ALA A 927 -9.75 -4.99 22.00
CA ALA A 927 -8.50 -4.57 22.64
C ALA A 927 -8.29 -5.34 23.97
N PRO A 928 -7.13 -5.97 24.21
CA PRO A 928 -6.81 -6.50 25.52
C PRO A 928 -6.74 -5.32 26.50
N GLY A 929 -7.48 -5.39 27.60
CA GLY A 929 -7.60 -4.28 28.56
C GLY A 929 -6.25 -3.80 29.10
N GLY A 930 -5.73 -2.71 28.53
CA GLY A 930 -4.49 -2.06 28.95
C GLY A 930 -4.20 -0.83 28.09
N GLY A 931 -4.19 0.36 28.70
CA GLY A 931 -4.16 1.63 27.99
C GLY A 931 -2.79 2.10 27.50
N GLY A 932 -2.83 3.04 26.53
CA GLY A 932 -1.86 4.12 26.42
C GLY A 932 -1.06 4.23 25.12
N GLY A 933 -1.60 4.99 24.16
CA GLY A 933 -0.88 6.04 23.41
C GLY A 933 0.48 5.71 22.78
N GLY A 934 0.46 5.03 21.64
CA GLY A 934 1.53 5.11 20.64
C GLY A 934 1.04 5.90 19.43
N THR A 935 1.80 6.90 18.98
CA THR A 935 1.58 7.54 17.68
C THR A 935 1.77 6.50 16.58
N SER A 936 0.67 6.11 15.92
CA SER A 936 0.67 5.14 14.83
C SER A 936 1.41 5.70 13.61
N ALA A 937 2.23 4.86 12.98
CA ALA A 937 2.64 5.06 11.60
C ALA A 937 1.41 5.25 10.70
N PRO A 938 1.53 5.94 9.55
CA PRO A 938 0.42 6.00 8.60
C PRO A 938 -0.05 4.58 8.25
N PRO A 939 -1.37 4.33 8.15
CA PRO A 939 -1.88 3.00 7.84
C PRO A 939 -1.31 2.53 6.50
N LEU A 940 -0.85 1.28 6.47
CA LEU A 940 -0.45 0.60 5.24
C LEU A 940 -1.65 0.60 4.27
N ARG A 941 -1.40 0.75 2.97
CA ARG A 941 -2.44 0.65 1.94
C ARG A 941 -3.02 -0.77 1.97
N VAL A 942 -4.30 -0.88 2.28
CA VAL A 942 -5.05 -2.14 2.20
C VAL A 942 -6.09 -2.04 1.10
N THR A 943 -6.00 -2.92 0.09
CA THR A 943 -6.86 -2.88 -1.10
C THR A 943 -7.96 -3.92 -1.16
N GLY A 944 -7.88 -4.98 -0.36
CA GLY A 944 -8.88 -6.06 -0.36
C GLY A 944 -8.95 -6.86 -1.65
N GLU A 945 -7.95 -6.72 -2.52
CA GLU A 945 -7.81 -7.52 -3.73
C GLU A 945 -7.51 -8.97 -3.36
N ASP A 946 -8.10 -9.90 -4.11
CA ASP A 946 -7.67 -11.29 -4.13
C ASP A 946 -6.53 -11.43 -5.15
N LEU A 947 -5.61 -12.35 -4.89
CA LEU A 947 -4.44 -12.65 -5.69
C LEU A 947 -4.51 -14.09 -6.17
N ALA A 948 -4.08 -14.34 -7.40
CA ALA A 948 -3.75 -15.66 -7.89
C ALA A 948 -2.28 -15.65 -8.35
N ARG A 949 -1.47 -16.57 -7.82
CA ARG A 949 -0.09 -16.78 -8.23
C ARG A 949 0.08 -18.12 -8.91
N VAL A 950 0.92 -18.15 -9.92
CA VAL A 950 1.37 -19.38 -10.57
C VAL A 950 2.88 -19.40 -10.49
N TYR A 951 3.40 -20.29 -9.65
CA TYR A 951 4.82 -20.58 -9.53
C TYR A 951 5.19 -21.63 -10.57
N ILE A 952 6.22 -21.35 -11.37
CA ILE A 952 6.65 -22.20 -12.46
C ILE A 952 8.13 -22.50 -12.26
N ASP A 953 8.47 -23.78 -12.20
CA ASP A 953 9.82 -24.27 -12.32
C ASP A 953 10.02 -24.70 -13.79
N SER A 954 10.77 -23.91 -14.55
CA SER A 954 10.99 -24.19 -15.97
C SER A 954 11.80 -25.47 -16.20
N ASN A 955 12.63 -25.87 -15.22
CA ASN A 955 13.55 -27.00 -15.30
C ASN A 955 13.73 -27.72 -13.95
N SER A 956 12.85 -28.67 -13.65
CA SER A 956 12.87 -29.46 -12.39
C SER A 956 14.12 -30.32 -12.18
N SER A 957 15.06 -30.36 -13.14
CA SER A 957 16.35 -31.02 -12.98
C SER A 957 17.43 -30.15 -12.33
N ASP A 958 17.17 -28.86 -12.14
CA ASP A 958 18.03 -27.97 -11.38
C ASP A 958 17.31 -27.45 -10.12
N SER A 959 18.04 -26.73 -9.26
CA SER A 959 17.49 -26.14 -8.04
C SER A 959 17.50 -24.62 -8.11
N ALA A 960 17.33 -24.06 -9.31
CA ALA A 960 17.41 -22.62 -9.56
C ALA A 960 16.05 -21.97 -9.33
N GLY A 961 15.76 -21.52 -8.11
CA GLY A 961 14.44 -20.97 -7.83
C GLY A 961 14.23 -20.62 -6.37
N LEU A 962 13.06 -20.05 -6.06
CA LEU A 962 12.52 -20.06 -4.71
C LEU A 962 11.86 -21.41 -4.49
N PHE A 963 12.16 -22.06 -3.37
CA PHE A 963 11.45 -23.27 -3.01
C PHE A 963 10.02 -22.90 -2.55
N VAL A 964 9.01 -23.34 -3.31
CA VAL A 964 7.58 -23.08 -3.05
C VAL A 964 6.80 -24.37 -3.25
N ALA A 965 6.09 -24.84 -2.22
CA ALA A 965 5.20 -25.99 -2.25
C ALA A 965 5.72 -27.22 -3.02
N GLY A 966 7.02 -27.52 -2.90
CA GLY A 966 7.64 -28.69 -3.52
C GLY A 966 8.46 -28.46 -4.79
N ILE A 967 8.46 -27.25 -5.37
CA ILE A 967 9.23 -26.91 -6.60
C ILE A 967 10.26 -25.80 -6.36
N TYR A 968 11.29 -25.71 -7.21
CA TYR A 968 12.20 -24.56 -7.24
C TYR A 968 11.74 -23.56 -8.30
N ALA A 969 10.71 -22.79 -7.97
CA ALA A 969 10.09 -21.86 -8.91
C ALA A 969 11.08 -20.77 -9.37
N ASP A 970 11.33 -20.73 -10.68
CA ASP A 970 12.20 -19.75 -11.33
C ASP A 970 11.42 -18.58 -11.97
N THR A 971 10.12 -18.77 -12.13
CA THR A 971 9.19 -17.82 -12.74
C THR A 971 7.90 -17.79 -11.91
N MET A 972 7.34 -16.60 -11.70
CA MET A 972 6.06 -16.43 -11.02
C MET A 972 5.17 -15.51 -11.85
N VAL A 973 3.94 -15.93 -12.09
CA VAL A 973 2.86 -15.03 -12.52
C VAL A 973 2.09 -14.60 -11.28
N GLU A 974 1.78 -13.32 -11.17
CA GLU A 974 0.85 -12.80 -10.17
C GLU A 974 -0.25 -12.04 -10.90
N VAL A 975 -1.50 -12.41 -10.64
CA VAL A 975 -2.69 -11.74 -11.12
C VAL A 975 -3.49 -11.28 -9.92
N ARG A 976 -3.92 -10.03 -9.91
CA ARG A 976 -4.71 -9.42 -8.84
C ARG A 976 -6.08 -9.04 -9.36
N GLY A 977 -7.08 -9.10 -8.50
CA GLY A 977 -8.41 -8.64 -8.85
C GLY A 977 -9.31 -8.35 -7.66
N ALA A 978 -10.37 -7.60 -7.93
CA ALA A 978 -11.44 -7.30 -6.99
C ALA A 978 -12.75 -7.08 -7.76
N ASN A 979 -13.90 -7.32 -7.12
CA ASN A 979 -15.23 -7.16 -7.72
C ASN A 979 -15.42 -7.96 -9.03
N GLY A 980 -14.77 -9.12 -9.14
CA GLY A 980 -14.80 -9.97 -10.31
C GLY A 980 -14.04 -9.41 -11.52
N ARG A 981 -13.16 -8.41 -11.34
CA ARG A 981 -12.34 -7.79 -12.40
C ARG A 981 -10.85 -7.96 -12.11
N LEU A 982 -10.05 -8.04 -13.16
CA LEU A 982 -8.59 -7.98 -13.07
C LEU A 982 -8.16 -6.54 -12.82
N THR A 983 -7.30 -6.33 -11.82
CA THR A 983 -6.76 -5.02 -11.45
C THR A 983 -5.28 -4.91 -11.82
N SER A 984 -4.55 -6.02 -11.80
CA SER A 984 -3.12 -6.07 -12.13
C SER A 984 -2.71 -7.46 -12.61
N GLN A 985 -1.71 -7.51 -13.50
CA GLN A 985 -1.06 -8.74 -13.94
C GLN A 985 0.45 -8.48 -14.06
N ALA A 986 1.26 -9.39 -13.56
CA ALA A 986 2.71 -9.27 -13.58
C ALA A 986 3.39 -10.64 -13.70
N VAL A 987 4.56 -10.63 -14.34
CA VAL A 987 5.46 -11.78 -14.38
C VAL A 987 6.74 -11.39 -13.67
N PHE A 988 7.27 -12.31 -12.87
CA PHE A 988 8.50 -12.18 -12.14
C PHE A 988 9.43 -13.33 -12.48
N ARG A 989 10.74 -13.07 -12.44
CA ARG A 989 11.77 -14.11 -12.48
C ARG A 989 12.53 -14.14 -11.19
N TRP A 990 12.87 -15.34 -10.77
CA TRP A 990 13.70 -15.57 -9.61
C TRP A 990 15.17 -15.29 -9.94
N GLN A 991 15.82 -14.52 -9.08
CA GLN A 991 17.26 -14.30 -9.10
C GLN A 991 17.82 -14.52 -7.68
N SER A 992 17.88 -13.44 -6.90
CA SER A 992 18.13 -13.46 -5.44
C SER A 992 16.90 -12.93 -4.67
N GLY A 993 15.74 -13.10 -5.30
CA GLY A 993 14.47 -12.45 -5.02
C GLY A 993 13.65 -12.36 -6.32
N TRP A 994 12.34 -12.14 -6.20
CA TRP A 994 11.45 -11.92 -7.33
C TRP A 994 11.71 -10.56 -7.97
N VAL A 995 12.09 -10.55 -9.25
CA VAL A 995 12.31 -9.32 -10.03
C VAL A 995 11.28 -9.26 -11.15
N PRO A 996 10.58 -8.12 -11.37
CA PRO A 996 9.66 -7.99 -12.50
C PRO A 996 10.33 -8.32 -13.83
N ALA A 997 9.66 -9.11 -14.66
CA ALA A 997 10.12 -9.56 -15.96
C ALA A 997 9.17 -9.10 -17.07
N PRO A 998 9.05 -7.78 -17.33
CA PRO A 998 8.06 -7.23 -18.27
C PRO A 998 8.32 -7.64 -19.73
N THR A 999 9.52 -8.17 -20.03
CA THR A 999 9.86 -8.69 -21.36
C THR A 999 9.28 -10.08 -21.63
N VAL A 1000 8.77 -10.78 -20.61
CA VAL A 1000 8.06 -12.06 -20.81
C VAL A 1000 6.62 -11.72 -21.18
N THR A 1001 6.21 -12.09 -22.40
CA THR A 1001 4.83 -11.90 -22.84
C THR A 1001 3.90 -12.72 -21.97
N LEU A 1002 2.96 -12.06 -21.31
CA LEU A 1002 1.86 -12.65 -20.55
C LEU A 1002 0.54 -12.31 -21.23
N GLN A 1003 -0.26 -13.32 -21.50
CA GLN A 1003 -1.68 -13.14 -21.81
C GLN A 1003 -2.49 -13.84 -20.73
N VAL A 1004 -3.53 -13.20 -20.24
CA VAL A 1004 -4.49 -13.79 -19.29
C VAL A 1004 -5.91 -13.48 -19.74
N ALA A 1005 -6.79 -14.43 -19.47
CA ALA A 1005 -8.23 -14.29 -19.66
C ALA A 1005 -8.95 -15.01 -18.53
N LYS A 1006 -10.19 -14.63 -18.25
CA LYS A 1006 -10.98 -15.23 -17.17
C LYS A 1006 -12.47 -15.25 -17.51
N ASN A 1007 -13.21 -16.12 -16.84
CA ASN A 1007 -14.66 -16.00 -16.66
C ASN A 1007 -14.98 -15.66 -15.19
N ALA A 1008 -16.16 -15.98 -14.65
CA ALA A 1008 -16.46 -15.67 -13.25
C ALA A 1008 -15.86 -16.65 -12.24
N THR A 1009 -15.38 -17.82 -12.61
CA THR A 1009 -14.83 -18.82 -11.66
C THR A 1009 -13.43 -19.30 -12.00
N ALA A 1010 -12.90 -18.99 -13.19
CA ALA A 1010 -11.64 -19.50 -13.68
C ALA A 1010 -10.80 -18.44 -14.38
N LEU A 1011 -9.48 -18.60 -14.29
CA LEU A 1011 -8.42 -17.84 -14.93
C LEU A 1011 -7.61 -18.78 -15.80
N GLU A 1012 -7.21 -18.31 -16.98
CA GLU A 1012 -6.19 -18.96 -17.79
C GLU A 1012 -5.15 -17.94 -18.25
N GLY A 1013 -3.97 -18.45 -18.60
CA GLY A 1013 -2.96 -17.61 -19.20
C GLY A 1013 -1.88 -18.36 -19.96
N SER A 1014 -1.08 -17.59 -20.67
CA SER A 1014 0.08 -18.08 -21.41
C SER A 1014 1.30 -17.20 -21.18
N LEU A 1015 2.47 -17.83 -21.13
CA LEU A 1015 3.77 -17.17 -21.02
C LEU A 1015 4.64 -17.45 -22.25
N GLY A 1016 5.32 -16.42 -22.70
CA GLY A 1016 6.38 -16.49 -23.71
C GLY A 1016 7.72 -17.00 -23.18
N LEU A 1017 7.75 -18.16 -22.52
CA LEU A 1017 9.00 -18.81 -22.11
C LEU A 1017 9.70 -19.47 -23.30
N ASN A 1018 11.04 -19.51 -23.27
CA ASN A 1018 11.82 -20.12 -24.34
C ASN A 1018 11.64 -21.65 -24.29
N PRO A 1019 11.07 -22.31 -25.33
CA PRO A 1019 10.85 -23.75 -25.28
C PRO A 1019 12.13 -24.58 -25.11
N ALA A 1020 13.30 -24.03 -25.46
CA ALA A 1020 14.58 -24.70 -25.29
C ALA A 1020 15.03 -24.82 -23.83
N THR A 1021 14.45 -24.03 -22.92
CA THR A 1021 14.76 -24.06 -21.48
C THR A 1021 13.73 -24.85 -20.68
N LEU A 1022 12.66 -25.33 -21.32
CA LEU A 1022 11.61 -26.10 -20.66
C LEU A 1022 12.01 -27.57 -20.60
N ASN A 1023 12.11 -28.12 -19.39
CA ASN A 1023 12.45 -29.51 -19.17
C ASN A 1023 11.74 -30.03 -17.92
N ALA A 1024 10.79 -30.97 -18.11
CA ALA A 1024 9.96 -31.47 -17.01
C ALA A 1024 9.37 -30.33 -16.14
N THR A 1025 8.84 -29.31 -16.80
CA THR A 1025 8.34 -28.09 -16.17
C THR A 1025 7.23 -28.40 -15.16
N GLU A 1026 7.35 -27.85 -13.96
CA GLU A 1026 6.42 -28.02 -12.85
C GLU A 1026 5.72 -26.70 -12.52
N MET A 1027 4.48 -26.78 -12.02
CA MET A 1027 3.69 -25.61 -11.66
C MET A 1027 2.98 -25.82 -10.33
N VAL A 1028 2.88 -24.75 -9.54
CA VAL A 1028 2.05 -24.66 -8.33
C VAL A 1028 1.18 -23.43 -8.45
N PHE A 1029 -0.07 -23.55 -8.02
CA PHE A 1029 -1.03 -22.47 -8.04
C PHE A 1029 -1.37 -22.07 -6.61
N GLU A 1030 -1.48 -20.77 -6.37
CA GLU A 1030 -1.84 -20.20 -5.08
C GLU A 1030 -2.93 -19.15 -5.31
N THR A 1031 -3.92 -19.10 -4.44
CA THR A 1031 -4.83 -17.97 -4.28
C THR A 1031 -4.64 -17.39 -2.89
N THR A 1032 -4.67 -16.07 -2.73
CA THR A 1032 -4.60 -15.42 -1.41
C THR A 1032 -5.42 -14.15 -1.39
N ASP A 1033 -5.81 -13.69 -0.20
CA ASP A 1033 -6.37 -12.36 0.00
C ASP A 1033 -5.42 -11.40 0.73
N TRP A 1034 -5.91 -10.21 1.03
CA TRP A 1034 -5.19 -9.16 1.74
C TRP A 1034 -4.72 -9.56 3.16
N SER A 1035 -5.32 -10.60 3.75
CA SER A 1035 -4.96 -11.13 5.07
C SER A 1035 -3.98 -12.31 5.00
N ASN A 1036 -3.59 -12.71 3.77
CA ASN A 1036 -2.82 -13.91 3.44
C ASN A 1036 -3.55 -15.23 3.74
N VAL A 1037 -4.88 -15.20 3.89
CA VAL A 1037 -5.69 -16.42 3.85
C VAL A 1037 -5.84 -16.82 2.39
N GLY A 1038 -5.73 -18.12 2.09
CA GLY A 1038 -5.61 -18.58 0.72
C GLY A 1038 -5.52 -20.08 0.60
N ASP A 1039 -5.42 -20.54 -0.64
CA ASP A 1039 -5.32 -21.94 -1.01
C ASP A 1039 -4.10 -22.18 -1.91
N VAL A 1040 -3.51 -23.37 -1.85
CA VAL A 1040 -2.32 -23.77 -2.61
C VAL A 1040 -2.47 -25.20 -3.12
N THR A 1041 -2.31 -25.36 -4.43
CA THR A 1041 -2.43 -26.68 -5.06
C THR A 1041 -1.21 -27.55 -4.84
N ASN A 1042 -1.39 -28.86 -4.99
CA ASN A 1042 -0.29 -29.79 -5.22
C ASN A 1042 0.52 -29.45 -6.50
N VAL A 1043 1.75 -29.99 -6.59
CA VAL A 1043 2.62 -29.79 -7.76
C VAL A 1043 2.02 -30.43 -9.01
N LEU A 1044 1.89 -29.62 -10.06
CA LEU A 1044 1.47 -30.07 -11.37
C LEU A 1044 2.68 -30.33 -12.28
N LEU A 1045 2.86 -31.58 -12.70
CA LEU A 1045 3.85 -31.98 -13.71
C LEU A 1045 3.32 -31.73 -15.14
N THR A 1046 3.91 -30.78 -15.86
CA THR A 1046 3.55 -30.51 -17.26
C THR A 1046 4.38 -31.40 -18.19
N ARG A 1047 3.78 -32.46 -18.72
CA ARG A 1047 4.49 -33.53 -19.46
C ARG A 1047 5.25 -32.98 -20.68
N SER A 1048 6.57 -33.09 -20.69
CA SER A 1048 7.37 -32.99 -21.92
C SER A 1048 7.59 -34.38 -22.56
N SER A 1049 6.87 -34.65 -23.65
CA SER A 1049 7.06 -35.69 -24.71
C SER A 1049 6.38 -37.09 -24.64
N GLY A 1050 5.60 -37.45 -25.69
CA GLY A 1050 5.38 -38.83 -26.21
C GLY A 1050 4.22 -39.71 -25.66
N PRO A 1051 3.67 -40.72 -26.39
CA PRO A 1051 2.25 -41.16 -26.28
C PRO A 1051 2.01 -42.51 -25.51
N PRO A 1052 0.75 -42.97 -25.35
CA PRO A 1052 0.08 -43.25 -24.07
C PRO A 1052 0.37 -44.65 -23.47
N GLY A 1053 0.76 -44.68 -22.19
CA GLY A 1053 0.79 -45.90 -21.37
C GLY A 1053 0.12 -45.64 -20.04
N GLY A 1054 -1.00 -46.33 -19.76
CA GLY A 1054 -1.84 -46.08 -18.60
C GLY A 1054 -1.46 -46.84 -17.33
N THR A 1055 -2.06 -46.34 -16.23
CA THR A 1055 -2.28 -46.95 -14.90
C THR A 1055 -1.00 -47.18 -14.07
N ARG A 1056 -0.91 -46.92 -12.77
CA ARG A 1056 -1.83 -46.87 -11.60
C ARG A 1056 -1.22 -45.85 -10.62
N GLY A 1057 -1.86 -45.18 -9.67
CA GLY A 1057 -3.07 -45.41 -8.89
C GLY A 1057 -2.74 -44.75 -7.54
N ALA A 1058 -3.46 -43.70 -7.17
CA ALA A 1058 -3.23 -42.93 -5.95
C ALA A 1058 -3.23 -43.82 -4.69
N PRO A 1059 -2.42 -43.52 -3.66
CA PRO A 1059 -2.79 -43.81 -2.29
C PRO A 1059 -3.66 -42.66 -1.77
N THR A 1060 -4.89 -43.00 -1.41
CA THR A 1060 -5.75 -42.24 -0.51
C THR A 1060 -5.07 -42.12 0.85
N LEU A 1061 -4.94 -40.90 1.39
CA LEU A 1061 -4.52 -40.68 2.78
C LEU A 1061 -5.70 -40.11 3.59
N GLY A 1062 -5.85 -40.69 4.78
CA GLY A 1062 -6.92 -40.44 5.75
C GLY A 1062 -6.68 -39.19 6.59
N PRO A 1063 -7.40 -39.04 7.72
CA PRO A 1063 -7.47 -37.79 8.47
C PRO A 1063 -6.13 -37.41 9.09
N MET A 1064 -5.79 -36.12 8.99
CA MET A 1064 -4.61 -35.47 9.58
C MET A 1064 -4.83 -35.26 11.10
N ASP A 1065 -3.96 -35.81 11.95
CA ASP A 1065 -4.03 -35.63 13.41
C ASP A 1065 -2.96 -34.66 13.93
N GLY A 1066 -3.32 -33.38 13.91
CA GLY A 1066 -2.57 -32.26 14.50
C GLY A 1066 -2.90 -30.95 13.77
N SER A 1067 -3.28 -29.89 14.49
CA SER A 1067 -3.38 -28.56 13.88
C SER A 1067 -1.98 -28.16 13.40
N ASP A 1068 -1.79 -28.06 12.09
CA ASP A 1068 -0.53 -27.68 11.43
C ASP A 1068 0.63 -28.69 11.62
N ALA A 1069 0.36 -29.98 11.44
CA ALA A 1069 1.37 -31.03 11.46
C ALA A 1069 2.40 -30.88 10.31
N ALA A 1070 3.69 -30.99 10.65
CA ALA A 1070 4.81 -30.87 9.71
C ALA A 1070 5.28 -32.25 9.22
N THR A 1071 5.62 -32.37 7.93
CA THR A 1071 6.03 -33.66 7.33
C THR A 1071 7.53 -33.73 7.08
N ALA A 1072 8.16 -34.85 7.45
CA ALA A 1072 9.51 -35.23 7.06
C ALA A 1072 9.46 -36.38 6.03
N VAL A 1073 10.23 -36.29 4.96
CA VAL A 1073 10.26 -37.35 3.94
C VAL A 1073 11.55 -38.16 4.08
N ALA A 1074 11.45 -39.46 4.38
CA ALA A 1074 12.62 -40.32 4.56
C ALA A 1074 13.18 -40.84 3.23
N LYS A 1075 13.81 -39.98 2.42
CA LYS A 1075 14.30 -40.33 1.06
C LYS A 1075 15.37 -41.43 1.05
N PRO A 1076 15.46 -42.27 0.00
CA PRO A 1076 16.50 -43.30 -0.09
C PRO A 1076 17.91 -42.70 -0.07
N LEU A 1077 18.75 -43.21 0.83
CA LEU A 1077 20.14 -42.79 0.98
C LEU A 1077 21.06 -43.54 0.00
N SER A 1078 22.22 -42.94 -0.27
CA SER A 1078 23.23 -43.53 -1.17
C SER A 1078 23.99 -44.72 -0.57
N GLY A 1079 23.78 -45.00 0.72
CA GLY A 1079 24.37 -46.09 1.50
C GLY A 1079 23.86 -46.06 2.94
N ASP A 1080 24.42 -46.91 3.81
CA ASP A 1080 24.15 -46.88 5.25
C ASP A 1080 25.03 -45.83 5.95
N PRO A 1081 24.46 -44.79 6.60
CA PRO A 1081 25.19 -43.88 7.47
C PRO A 1081 25.86 -44.60 8.64
N THR A 1082 26.97 -44.05 9.12
CA THR A 1082 27.57 -44.49 10.39
C THR A 1082 26.88 -43.75 11.52
N VAL A 1083 26.17 -44.46 12.40
CA VAL A 1083 25.48 -43.84 13.56
C VAL A 1083 26.51 -43.45 14.62
N ASP A 1084 27.05 -42.25 14.52
CA ASP A 1084 28.07 -41.71 15.41
C ASP A 1084 27.73 -40.33 15.99
N GLY A 1085 26.61 -39.73 15.57
CA GLY A 1085 26.17 -38.42 16.05
C GLY A 1085 26.73 -37.28 15.22
N ASP A 1086 27.03 -37.50 13.93
CA ASP A 1086 27.47 -36.47 12.99
C ASP A 1086 26.60 -36.41 11.73
N CYS A 1087 25.81 -35.34 11.59
CA CYS A 1087 24.96 -35.11 10.41
C CYS A 1087 25.73 -34.69 9.14
N SER A 1088 27.06 -34.61 9.21
CA SER A 1088 27.93 -34.20 8.11
C SER A 1088 28.30 -35.34 7.15
N ASP A 1089 27.92 -36.59 7.44
CA ASP A 1089 28.15 -37.70 6.51
C ASP A 1089 27.52 -37.38 5.13
N SER A 1090 28.36 -37.48 4.11
CA SER A 1090 27.99 -37.33 2.71
C SER A 1090 26.83 -38.24 2.29
N VAL A 1091 26.60 -39.36 2.98
CA VAL A 1091 25.47 -40.26 2.72
C VAL A 1091 24.12 -39.55 2.89
N TYR A 1092 24.02 -38.56 3.78
CA TYR A 1092 22.83 -37.74 3.98
C TYR A 1092 22.61 -36.64 2.93
N SER A 1093 23.48 -36.50 1.91
CA SER A 1093 23.36 -35.43 0.91
C SER A 1093 22.09 -35.49 0.05
N GLY A 1094 21.42 -36.65 0.00
CA GLY A 1094 20.14 -36.89 -0.68
C GLY A 1094 18.97 -37.18 0.26
N ALA A 1095 19.19 -37.08 1.57
CA ALA A 1095 18.15 -37.28 2.58
C ALA A 1095 17.06 -36.20 2.47
N GLY A 1096 15.85 -36.50 2.90
CA GLY A 1096 14.88 -35.43 3.17
C GLY A 1096 15.34 -34.61 4.37
N THR A 1097 14.92 -33.36 4.44
CA THR A 1097 15.33 -32.42 5.47
C THR A 1097 14.11 -31.85 6.16
N PHE A 1098 14.25 -31.56 7.45
CA PHE A 1098 13.23 -30.89 8.24
C PHE A 1098 13.88 -29.88 9.19
N SER A 1099 13.18 -28.81 9.56
CA SER A 1099 13.72 -27.80 10.46
C SER A 1099 12.65 -26.92 11.09
N ASP A 1100 12.96 -26.38 12.26
CA ASP A 1100 12.25 -25.29 12.95
C ASP A 1100 13.29 -24.40 13.69
N THR A 1101 12.81 -23.41 14.43
CA THR A 1101 13.62 -22.47 15.20
C THR A 1101 14.49 -23.23 16.20
N GLY A 1102 15.79 -23.30 15.93
CA GLY A 1102 16.77 -23.90 16.83
C GLY A 1102 16.99 -25.41 16.66
N ILE A 1103 16.28 -26.07 15.75
CA ILE A 1103 16.44 -27.51 15.46
C ILE A 1103 16.31 -27.78 13.96
N ALA A 1104 17.24 -28.54 13.42
CA ALA A 1104 17.19 -29.03 12.05
C ALA A 1104 17.45 -30.52 12.03
N GLY A 1105 17.07 -31.20 10.96
CA GLY A 1105 17.34 -32.61 10.82
C GLY A 1105 17.23 -33.12 9.40
N LYS A 1106 17.71 -34.34 9.22
CA LYS A 1106 17.71 -35.09 7.96
C LYS A 1106 17.13 -36.47 8.21
N ALA A 1107 16.25 -36.94 7.33
CA ALA A 1107 15.66 -38.26 7.38
C ALA A 1107 15.89 -38.98 6.05
N GLY A 1108 16.32 -40.24 6.11
CA GLY A 1108 16.49 -41.06 4.93
C GLY A 1108 16.35 -42.55 5.20
N THR A 1109 16.24 -43.34 4.14
CA THR A 1109 16.08 -44.78 4.23
C THR A 1109 17.24 -45.52 3.59
N SER A 1110 17.73 -46.58 4.23
CA SER A 1110 18.67 -47.53 3.62
C SER A 1110 18.40 -48.94 4.15
N GLY A 1111 18.22 -49.89 3.22
CA GLY A 1111 17.74 -51.22 3.56
C GLY A 1111 16.33 -51.18 4.18
N SER A 1112 16.17 -51.77 5.37
CA SER A 1112 14.92 -51.79 6.15
C SER A 1112 14.95 -50.82 7.34
N TYR A 1113 15.78 -49.79 7.28
CA TYR A 1113 15.97 -48.82 8.35
C TYR A 1113 15.75 -47.39 7.86
N VAL A 1114 15.15 -46.58 8.72
CA VAL A 1114 15.15 -45.12 8.65
C VAL A 1114 16.33 -44.60 9.46
N TYR A 1115 17.08 -43.67 8.89
CA TYR A 1115 18.17 -42.96 9.53
C TYR A 1115 17.75 -41.50 9.68
N ILE A 1116 17.77 -41.00 10.92
CA ILE A 1116 17.38 -39.63 11.28
C ILE A 1116 18.54 -38.97 11.99
N CYS A 1117 19.02 -37.84 11.47
CA CYS A 1117 20.04 -37.05 12.12
C CYS A 1117 19.48 -35.67 12.48
N VAL A 1118 19.60 -35.28 13.75
CA VAL A 1118 19.02 -34.06 14.32
C VAL A 1118 20.15 -33.17 14.83
N ASP A 1119 20.19 -31.93 14.36
CA ASP A 1119 21.14 -30.89 14.73
C ASP A 1119 20.42 -29.78 15.52
N VAL A 1120 20.78 -29.60 16.78
CA VAL A 1120 20.12 -28.70 17.73
C VAL A 1120 20.91 -27.40 17.86
N THR A 1121 20.78 -26.54 16.86
CA THR A 1121 21.48 -25.24 16.78
C THR A 1121 21.15 -24.25 17.92
N ALA A 1122 20.06 -24.46 18.66
CA ALA A 1122 19.72 -23.65 19.84
C ALA A 1122 20.56 -23.97 21.07
N ASP A 1123 21.12 -25.18 21.13
CA ASP A 1123 21.97 -25.62 22.23
C ASP A 1123 23.44 -25.37 21.85
N GLY A 1124 24.15 -24.62 22.68
CA GLY A 1124 25.49 -24.11 22.39
C GLY A 1124 26.57 -24.63 23.35
N ASP A 1125 26.18 -25.43 24.33
CA ASP A 1125 27.05 -26.09 25.27
C ASP A 1125 26.81 -27.59 25.26
N SER A 1126 27.77 -28.32 25.82
CA SER A 1126 27.67 -29.78 25.88
C SER A 1126 27.58 -30.18 27.33
N ASP A 1127 26.46 -30.81 27.67
CA ASP A 1127 26.31 -31.48 28.94
C ASP A 1127 25.91 -32.95 28.74
N GLY A 1128 26.42 -33.83 29.62
CA GLY A 1128 26.17 -35.27 29.47
C GLY A 1128 24.74 -35.70 29.87
N ALA A 1129 23.86 -34.76 30.20
CA ALA A 1129 22.46 -34.96 30.55
C ALA A 1129 21.50 -34.47 29.44
N ASP A 1130 22.00 -33.75 28.44
CA ASP A 1130 21.26 -33.38 27.23
C ASP A 1130 20.75 -34.62 26.52
N GLU A 1131 19.51 -34.55 26.07
CA GLU A 1131 18.76 -35.72 25.59
C GLU A 1131 18.00 -35.40 24.29
N GLY A 1132 18.26 -36.20 23.25
CA GLY A 1132 17.49 -36.19 22.01
C GLY A 1132 16.44 -37.30 22.02
N ARG A 1133 15.20 -36.96 21.65
CA ARG A 1133 14.08 -37.91 21.55
C ARG A 1133 13.38 -37.83 20.20
N ILE A 1134 13.03 -38.99 19.65
CA ILE A 1134 12.15 -39.14 18.48
C ILE A 1134 10.97 -40.04 18.80
N TYR A 1135 9.84 -39.79 18.15
CA TYR A 1135 8.56 -40.48 18.39
C TYR A 1135 8.00 -40.98 17.07
N PHE A 1136 7.36 -42.15 17.08
CA PHE A 1136 6.60 -42.68 15.96
C PHE A 1136 5.23 -43.16 16.41
N ASP A 1137 4.20 -42.81 15.63
CA ASP A 1137 2.87 -43.42 15.70
C ASP A 1137 2.72 -44.28 14.44
N ALA A 1138 2.81 -45.60 14.60
CA ALA A 1138 2.95 -46.54 13.50
C ALA A 1138 1.64 -46.81 12.74
N LEU A 1139 0.49 -46.69 13.41
CA LEU A 1139 -0.82 -46.79 12.75
C LEU A 1139 -1.30 -45.44 12.23
N HIS A 1140 -0.66 -44.37 12.66
CA HIS A 1140 -0.98 -43.00 12.32
C HIS A 1140 -2.44 -42.67 12.66
N ASP A 1141 -2.85 -43.00 13.89
CA ASP A 1141 -4.22 -42.81 14.39
C ASP A 1141 -4.33 -41.80 15.56
N GLY A 1142 -3.22 -41.17 15.93
CA GLY A 1142 -3.16 -40.07 16.87
C GLY A 1142 -3.52 -40.49 18.31
N GLY A 1143 -4.37 -39.68 18.95
CA GLY A 1143 -4.83 -39.92 20.33
C GLY A 1143 -4.14 -39.06 21.40
N ALA A 1144 -4.77 -38.99 22.57
CA ALA A 1144 -4.40 -38.06 23.66
C ALA A 1144 -3.37 -38.62 24.67
N ALA A 1145 -2.94 -39.87 24.48
CA ALA A 1145 -2.00 -40.61 25.34
C ALA A 1145 -1.21 -41.63 24.50
N PRO A 1146 0.02 -42.04 24.89
CA PRO A 1146 0.80 -43.01 24.12
C PRO A 1146 0.12 -44.38 24.06
N GLN A 1147 -0.14 -44.88 22.86
CA GLN A 1147 -0.82 -46.13 22.53
C GLN A 1147 0.16 -47.30 22.31
N PRO A 1148 -0.31 -48.57 22.29
CA PRO A 1148 0.57 -49.75 22.14
C PRO A 1148 1.41 -49.81 20.86
N ASP A 1149 1.00 -49.14 19.81
CA ASP A 1149 1.68 -49.03 18.52
C ASP A 1149 2.66 -47.84 18.46
N ASP A 1150 2.53 -46.87 19.36
CA ASP A 1150 3.47 -45.76 19.48
C ASP A 1150 4.86 -46.22 19.96
N ARG A 1151 5.90 -45.57 19.47
CA ARG A 1151 7.31 -45.79 19.80
C ARG A 1151 7.98 -44.49 20.17
N ARG A 1152 8.90 -44.56 21.13
CA ARG A 1152 9.78 -43.46 21.52
C ARG A 1152 11.20 -43.96 21.68
N PHE A 1153 12.13 -43.25 21.07
CA PHE A 1153 13.56 -43.54 21.16
C PHE A 1153 14.30 -42.32 21.69
N ALA A 1154 15.21 -42.54 22.64
CA ALA A 1154 15.99 -41.48 23.26
C ALA A 1154 17.47 -41.84 23.36
N VAL A 1155 18.34 -40.84 23.31
CA VAL A 1155 19.79 -40.98 23.51
C VAL A 1155 20.34 -39.72 24.20
N PHE A 1156 21.34 -39.90 25.07
CA PHE A 1156 22.01 -38.80 25.77
C PHE A 1156 23.27 -38.36 25.03
N SER A 1157 23.60 -37.07 25.14
CA SER A 1157 24.85 -36.53 24.60
C SER A 1157 26.08 -37.29 25.08
N GLY A 1158 27.00 -37.55 24.16
CA GLY A 1158 28.24 -38.31 24.39
C GLY A 1158 28.05 -39.81 24.57
N THR A 1159 26.85 -40.36 24.29
CA THR A 1159 26.56 -41.79 24.42
C THR A 1159 26.00 -42.39 23.14
N SER A 1160 26.17 -43.71 22.96
CA SER A 1160 25.56 -44.49 21.88
C SER A 1160 24.51 -45.48 22.39
N THR A 1161 23.94 -45.22 23.57
CA THR A 1161 22.97 -46.12 24.23
C THR A 1161 21.56 -45.62 23.98
N ILE A 1162 20.81 -46.33 23.14
CA ILE A 1162 19.42 -46.01 22.86
C ILE A 1162 18.50 -46.52 23.97
N VAL A 1163 17.55 -45.69 24.38
CA VAL A 1163 16.45 -46.06 25.29
C VAL A 1163 15.16 -46.12 24.47
N ALA A 1164 14.67 -47.34 24.22
CA ALA A 1164 13.44 -47.59 23.47
C ALA A 1164 12.24 -47.81 24.42
N SER A 1165 11.14 -47.10 24.17
CA SER A 1165 9.88 -47.20 24.90
C SER A 1165 8.69 -47.33 23.95
N LYS A 1166 7.58 -47.92 24.42
CA LYS A 1166 6.29 -47.94 23.73
C LYS A 1166 5.17 -47.41 24.62
N GLY A 1167 4.06 -47.00 24.04
CA GLY A 1167 2.88 -46.66 24.81
C GLY A 1167 2.18 -47.89 25.40
N ASP A 1168 1.45 -47.70 26.50
CA ASP A 1168 0.57 -48.72 27.09
C ASP A 1168 -0.92 -48.33 27.08
N GLY A 1169 -1.26 -47.23 26.39
CA GLY A 1169 -2.56 -46.57 26.41
C GLY A 1169 -2.68 -45.46 27.47
N SER A 1170 -1.62 -45.23 28.25
CA SER A 1170 -1.59 -44.17 29.28
C SER A 1170 -0.24 -43.46 29.40
N THR A 1171 0.88 -44.18 29.29
CA THR A 1171 2.23 -43.63 29.44
C THR A 1171 3.27 -44.46 28.68
N TRP A 1172 4.53 -44.03 28.73
CA TRP A 1172 5.67 -44.73 28.15
C TRP A 1172 6.18 -45.83 29.08
N VAL A 1173 6.20 -47.06 28.59
CA VAL A 1173 6.83 -48.21 29.25
C VAL A 1173 7.99 -48.75 28.43
N ALA A 1174 8.91 -49.49 29.05
CA ALA A 1174 10.04 -50.09 28.34
C ALA A 1174 9.54 -51.01 27.21
N CYS A 1175 10.19 -50.95 26.04
CA CYS A 1175 9.84 -51.76 24.88
C CYS A 1175 10.01 -53.28 25.09
N ASP A 1176 10.80 -53.72 26.08
CA ASP A 1176 11.24 -55.12 26.21
C ASP A 1176 11.64 -55.72 24.84
N SER A 1177 11.02 -56.83 24.40
CA SER A 1177 11.30 -57.47 23.10
C SER A 1177 10.40 -57.00 21.95
N SER A 1178 9.64 -55.91 22.11
CA SER A 1178 8.71 -55.42 21.07
C SER A 1178 9.27 -54.32 20.17
N CYS A 1179 10.42 -53.76 20.50
CA CYS A 1179 11.17 -52.86 19.62
C CYS A 1179 12.40 -53.61 19.10
N ASP A 1180 12.86 -53.30 17.90
CA ASP A 1180 13.87 -54.08 17.21
C ASP A 1180 15.24 -53.95 17.90
N ALA A 1181 15.92 -55.09 18.07
CA ALA A 1181 17.23 -55.12 18.70
C ALA A 1181 18.34 -54.50 17.83
N GLY A 1182 18.05 -54.23 16.55
CA GLY A 1182 18.91 -53.55 15.59
C GLY A 1182 18.79 -52.03 15.58
N ASP A 1183 17.85 -51.45 16.34
CA ASP A 1183 17.75 -50.01 16.51
C ASP A 1183 18.97 -49.46 17.25
N GLY A 1184 19.42 -48.29 16.84
CA GLY A 1184 20.62 -47.66 17.39
C GLY A 1184 20.53 -46.14 17.37
N ALA A 1185 21.30 -45.49 18.26
CA ALA A 1185 21.39 -44.05 18.30
C ALA A 1185 22.76 -43.62 18.85
N SER A 1186 23.18 -42.40 18.51
CA SER A 1186 24.38 -41.75 19.06
C SER A 1186 24.11 -40.26 19.25
N GLY A 1187 24.46 -39.74 20.42
CA GLY A 1187 24.46 -38.29 20.72
C GLY A 1187 25.88 -37.78 20.82
N ALA A 1188 26.18 -36.65 20.19
CA ALA A 1188 27.50 -36.02 20.25
C ALA A 1188 27.42 -34.50 20.08
N PHE A 1189 28.28 -33.80 20.81
CA PHE A 1189 28.49 -32.37 20.59
C PHE A 1189 29.43 -32.14 19.41
N SER A 1190 28.88 -31.62 18.31
CA SER A 1190 29.58 -31.42 17.04
C SER A 1190 29.39 -30.00 16.52
N GLY A 1191 30.43 -29.37 15.98
CA GLY A 1191 30.29 -28.07 15.31
C GLY A 1191 29.87 -26.88 16.19
N ALA A 1192 29.89 -27.04 17.53
CA ALA A 1192 29.40 -26.12 18.56
C ALA A 1192 27.90 -26.24 18.92
N HIS A 1193 27.25 -27.34 18.52
CA HIS A 1193 25.86 -27.66 18.82
C HIS A 1193 25.70 -29.15 19.18
N GLU A 1194 24.60 -29.51 19.85
CA GLU A 1194 24.27 -30.92 20.13
C GLU A 1194 23.65 -31.60 18.90
N VAL A 1195 24.11 -32.82 18.61
CA VAL A 1195 23.66 -33.62 17.47
C VAL A 1195 23.24 -35.01 17.92
N TYR A 1196 22.08 -35.46 17.46
CA TYR A 1196 21.51 -36.77 17.77
C TYR A 1196 21.20 -37.54 16.48
N GLU A 1197 21.78 -38.71 16.33
CA GLU A 1197 21.58 -39.57 15.16
C GLU A 1197 20.93 -40.88 15.56
N PHE A 1198 19.93 -41.31 14.80
CA PHE A 1198 19.11 -42.48 15.06
C PHE A 1198 19.05 -43.37 13.81
N LYS A 1199 19.02 -44.67 14.06
CA LYS A 1199 18.75 -45.72 13.08
C LYS A 1199 17.63 -46.59 13.63
N ILE A 1200 16.46 -46.54 12.99
CA ILE A 1200 15.23 -47.17 13.47
C ILE A 1200 14.66 -48.08 12.37
N ARG A 1201 14.27 -49.31 12.71
CA ARG A 1201 13.74 -50.27 11.75
C ARG A 1201 12.33 -49.90 11.29
N PHE A 1202 12.00 -50.19 10.03
CA PHE A 1202 10.68 -49.89 9.46
C PHE A 1202 9.50 -50.46 10.26
N THR A 1203 9.68 -51.60 10.91
CA THR A 1203 8.65 -52.20 11.78
C THR A 1203 8.31 -51.36 13.01
N ASP A 1204 9.24 -50.55 13.52
CA ASP A 1204 9.02 -49.62 14.63
C ASP A 1204 8.63 -48.21 14.17
N VAL A 1205 8.71 -47.93 12.87
CA VAL A 1205 8.25 -46.65 12.27
C VAL A 1205 6.83 -46.80 11.70
N TRP A 1206 6.60 -47.79 10.84
CA TRP A 1206 5.35 -47.98 10.09
C TRP A 1206 4.61 -49.28 10.43
N GLY A 1207 5.05 -50.00 11.47
CA GLY A 1207 4.46 -51.28 11.86
C GLY A 1207 4.76 -52.46 10.92
N THR A 1208 5.53 -52.24 9.84
CA THR A 1208 5.85 -53.25 8.82
C THR A 1208 7.23 -53.01 8.19
N ASP A 1209 7.92 -54.08 7.76
CA ASP A 1209 9.22 -53.98 7.05
C ASP A 1209 9.06 -53.70 5.54
N THR A 1210 7.83 -53.73 5.03
CA THR A 1210 7.51 -53.45 3.63
C THR A 1210 6.41 -52.39 3.58
N PRO A 1211 6.66 -51.16 4.04
CA PRO A 1211 5.65 -50.11 4.00
C PRO A 1211 5.29 -49.83 2.55
N SER A 1212 4.02 -49.53 2.28
CA SER A 1212 3.63 -49.09 0.94
C SER A 1212 4.28 -47.74 0.61
N ALA A 1213 4.51 -47.48 -0.67
CA ALA A 1213 4.97 -46.17 -1.10
C ALA A 1213 4.00 -45.08 -0.62
N GLY A 1214 4.53 -44.05 0.04
CA GLY A 1214 3.75 -42.98 0.66
C GLY A 1214 3.00 -43.40 1.93
N GLN A 1215 3.35 -44.53 2.56
CA GLN A 1215 2.81 -44.86 3.88
C GLN A 1215 3.35 -43.87 4.91
N GLU A 1216 2.46 -43.24 5.65
CA GLU A 1216 2.79 -42.28 6.70
C GLU A 1216 2.85 -42.96 8.07
N ALA A 1217 3.64 -42.38 8.96
CA ALA A 1217 3.61 -42.62 10.40
C ALA A 1217 3.65 -41.26 11.10
N GLY A 1218 3.02 -41.12 12.27
CA GLY A 1218 3.18 -39.91 13.07
C GLY A 1218 4.64 -39.77 13.49
N PHE A 1219 5.19 -38.55 13.50
CA PHE A 1219 6.60 -38.31 13.77
C PHE A 1219 6.83 -36.98 14.48
N ALA A 1220 7.64 -37.00 15.53
CA ALA A 1220 8.06 -35.79 16.24
C ALA A 1220 9.50 -35.92 16.74
N VAL A 1221 10.12 -34.78 16.99
CA VAL A 1221 11.46 -34.66 17.58
C VAL A 1221 11.38 -33.71 18.77
N ARG A 1222 12.01 -34.09 19.88
CA ARG A 1222 12.17 -33.24 21.08
C ARG A 1222 13.61 -33.35 21.58
N ALA A 1223 14.33 -32.24 21.61
CA ALA A 1223 15.67 -32.11 22.20
C ALA A 1223 15.57 -31.35 23.52
N ILE A 1224 16.17 -31.90 24.57
CA ILE A 1224 16.12 -31.38 25.93
C ILE A 1224 17.52 -30.88 26.31
N ASP A 1225 17.62 -29.59 26.59
CA ASP A 1225 18.82 -28.94 27.13
C ASP A 1225 18.73 -28.93 28.67
N ALA A 1226 19.60 -29.69 29.31
CA ALA A 1226 19.62 -29.87 30.76
C ALA A 1226 20.27 -28.68 31.50
N SER A 1227 21.05 -27.87 30.80
CA SER A 1227 21.81 -26.72 31.27
C SER A 1227 20.96 -25.42 31.28
N GLY A 1228 20.12 -25.23 30.26
CA GLY A 1228 19.23 -24.07 30.08
C GLY A 1228 17.75 -24.31 30.41
N GLY A 1229 17.33 -25.57 30.59
CA GLY A 1229 15.95 -25.94 30.95
C GLY A 1229 14.93 -25.78 29.83
N GLY A 1230 15.40 -25.70 28.58
CA GLY A 1230 14.58 -25.57 27.38
C GLY A 1230 14.30 -26.91 26.70
N VAL A 1231 13.18 -27.00 25.99
CA VAL A 1231 12.91 -28.10 25.06
C VAL A 1231 12.71 -27.50 23.67
N THR A 1232 13.55 -27.94 22.72
CA THR A 1232 13.41 -27.58 21.32
C THR A 1232 12.70 -28.72 20.59
N THR A 1233 11.67 -28.41 19.81
CA THR A 1233 10.78 -29.41 19.23
C THR A 1233 10.59 -29.23 17.74
N TRP A 1234 10.29 -30.32 17.04
CA TRP A 1234 9.89 -30.31 15.64
C TRP A 1234 8.76 -31.33 15.41
N GLY A 1235 7.73 -30.96 14.65
CA GLY A 1235 6.61 -31.86 14.29
C GLY A 1235 5.25 -31.17 14.12
N SER A 1236 4.93 -30.09 14.84
CA SER A 1236 3.69 -29.30 14.68
C SER A 1236 3.93 -27.85 15.13
N THR A 1237 3.14 -26.88 14.63
CA THR A 1237 3.24 -25.45 15.02
C THR A 1237 2.82 -25.19 16.47
N SER A 1238 2.09 -26.12 17.09
CA SER A 1238 1.93 -26.22 18.54
C SER A 1238 2.93 -27.25 19.05
N PRO A 1239 3.93 -26.87 19.88
CA PRO A 1239 5.07 -27.74 20.20
C PRO A 1239 4.64 -29.17 20.54
N PRO A 1240 5.12 -30.19 19.80
CA PRO A 1240 4.65 -31.55 19.98
C PRO A 1240 4.87 -32.02 21.42
N SER A 1241 3.80 -32.59 21.99
CA SER A 1241 3.78 -33.12 23.35
C SER A 1241 4.52 -34.46 23.43
N ASP A 1242 5.19 -34.74 24.54
CA ASP A 1242 5.79 -36.05 24.81
C ASP A 1242 4.75 -37.18 24.89
N THR A 1243 3.49 -36.86 25.22
CA THR A 1243 2.46 -37.85 25.56
C THR A 1243 1.20 -37.75 24.72
N ASN A 1244 1.10 -36.82 23.77
CA ASN A 1244 -0.11 -36.64 22.97
C ASN A 1244 0.22 -36.82 21.48
N PRO A 1245 0.12 -38.05 20.94
CA PRO A 1245 0.36 -38.33 19.52
C PRO A 1245 -0.40 -37.43 18.55
N ALA A 1246 -1.61 -36.96 18.92
CA ALA A 1246 -2.39 -36.01 18.12
C ALA A 1246 -1.77 -34.60 17.98
N THR A 1247 -0.57 -34.39 18.52
CA THR A 1247 0.21 -33.14 18.36
C THR A 1247 1.48 -33.34 17.54
N TRP A 1248 1.69 -34.52 16.96
CA TRP A 1248 2.90 -34.86 16.22
C TRP A 1248 2.76 -34.50 14.73
N GLY A 1249 3.90 -34.49 14.04
CA GLY A 1249 3.99 -34.36 12.59
C GLY A 1249 3.91 -35.72 11.89
N HIS A 1250 4.48 -35.82 10.70
CA HIS A 1250 4.45 -37.03 9.86
C HIS A 1250 5.82 -37.42 9.33
N ILE A 1251 6.02 -38.72 9.07
CA ILE A 1251 7.14 -39.24 8.29
C ILE A 1251 6.71 -40.22 7.20
N ASP A 1252 7.15 -39.95 5.97
CA ASP A 1252 6.70 -40.70 4.80
C ASP A 1252 7.68 -41.79 4.39
N ALA A 1253 7.16 -42.99 4.12
CA ALA A 1253 7.89 -44.06 3.46
C ALA A 1253 8.02 -43.75 1.95
N PRO A 1254 9.24 -43.64 1.39
CA PRO A 1254 9.41 -43.28 -0.03
C PRO A 1254 8.94 -44.38 -0.99
N GLU A 1255 8.70 -44.03 -2.26
CA GLU A 1255 8.49 -45.01 -3.34
C GLU A 1255 9.71 -45.93 -3.48
N PHE A 1256 9.54 -47.22 -3.18
CA PHE A 1256 10.55 -48.22 -3.52
C PHE A 1256 10.65 -48.33 -5.04
N GLN A 1257 11.83 -48.08 -5.59
CA GLN A 1257 12.22 -48.73 -6.84
C GLN A 1257 12.15 -50.24 -6.56
N ASP A 1258 11.33 -50.97 -7.32
CA ASP A 1258 11.31 -52.43 -7.30
C ASP A 1258 12.76 -52.93 -7.19
N ILE A 1259 13.09 -53.60 -6.07
CA ILE A 1259 14.31 -54.41 -6.01
C ILE A 1259 14.06 -55.54 -7.00
N ALA A 1260 14.34 -55.28 -8.26
CA ALA A 1260 14.52 -56.28 -9.27
C ALA A 1260 15.77 -57.05 -8.87
N VAL A 1261 15.61 -58.05 -8.00
CA VAL A 1261 16.57 -59.12 -7.85
C VAL A 1261 16.84 -59.60 -9.27
N PRO A 1262 18.07 -59.49 -9.80
CA PRO A 1262 18.32 -59.88 -11.16
C PRO A 1262 18.16 -61.39 -11.25
N LEU A 1263 16.99 -61.83 -11.71
CA LEU A 1263 16.76 -63.17 -12.25
C LEU A 1263 17.54 -63.40 -13.56
N ALA A 1264 18.70 -62.75 -13.73
CA ALA A 1264 19.68 -62.99 -14.79
C ALA A 1264 20.69 -64.09 -14.42
N GLY A 1265 20.69 -64.60 -13.18
CA GLY A 1265 21.58 -65.67 -12.73
C GLY A 1265 21.07 -67.11 -12.95
N VAL A 1266 19.77 -67.32 -13.19
CA VAL A 1266 19.17 -68.68 -13.19
C VAL A 1266 18.86 -69.22 -14.59
N LEU A 1267 18.73 -68.38 -15.62
CA LEU A 1267 18.49 -68.87 -16.99
C LEU A 1267 19.77 -69.26 -17.76
N VAL A 1268 20.93 -68.71 -17.39
CA VAL A 1268 22.23 -69.06 -18.03
C VAL A 1268 22.78 -70.40 -17.49
N LEU A 1269 22.46 -70.77 -16.25
CA LEU A 1269 22.78 -72.09 -15.69
C LEU A 1269 21.90 -73.22 -16.26
N PHE A 1270 20.67 -72.94 -16.69
CA PHE A 1270 19.77 -73.95 -17.26
C PHE A 1270 20.07 -74.30 -18.73
N VAL A 1271 20.70 -73.37 -19.48
CA VAL A 1271 21.13 -73.60 -20.87
C VAL A 1271 22.52 -74.25 -20.94
N LEU A 1272 23.41 -73.99 -19.97
CA LEU A 1272 24.73 -74.64 -19.91
C LEU A 1272 24.68 -76.07 -19.33
N PHE A 1273 23.66 -76.45 -18.56
CA PHE A 1273 23.49 -77.83 -18.08
C PHE A 1273 22.78 -78.78 -19.05
N ARG A 1274 22.20 -78.29 -20.16
CA ARG A 1274 21.51 -79.14 -21.16
C ARG A 1274 22.35 -79.53 -22.38
N ARG A 1275 23.62 -79.11 -22.46
CA ARG A 1275 24.57 -79.49 -23.53
C ARG A 1275 25.69 -80.45 -23.12
N ARG A 1276 25.56 -81.14 -21.97
CA ARG A 1276 26.49 -82.21 -21.56
C ARG A 1276 25.84 -83.56 -21.21
N ARG A 1277 24.68 -83.87 -21.79
CA ARG A 1277 24.28 -85.26 -22.03
C ARG A 1277 23.63 -85.41 -23.41
N ALA A 1278 24.27 -86.22 -24.24
CA ALA A 1278 23.90 -86.75 -25.56
C ALA A 1278 24.39 -85.96 -26.81
N ALA A 1279 25.32 -86.63 -27.52
CA ALA A 1279 25.87 -86.41 -28.87
C ALA A 1279 26.86 -85.26 -29.05
#